data_AF-A0A957KFA1-F1
#
_entry.id   AF-A0A957KFA1-F1
#
_cell.length_a   1.000
_cell.length_b   1.000
_cell.length_c   1.000
_cell.angle_alpha   90.00
_cell.angle_beta   90.00
_cell.angle_gamma   90.00
#
_symmetry.space_group_name_H-M   'P 1'
#
loop_
_entity.id
_entity.type
_entity.pdbx_description
1 polymer ?
#
loop_
_entity_poly.entity_id
_entity_poly.type
_entity_poly.pdbx_seq_one_letter_code
_entity_poly.pdbx_strand_id
1 'polypeptide(L)'
;MRLARFVYITMDGLHNTALREAAALLADRHGVQLQLSLHQTSAIRSPEDWTRLEEDIQKADFIFGCMIFGEEHVRRLEALLAAVATPTCIITSNPALIYATRLGKLSLKQPKEDEQGFASRLMQKLRPKKNGRSEGHRQTALLKNLTKLMKYVPGKVRDLHTFISMHDYWLHSSPENLLRMMVLLLDRYVPDFGGQFPVLEPISYPDTAIYHPDAPAPFPDIASYQRWRREQGRPVAGRQPTSPNGNGAWHGSVGLLTMRAIILTGNTAHIDAIIHSIEAQGIEVRAAYSSLMDFRPSIEAYFAPSAEGSRHVAGSDLPAIDLLLNTIGFPLVGGPAGARPDDAVRQLDALDVGYLDMVPLSFQRVEDWRQDEIGLTPMQVAMNIALPELDGIAEPVIYGGPTITQEKFIANQNELTLAAKRIARRVRLRHKKNGDKRVAVVLFNFPPNLGNVGTAAFLDVFQSLYVLLQSLQADGYDVELPADVDSLRERVIAGNASRYGTDGNVAAQLSLSDYRERFPWYVEIEKYWGYAPGELLTDGRNFHILGAEFGNIFVGIQPSFGYERDPMRLLMGKDASPHHGFAAFYTWLDQIYDADAVVHLGTHGALEFMPGKQTGVSADCWPTRLIGSLPNFYYYCVNNPSEGSIAKRRGAATLVSYMVPPLQQAGLYKGLRRLKDSLESYQNRPDMELLTDIRTQADKLGIVVNGIYHQANGLNGHNGQAEELSDAAFVAALGHELIQVEHRMIPLGLHVMGEAPAGAELVDMLALIVTFNPARHPSRDEKLPALPHLIARGLGWELEALGAALKTSTAAQERWDRVEQILQEAMVRFIAAPRQPELDVTAVEAYLYETARLPKGLLVNLWPWLDDLLTRIREDNEIGGMLRSLNGGFVPPSPGNDVMRNDKIVPTGRNIHALDPFRVPSPLKVANAKKLVASLLEQLTAAQGQLPETVAMVLWGTDNLKSDGEGIAQCLELLGAAPVEDELGNIADVKLIPLNELGRPRIDVVMTLSGIFRDIFHHQAGLLDKAVRLAAVADEPLELNFVRKHTQASVASLGVDLAEAASRVFSNAPGSYGANVNHLVESSTWEDDAQLSDAFLTRKSFAYTPGGSWRGARAVMEHTLTTVDATFQNIDSFELGISDVDHYYEYLGGVAKSVEKLRGQRPAVMVADALALNDRLSSLDQMVRLETRAKLLNPKWHDAMLNHGYEGVREIEIRVSNTYGWSATADAVEGWVYDDIATTFLLDEAMRARMAEANAHATAGIARRLLEA
;
A
#
# COMPACT_ATOMS: atom_id res chain seq x y z
N MET A 1 54.71 1.60 18.64
CA MET A 1 53.44 0.87 18.79
C MET A 1 53.32 -0.10 17.63
N ARG A 2 52.85 -1.33 17.87
CA ARG A 2 52.59 -2.29 16.78
C ARG A 2 51.25 -1.93 16.12
N LEU A 3 51.20 -2.00 14.80
CA LEU A 3 50.02 -1.62 13.99
C LEU A 3 49.28 -2.88 13.53
N ALA A 4 47.96 -2.90 13.71
CA ALA A 4 47.06 -3.87 13.09
C ALA A 4 45.96 -3.14 12.32
N ARG A 5 45.41 -3.75 11.27
CA ARG A 5 44.40 -3.16 10.37
C ARG A 5 43.14 -4.01 10.34
N PHE A 6 42.05 -3.50 10.88
CA PHE A 6 40.77 -4.21 10.89
C PHE A 6 39.77 -3.51 9.98
N VAL A 7 39.08 -4.29 9.16
CA VAL A 7 37.97 -3.83 8.32
C VAL A 7 36.66 -4.33 8.92
N TYR A 8 35.75 -3.40 9.18
CA TYR A 8 34.39 -3.70 9.60
C TYR A 8 33.43 -3.30 8.47
N ILE A 9 32.57 -4.24 8.07
CA ILE A 9 31.57 -4.04 7.03
C ILE A 9 30.20 -4.26 7.67
N THR A 10 29.43 -3.20 7.85
CA THR A 10 28.09 -3.26 8.45
C THR A 10 27.08 -2.58 7.54
N MET A 11 25.79 -2.82 7.76
CA MET A 11 24.76 -2.09 7.01
C MET A 11 24.59 -0.66 7.49
N ASP A 12 24.69 -0.42 8.81
CA ASP A 12 24.58 0.89 9.45
C ASP A 12 25.85 1.29 10.21
N GLY A 13 25.84 2.54 10.70
CA GLY A 13 26.92 3.12 11.50
C GLY A 13 26.80 3.00 13.01
N LEU A 14 25.84 2.21 13.52
CA LEU A 14 25.45 2.29 14.93
C LEU A 14 26.62 2.03 15.90
N HIS A 15 27.54 1.16 15.48
CA HIS A 15 28.65 0.67 16.29
C HIS A 15 29.94 1.50 16.12
N ASN A 16 29.99 2.45 15.19
CA ASN A 16 31.22 3.14 14.79
C ASN A 16 31.90 3.84 15.96
N THR A 17 31.14 4.61 16.75
CA THR A 17 31.67 5.32 17.92
C THR A 17 32.25 4.35 18.96
N ALA A 18 31.53 3.27 19.27
CA ALA A 18 31.98 2.28 20.24
C ALA A 18 33.21 1.48 19.77
N LEU A 19 33.32 1.21 18.46
CA LEU A 19 34.51 0.58 17.86
C LEU A 19 35.74 1.48 17.99
N ARG A 20 35.60 2.79 17.74
CA ARG A 20 36.73 3.73 17.91
C ARG A 20 37.14 3.89 19.37
N GLU A 21 36.18 3.97 20.28
CA GLU A 21 36.45 4.01 21.71
C GLU A 21 37.17 2.74 22.17
N ALA A 22 36.72 1.56 21.71
CA ALA A 22 37.41 0.30 21.95
C ALA A 22 38.85 0.30 21.42
N ALA A 23 39.09 0.84 20.22
CA ALA A 23 40.45 0.96 19.66
C ALA A 23 41.32 1.95 20.44
N ALA A 24 40.75 3.04 20.96
CA ALA A 24 41.45 3.98 21.83
C ALA A 24 41.83 3.31 23.17
N LEU A 25 40.90 2.55 23.78
CA LEU A 25 41.16 1.77 24.98
C LEU A 25 42.22 0.68 24.75
N LEU A 26 42.24 0.06 23.56
CA LEU A 26 43.26 -0.92 23.18
C LEU A 26 44.65 -0.27 23.11
N ALA A 27 44.76 0.92 22.52
CA ALA A 27 46.01 1.67 22.44
C ALA A 27 46.52 2.08 23.83
N ASP A 28 45.62 2.55 24.69
CA ASP A 28 45.94 2.98 26.06
C ASP A 28 46.36 1.79 26.95
N ARG A 29 45.57 0.70 26.98
CA ARG A 29 45.77 -0.42 27.90
C ARG A 29 46.80 -1.45 27.42
N HIS A 30 46.98 -1.61 26.11
CA HIS A 30 47.78 -2.68 25.53
C HIS A 30 48.89 -2.20 24.58
N GLY A 31 48.99 -0.89 24.30
CA GLY A 31 50.05 -0.33 23.44
C GLY A 31 49.97 -0.75 21.97
N VAL A 32 48.81 -1.24 21.53
CA VAL A 32 48.53 -1.67 20.15
C VAL A 32 47.75 -0.57 19.44
N GLN A 33 48.30 -0.06 18.33
CA GLN A 33 47.54 0.83 17.46
C GLN A 33 46.71 0.00 16.48
N LEU A 34 45.41 0.22 16.49
CA LEU A 34 44.48 -0.41 15.55
C LEU A 34 44.00 0.64 14.54
N GLN A 35 44.34 0.44 13.28
CA GLN A 35 43.75 1.18 12.18
C GLN A 35 42.41 0.54 11.82
N LEU A 36 41.33 1.27 12.09
CA LEU A 36 39.97 0.86 11.78
C LEU A 36 39.51 1.44 10.45
N SER A 37 39.12 0.57 9.53
CA SER A 37 38.35 0.92 8.33
C SER A 37 36.90 0.49 8.55
N LEU A 38 36.00 1.45 8.69
CA LEU A 38 34.58 1.23 8.97
C LEU A 38 33.77 1.53 7.70
N HIS A 39 33.19 0.49 7.09
CA HIS A 39 32.42 0.60 5.87
C HIS A 39 30.95 0.27 6.13
N GLN A 40 30.08 1.21 5.76
CA GLN A 40 28.63 1.05 5.82
C GLN A 40 28.14 0.73 4.41
N THR A 41 27.49 -0.41 4.20
CA THR A 41 27.03 -0.77 2.85
C THR A 41 26.02 0.25 2.32
N SER A 42 25.17 0.83 3.19
CA SER A 42 24.21 1.87 2.80
C SER A 42 24.85 3.21 2.36
N ALA A 43 26.13 3.41 2.68
CA ALA A 43 26.90 4.59 2.28
C ALA A 43 27.72 4.37 0.99
N ILE A 44 27.78 3.13 0.48
CA ILE A 44 28.50 2.80 -0.75
C ILE A 44 27.60 3.11 -1.93
N ARG A 45 27.82 4.26 -2.57
CA ARG A 45 26.96 4.74 -3.67
C ARG A 45 27.70 4.93 -4.98
N SER A 46 29.02 5.03 -4.94
CA SER A 46 29.83 5.27 -6.14
C SER A 46 30.83 4.14 -6.41
N PRO A 47 31.33 4.02 -7.66
CA PRO A 47 32.45 3.14 -7.97
C PRO A 47 33.67 3.41 -7.07
N GLU A 48 33.94 4.66 -6.70
CA GLU A 48 35.05 5.03 -5.82
C GLU A 48 34.87 4.50 -4.39
N ASP A 49 33.65 4.50 -3.85
CA ASP A 49 33.37 3.90 -2.55
C ASP A 49 33.72 2.40 -2.54
N TRP A 50 33.36 1.70 -3.63
CA TRP A 50 33.72 0.30 -3.81
C TRP A 50 35.22 0.07 -3.94
N THR A 51 35.92 0.93 -4.70
CA THR A 51 37.38 0.86 -4.83
C THR A 51 38.05 1.06 -3.46
N ARG A 52 37.59 2.03 -2.66
CA ARG A 52 38.10 2.25 -1.31
C ARG A 52 37.90 1.03 -0.41
N LEU A 53 36.71 0.41 -0.45
CA LEU A 53 36.43 -0.80 0.31
C LEU A 53 37.34 -1.96 -0.14
N GLU A 54 37.52 -2.15 -1.45
CA GLU A 54 38.41 -3.18 -1.99
C GLU A 54 39.86 -3.00 -1.54
N GLU A 55 40.38 -1.77 -1.61
CA GLU A 55 41.73 -1.45 -1.12
C GLU A 55 41.92 -1.74 0.37
N ASP A 56 40.92 -1.41 1.19
CA ASP A 56 40.96 -1.67 2.62
C ASP A 56 40.89 -3.17 2.91
N ILE A 57 40.03 -3.92 2.21
CA ILE A 57 39.94 -5.38 2.30
C ILE A 57 41.28 -6.05 1.96
N GLN A 58 41.97 -5.57 0.92
CA GLN A 58 43.28 -6.11 0.51
C GLN A 58 44.39 -5.86 1.54
N LYS A 59 44.31 -4.75 2.28
CA LYS A 59 45.32 -4.36 3.28
C LYS A 59 45.01 -4.87 4.69
N ALA A 60 43.85 -5.49 4.90
CA ALA A 60 43.33 -5.90 6.21
C ALA A 60 44.09 -7.09 6.82
N ASP A 61 44.32 -7.03 8.13
CA ASP A 61 44.77 -8.18 8.93
C ASP A 61 43.60 -9.03 9.42
N PHE A 62 42.41 -8.43 9.55
CA PHE A 62 41.16 -9.11 9.91
C PHE A 62 39.94 -8.40 9.30
N ILE A 63 38.96 -9.18 8.84
CA ILE A 63 37.70 -8.66 8.29
C ILE A 63 36.53 -9.16 9.13
N PHE A 64 35.67 -8.24 9.57
CA PHE A 64 34.43 -8.54 10.27
C PHE A 64 33.23 -7.98 9.50
N GLY A 65 32.13 -8.72 9.42
CA GLY A 65 30.90 -8.23 8.81
C GLY A 65 29.63 -8.67 9.53
N CYS A 66 28.62 -7.80 9.53
CA CYS A 66 27.36 -8.02 10.24
C CYS A 66 26.19 -7.25 9.61
N MET A 67 24.99 -7.85 9.62
CA MET A 67 23.72 -7.28 9.13
C MET A 67 23.69 -6.90 7.64
N ILE A 68 24.40 -7.62 6.78
CA ILE A 68 24.48 -7.30 5.34
C ILE A 68 23.47 -8.16 4.56
N PHE A 69 22.39 -7.56 4.07
CA PHE A 69 21.28 -8.30 3.42
C PHE A 69 20.98 -7.88 1.97
N GLY A 70 21.29 -6.65 1.56
CA GLY A 70 20.96 -6.14 0.22
C GLY A 70 21.74 -6.85 -0.88
N GLU A 71 21.02 -7.45 -1.84
CA GLU A 71 21.59 -8.29 -2.91
C GLU A 71 22.67 -7.58 -3.73
N GLU A 72 22.48 -6.28 -4.00
CA GLU A 72 23.45 -5.43 -4.71
C GLU A 72 24.82 -5.38 -4.01
N HIS A 73 24.83 -5.43 -2.68
CA HIS A 73 26.06 -5.45 -1.89
C HIS A 73 26.55 -6.88 -1.69
N VAL A 74 25.64 -7.82 -1.46
CA VAL A 74 25.93 -9.23 -1.15
C VAL A 74 26.79 -9.86 -2.24
N ARG A 75 26.39 -9.79 -3.51
CA ARG A 75 27.14 -10.46 -4.59
C ARG A 75 28.52 -9.87 -4.82
N ARG A 76 28.63 -8.54 -4.74
CA ARG A 76 29.92 -7.87 -4.93
C ARG A 76 30.87 -8.12 -3.76
N LEU A 77 30.37 -8.09 -2.53
CA LEU A 77 31.13 -8.45 -1.34
C LEU A 77 31.55 -9.92 -1.36
N GLU A 78 30.68 -10.83 -1.79
CA GLU A 78 31.00 -12.26 -1.94
C GLU A 78 32.21 -12.44 -2.87
N ALA A 79 32.23 -11.74 -4.00
CA ALA A 79 33.35 -11.76 -4.94
C ALA A 79 34.64 -11.16 -4.34
N LEU A 80 34.56 -10.00 -3.69
CA LEU A 80 35.71 -9.33 -3.05
C LEU A 80 36.31 -10.19 -1.93
N LEU A 81 35.47 -10.77 -1.08
CA LEU A 81 35.91 -11.65 0.00
C LEU A 81 36.51 -12.95 -0.54
N ALA A 82 35.99 -13.49 -1.65
CA ALA A 82 36.56 -14.68 -2.28
C ALA A 82 37.98 -14.43 -2.83
N ALA A 83 38.32 -13.20 -3.20
CA ALA A 83 39.62 -12.82 -3.76
C ALA A 83 40.75 -12.68 -2.71
N VAL A 84 40.43 -12.63 -1.41
CA VAL A 84 41.41 -12.49 -0.33
C VAL A 84 41.49 -13.72 0.58
N ALA A 85 42.66 -13.94 1.19
CA ALA A 85 42.91 -15.02 2.16
C ALA A 85 42.82 -14.55 3.63
N THR A 86 42.54 -13.27 3.86
CA THR A 86 42.47 -12.65 5.19
C THR A 86 41.43 -13.35 6.08
N PRO A 87 41.75 -13.61 7.37
CA PRO A 87 40.76 -14.11 8.33
C PRO A 87 39.51 -13.24 8.32
N THR A 88 38.35 -13.88 8.10
CA THR A 88 37.08 -13.21 7.86
C THR A 88 36.00 -13.84 8.74
N CYS A 89 35.24 -13.03 9.48
CA CYS A 89 34.08 -13.47 10.23
C CYS A 89 32.84 -12.66 9.83
N ILE A 90 31.88 -13.32 9.20
CA ILE A 90 30.58 -12.71 8.86
C ILE A 90 29.50 -13.37 9.72
N ILE A 91 28.76 -12.55 10.47
CA ILE A 91 27.65 -12.98 11.32
C ILE A 91 26.36 -12.29 10.92
N THR A 92 25.20 -12.84 11.28
CA THR A 92 23.86 -12.21 11.14
C THR A 92 23.67 -11.44 9.81
N SER A 93 23.98 -12.05 8.67
CA SER A 93 23.94 -11.44 7.33
C SER A 93 23.29 -12.40 6.33
N ASN A 94 23.18 -12.03 5.05
CA ASN A 94 22.74 -12.94 3.99
C ASN A 94 23.59 -14.24 4.03
N PRO A 95 22.96 -15.43 3.91
CA PRO A 95 23.66 -16.71 3.91
C PRO A 95 24.89 -16.79 3.00
N ALA A 96 24.87 -16.18 1.80
CA ALA A 96 26.02 -16.15 0.89
C ALA A 96 27.27 -15.54 1.55
N LEU A 97 27.10 -14.43 2.29
CA LEU A 97 28.20 -13.80 3.01
C LEU A 97 28.59 -14.56 4.28
N ILE A 98 27.64 -15.14 5.02
CA ILE A 98 27.97 -15.99 6.18
C ILE A 98 28.90 -17.13 5.75
N TYR A 99 28.66 -17.74 4.58
CA TYR A 99 29.52 -18.80 4.03
C TYR A 99 30.93 -18.34 3.63
N ALA A 100 31.18 -17.02 3.51
CA ALA A 100 32.53 -16.46 3.32
C ALA A 100 33.39 -16.47 4.60
N THR A 101 32.81 -16.84 5.76
CA THR A 101 33.54 -16.94 7.04
C THR A 101 34.67 -17.97 6.99
N ARG A 102 35.88 -17.50 7.33
CA ARG A 102 37.14 -18.25 7.43
C ARG A 102 37.91 -17.81 8.67
N LEU A 103 37.93 -18.65 9.70
CA LEU A 103 38.61 -18.39 10.98
C LEU A 103 39.57 -19.53 11.28
N GLY A 104 40.88 -19.30 11.14
CA GLY A 104 41.89 -20.34 11.40
C GLY A 104 41.65 -21.59 10.54
N LYS A 105 41.27 -22.71 11.17
CA LYS A 105 40.94 -23.97 10.47
C LYS A 105 39.46 -24.12 10.12
N LEU A 106 38.60 -23.21 10.58
CA LEU A 106 37.17 -23.19 10.29
C LEU A 106 36.89 -22.49 8.96
N SER A 107 36.12 -23.16 8.10
CA SER A 107 35.52 -22.58 6.90
C SER A 107 34.05 -22.98 6.85
N LEU A 108 33.16 -22.02 6.62
CA LEU A 108 31.72 -22.28 6.51
C LEU A 108 31.26 -22.62 5.07
N LYS A 109 32.18 -22.56 4.09
CA LYS A 109 31.91 -22.90 2.67
C LYS A 109 31.32 -24.32 2.55
N GLN A 110 30.45 -24.55 1.56
CA GLN A 110 29.83 -25.87 1.35
C GLN A 110 30.92 -26.96 1.16
N PRO A 111 30.85 -28.12 1.85
CA PRO A 111 31.80 -29.20 1.68
C PRO A 111 31.46 -29.96 0.39
N LYS A 112 32.47 -30.57 -0.26
CA LYS A 112 32.24 -31.70 -1.15
C LYS A 112 31.71 -32.89 -0.32
N GLU A 113 30.90 -33.76 -0.91
CA GLU A 113 30.06 -34.77 -0.23
C GLU A 113 30.76 -35.76 0.76
N ASP A 114 32.09 -35.74 0.88
CA ASP A 114 32.87 -36.78 1.58
C ASP A 114 33.37 -36.45 3.02
N GLU A 115 33.07 -35.30 3.64
CA GLU A 115 33.53 -35.01 5.02
C GLU A 115 32.49 -35.33 6.13
N GLN A 116 32.42 -36.59 6.59
CA GLN A 116 31.57 -37.00 7.73
C GLN A 116 32.37 -37.08 9.06
N GLY A 117 32.17 -36.11 9.97
CA GLY A 117 32.71 -36.09 11.33
C GLY A 117 31.81 -35.35 12.33
N PHE A 118 32.13 -35.40 13.63
CA PHE A 118 31.33 -34.74 14.69
C PHE A 118 31.18 -33.22 14.47
N ALA A 119 32.28 -32.56 14.08
CA ALA A 119 32.26 -31.13 13.74
C ALA A 119 31.39 -30.84 12.50
N SER A 120 31.35 -31.71 11.49
CA SER A 120 30.50 -31.49 10.30
C SER A 120 29.02 -31.70 10.59
N ARG A 121 28.64 -32.64 11.49
CA ARG A 121 27.27 -32.80 11.98
C ARG A 121 26.78 -31.63 12.84
N LEU A 122 27.65 -31.05 13.68
CA LEU A 122 27.33 -29.85 14.45
C LEU A 122 27.23 -28.61 13.55
N MET A 123 28.13 -28.47 12.58
CA MET A 123 28.08 -27.43 11.54
C MET A 123 26.80 -27.51 10.72
N GLN A 124 26.32 -28.71 10.38
CA GLN A 124 25.04 -28.90 9.66
C GLN A 124 23.82 -28.44 10.48
N LYS A 125 23.90 -28.45 11.82
CA LYS A 125 22.86 -27.90 12.73
C LYS A 125 22.97 -26.38 12.95
N LEU A 126 24.15 -25.80 12.73
CA LEU A 126 24.42 -24.36 12.84
C LEU A 126 24.30 -23.62 11.50
N ARG A 127 24.18 -24.36 10.39
CA ARG A 127 24.00 -23.80 9.06
C ARG A 127 22.63 -23.17 8.90
N PRO A 128 22.55 -22.07 8.14
CA PRO A 128 21.28 -21.56 7.71
C PRO A 128 20.51 -22.58 6.86
N LYS A 129 19.25 -22.85 7.18
CA LYS A 129 18.38 -23.66 6.31
C LYS A 129 17.81 -22.77 5.20
N LYS A 130 17.67 -23.31 3.98
CA LYS A 130 16.79 -22.69 2.96
C LYS A 130 15.41 -22.49 3.59
N ASN A 131 14.89 -21.26 3.54
CA ASN A 131 13.63 -20.80 4.14
C ASN A 131 13.60 -20.69 5.69
N GLY A 132 14.76 -20.60 6.35
CA GLY A 132 14.88 -20.52 7.82
C GLY A 132 14.51 -19.17 8.43
N ARG A 133 13.23 -18.87 8.55
CA ARG A 133 12.71 -17.75 9.37
C ARG A 133 13.07 -17.99 10.85
N SER A 134 13.78 -17.05 11.51
CA SER A 134 14.16 -17.00 12.95
C SER A 134 15.47 -17.64 13.46
N GLU A 135 16.56 -17.66 12.68
CA GLU A 135 17.78 -18.39 13.08
C GLU A 135 18.53 -17.87 14.33
N GLY A 136 18.42 -16.58 14.67
CA GLY A 136 19.12 -16.01 15.83
C GLY A 136 18.73 -16.64 17.17
N HIS A 137 17.45 -16.97 17.36
CA HIS A 137 16.92 -17.61 18.58
C HIS A 137 17.43 -19.04 18.76
N ARG A 138 17.45 -19.80 17.66
CA ARG A 138 17.79 -21.23 17.70
C ARG A 138 19.29 -21.42 17.93
N GLN A 139 20.13 -20.56 17.36
CA GLN A 139 21.57 -20.67 17.49
C GLN A 139 22.05 -20.28 18.90
N THR A 140 21.60 -19.17 19.47
CA THR A 140 22.05 -18.72 20.81
C THR A 140 21.61 -19.63 21.97
N ALA A 141 20.38 -20.17 21.94
CA ALA A 141 19.89 -21.06 22.99
C ALA A 141 20.52 -22.46 22.96
N LEU A 142 20.78 -23.03 21.77
CA LEU A 142 21.47 -24.32 21.62
C LEU A 142 22.95 -24.26 22.03
N LEU A 143 23.56 -23.08 22.05
CA LEU A 143 25.01 -22.92 22.18
C LEU A 143 25.50 -22.56 23.59
N LYS A 144 24.67 -21.93 24.44
CA LYS A 144 25.08 -21.50 25.81
C LYS A 144 25.59 -22.64 26.71
N ASN A 145 25.16 -23.89 26.47
CA ASN A 145 25.59 -25.07 27.24
C ASN A 145 26.71 -25.90 26.57
N LEU A 146 26.90 -25.77 25.25
CA LEU A 146 27.93 -26.53 24.50
C LEU A 146 29.30 -25.84 24.50
N THR A 147 29.39 -24.53 24.71
CA THR A 147 30.60 -23.70 24.51
C THR A 147 31.63 -23.75 25.65
N LYS A 148 31.22 -24.04 26.89
CA LYS A 148 32.12 -23.94 28.07
C LYS A 148 33.37 -24.83 27.99
N LEU A 149 33.25 -25.99 27.32
CA LEU A 149 34.36 -26.95 27.14
C LEU A 149 35.08 -26.80 25.80
N MET A 150 34.43 -26.24 24.77
CA MET A 150 34.95 -26.13 23.40
C MET A 150 36.15 -25.18 23.27
N LYS A 151 36.25 -24.15 24.13
CA LYS A 151 37.32 -23.14 24.08
C LYS A 151 38.73 -23.69 24.37
N TYR A 152 38.81 -24.80 25.10
CA TYR A 152 40.08 -25.45 25.45
C TYR A 152 40.49 -26.54 24.45
N VAL A 153 39.65 -26.84 23.44
CA VAL A 153 39.92 -27.88 22.43
C VAL A 153 40.60 -27.26 21.20
N PRO A 154 41.88 -27.57 20.92
CA PRO A 154 42.61 -26.97 19.80
C PRO A 154 42.03 -27.34 18.43
N GLY A 155 42.28 -26.49 17.42
CA GLY A 155 41.82 -26.72 16.04
C GLY A 155 40.41 -26.21 15.76
N LYS A 156 39.70 -26.85 14.81
CA LYS A 156 38.40 -26.38 14.27
C LYS A 156 37.33 -26.07 15.34
N VAL A 157 37.37 -26.74 16.50
CA VAL A 157 36.40 -26.56 17.59
C VAL A 157 36.59 -25.22 18.32
N ARG A 158 37.84 -24.79 18.56
CA ARG A 158 38.14 -23.48 19.16
C ARG A 158 37.77 -22.33 18.20
N ASP A 159 37.98 -22.51 16.90
CA ASP A 159 37.58 -21.53 15.88
C ASP A 159 36.06 -21.40 15.78
N LEU A 160 35.33 -22.53 15.88
CA LEU A 160 33.86 -22.52 15.97
C LEU A 160 33.38 -21.78 17.23
N HIS A 161 34.05 -21.97 18.37
CA HIS A 161 33.77 -21.18 19.57
C HIS A 161 33.98 -19.69 19.33
N THR A 162 35.08 -19.29 18.66
CA THR A 162 35.31 -17.88 18.31
C THR A 162 34.13 -17.33 17.47
N PHE A 163 33.72 -18.03 16.41
CA PHE A 163 32.59 -17.63 15.57
C PHE A 163 31.30 -17.39 16.39
N ILE A 164 31.01 -18.28 17.33
CA ILE A 164 29.86 -18.15 18.22
C ILE A 164 30.04 -16.96 19.17
N SER A 165 31.22 -16.81 19.76
CA SER A 165 31.53 -15.71 20.70
C SER A 165 31.44 -14.34 20.03
N MET A 166 31.71 -14.24 18.73
CA MET A 166 31.54 -12.99 17.98
C MET A 166 30.09 -12.48 18.04
N HIS A 167 29.11 -13.38 18.05
CA HIS A 167 27.71 -12.98 18.23
C HIS A 167 27.49 -12.39 19.63
N ASP A 168 28.02 -13.02 20.68
CA ASP A 168 27.86 -12.54 22.04
C ASP A 168 28.56 -11.20 22.28
N TYR A 169 29.78 -11.02 21.77
CA TYR A 169 30.49 -9.74 21.85
C TYR A 169 29.75 -8.62 21.13
N TRP A 170 29.27 -8.90 19.91
CA TRP A 170 28.55 -7.93 19.10
C TRP A 170 27.17 -7.60 19.68
N LEU A 171 26.46 -8.58 20.24
CA LEU A 171 25.15 -8.39 20.87
C LEU A 171 25.21 -7.55 22.16
N HIS A 172 26.38 -7.49 22.79
CA HIS A 172 26.65 -6.72 24.01
C HIS A 172 27.66 -5.59 23.73
N SER A 173 27.48 -4.85 22.64
CA SER A 173 28.44 -3.95 21.99
C SER A 173 28.89 -2.68 22.75
N SER A 174 29.00 -2.74 24.07
CA SER A 174 29.72 -1.72 24.85
C SER A 174 31.18 -1.59 24.38
N PRO A 175 31.79 -0.38 24.47
CA PRO A 175 33.20 -0.18 24.12
C PRO A 175 34.15 -1.21 24.75
N GLU A 176 33.89 -1.59 26.00
CA GLU A 176 34.66 -2.61 26.73
C GLU A 176 34.51 -4.02 26.12
N ASN A 177 33.33 -4.41 25.65
CA ASN A 177 33.15 -5.70 24.98
C ASN A 177 33.75 -5.71 23.58
N LEU A 178 33.65 -4.61 22.84
CA LEU A 178 34.30 -4.49 21.54
C LEU A 178 35.84 -4.51 21.68
N LEU A 179 36.38 -3.93 22.76
CA LEU A 179 37.80 -4.08 23.12
C LEU A 179 38.17 -5.55 23.33
N ARG A 180 37.41 -6.28 24.16
CA ARG A 180 37.65 -7.72 24.41
C ARG A 180 37.54 -8.56 23.14
N MET A 181 36.61 -8.21 22.25
CA MET A 181 36.47 -8.80 20.92
C MET A 181 37.72 -8.56 20.08
N MET A 182 38.21 -7.31 19.99
CA MET A 182 39.42 -6.96 19.24
C MET A 182 40.66 -7.70 19.79
N VAL A 183 40.81 -7.76 21.12
CA VAL A 183 41.90 -8.50 21.78
C VAL A 183 41.84 -9.99 21.43
N LEU A 184 40.66 -10.60 21.48
CA LEU A 184 40.46 -12.01 21.09
C LEU A 184 40.86 -12.26 19.63
N LEU A 185 40.51 -11.36 18.72
CA LEU A 185 40.80 -11.50 17.30
C LEU A 185 42.30 -11.28 17.00
N LEU A 186 42.92 -10.29 17.63
CA LEU A 186 44.37 -10.04 17.55
C LEU A 186 45.17 -11.23 18.06
N ASP A 187 44.84 -11.73 19.25
CA ASP A 187 45.52 -12.86 19.89
C ASP A 187 45.45 -14.15 19.05
N ARG A 188 44.36 -14.37 18.31
CA ARG A 188 44.12 -15.66 17.65
C ARG A 188 44.44 -15.67 16.16
N TYR A 189 44.21 -14.57 15.45
CA TYR A 189 44.19 -14.57 13.99
C TYR A 189 45.19 -13.60 13.35
N VAL A 190 45.84 -12.75 14.14
CA VAL A 190 46.88 -11.84 13.64
C VAL A 190 48.26 -12.34 14.09
N PRO A 191 49.15 -12.76 13.17
CA PRO A 191 50.39 -13.47 13.49
C PRO A 191 51.29 -12.78 14.53
N ASP A 192 51.37 -11.45 14.51
CA ASP A 192 52.30 -10.66 15.34
C ASP A 192 51.83 -10.43 16.78
N PHE A 193 50.63 -10.89 17.14
CA PHE A 193 49.94 -10.58 18.40
C PHE A 193 49.59 -11.81 19.25
N GLY A 194 49.92 -13.02 18.77
CA GLY A 194 49.46 -14.25 19.43
C GLY A 194 50.04 -14.52 20.81
N GLY A 195 49.18 -14.85 21.77
CA GLY A 195 49.50 -15.21 23.16
C GLY A 195 49.91 -14.02 24.04
N GLN A 196 49.73 -12.78 23.56
CA GLN A 196 50.28 -11.57 24.21
C GLN A 196 49.30 -10.88 25.15
N PHE A 197 48.02 -11.23 25.11
CA PHE A 197 46.97 -10.51 25.84
C PHE A 197 46.04 -11.46 26.60
N PRO A 198 45.48 -11.02 27.74
CA PRO A 198 44.43 -11.78 28.43
C PRO A 198 43.14 -11.73 27.61
N VAL A 199 42.79 -12.86 26.98
CA VAL A 199 41.50 -13.03 26.31
C VAL A 199 40.41 -13.26 27.36
N LEU A 200 39.64 -12.22 27.64
CA LEU A 200 38.51 -12.25 28.58
C LEU A 200 37.24 -12.78 27.91
N GLU A 201 36.19 -12.99 28.70
CA GLU A 201 34.84 -13.34 28.21
C GLU A 201 33.98 -12.07 28.03
N PRO A 202 32.91 -12.10 27.22
CA PRO A 202 31.98 -10.99 27.10
C PRO A 202 31.32 -10.62 28.44
N ILE A 203 31.22 -9.33 28.73
CA ILE A 203 30.36 -8.77 29.77
C ILE A 203 28.90 -8.97 29.35
N SER A 204 28.08 -9.53 30.24
CA SER A 204 26.65 -9.68 30.04
C SER A 204 25.89 -8.48 30.58
N TYR A 205 24.84 -8.07 29.88
CA TYR A 205 23.91 -7.02 30.30
C TYR A 205 22.49 -7.62 30.37
N PRO A 206 21.57 -7.00 31.13
CA PRO A 206 20.17 -7.43 31.14
C PRO A 206 19.60 -7.54 29.72
N ASP A 207 18.68 -8.48 29.53
CA ASP A 207 18.00 -8.64 28.25
C ASP A 207 16.99 -7.51 28.02
N THR A 208 16.36 -7.02 29.08
CA THR A 208 15.53 -5.82 29.06
C THR A 208 15.93 -4.89 30.20
N ALA A 209 15.85 -3.59 29.98
CA ALA A 209 16.07 -2.57 31.02
C ALA A 209 15.40 -1.26 30.64
N ILE A 210 15.19 -0.40 31.64
CA ILE A 210 14.74 0.98 31.45
C ILE A 210 15.96 1.89 31.30
N TYR A 211 15.92 2.80 30.34
CA TYR A 211 16.94 3.80 30.08
C TYR A 211 16.41 5.21 30.38
N HIS A 212 17.28 6.08 30.88
CA HIS A 212 17.02 7.50 30.97
C HIS A 212 18.34 8.28 30.79
N PRO A 213 18.39 9.38 30.01
CA PRO A 213 19.62 10.13 29.74
C PRO A 213 20.30 10.67 31.00
N ASP A 214 19.54 11.14 31.99
CA ASP A 214 20.07 11.62 33.28
C ASP A 214 20.50 10.52 34.26
N ALA A 215 20.30 9.24 33.92
CA ALA A 215 20.71 8.14 34.77
C ALA A 215 22.13 7.66 34.44
N PRO A 216 22.95 7.28 35.42
CA PRO A 216 24.32 6.83 35.18
C PRO A 216 24.40 5.46 34.47
N ALA A 217 23.34 4.65 34.54
CA ALA A 217 23.23 3.35 33.88
C ALA A 217 21.74 2.95 33.71
N PRO A 218 21.43 2.02 32.78
CA PRO A 218 20.09 1.45 32.66
C PRO A 218 19.64 0.66 33.90
N PHE A 219 18.34 0.67 34.17
CA PHE A 219 17.70 0.02 35.31
C PHE A 219 17.17 -1.38 34.94
N PRO A 220 17.61 -2.45 35.61
CA PRO A 220 17.21 -3.82 35.28
C PRO A 220 15.78 -4.17 35.68
N ASP A 221 15.12 -3.31 36.47
CA ASP A 221 13.76 -3.53 36.96
C ASP A 221 13.02 -2.20 37.23
N ILE A 222 11.69 -2.26 37.27
CA ILE A 222 10.84 -1.08 37.49
C ILE A 222 11.04 -0.45 38.88
N ALA A 223 11.41 -1.24 39.89
CA ALA A 223 11.55 -0.79 41.27
C ALA A 223 12.80 0.10 41.47
N SER A 224 13.91 -0.26 40.82
CA SER A 224 15.15 0.52 40.81
C SER A 224 14.97 1.83 40.04
N TYR A 225 14.27 1.80 38.90
CA TYR A 225 13.89 3.03 38.18
C TYR A 225 13.02 3.96 39.03
N GLN A 226 12.00 3.43 39.68
CA GLN A 226 11.12 4.21 40.55
C GLN A 226 11.87 4.84 41.74
N ARG A 227 12.83 4.11 42.33
CA ARG A 227 13.68 4.63 43.41
C ARG A 227 14.52 5.81 42.94
N TRP A 228 15.20 5.67 41.81
CA TRP A 228 15.99 6.75 41.21
C TRP A 228 15.14 8.00 40.94
N ARG A 229 13.93 7.85 40.38
CA ARG A 229 13.02 8.99 40.17
C ARG A 229 12.71 9.74 41.46
N ARG A 230 12.41 9.01 42.55
CA ARG A 230 12.16 9.61 43.87
C ARG A 230 13.38 10.36 44.39
N GLU A 231 14.57 9.81 44.24
CA GLU A 231 15.84 10.45 44.64
C GLU A 231 16.14 11.73 43.83
N GLN A 232 15.79 11.74 42.54
CA GLN A 232 15.92 12.92 41.67
C GLN A 232 14.81 13.97 41.87
N GLY A 233 13.87 13.75 42.80
CA GLY A 233 12.71 14.63 42.99
C GLY A 233 11.76 14.66 41.79
N ARG A 234 11.85 13.69 40.87
CA ARG A 234 10.96 13.57 39.72
C ARG A 234 9.59 13.06 40.22
N PRO A 235 8.47 13.74 39.95
CA PRO A 235 7.17 13.37 40.49
C PRO A 235 6.80 11.93 40.12
N VAL A 236 6.31 11.16 41.08
CA VAL A 236 5.56 9.91 40.82
C VAL A 236 4.11 10.36 40.60
N ALA A 237 3.52 9.99 39.45
CA ALA A 237 2.19 10.47 39.06
C ALA A 237 1.18 10.31 40.21
N GLY A 238 0.39 11.35 40.50
CA GLY A 238 -0.62 11.36 41.56
C GLY A 238 -0.25 12.03 42.88
N ARG A 239 0.96 12.57 43.07
CA ARG A 239 1.29 13.49 44.18
C ARG A 239 1.65 14.88 43.65
N GLN A 240 0.89 15.91 44.06
CA GLN A 240 1.26 17.30 43.82
C GLN A 240 2.64 17.59 44.45
N PRO A 241 3.53 18.32 43.78
CA PRO A 241 4.79 18.76 44.37
C PRO A 241 4.52 19.70 45.55
N THR A 242 5.26 19.53 46.64
CA THR A 242 5.27 20.47 47.78
C THR A 242 6.32 21.59 47.64
N SER A 243 6.90 21.77 46.45
CA SER A 243 7.97 22.77 46.22
C SER A 243 7.45 24.02 45.50
N PRO A 244 7.80 25.25 45.96
CA PRO A 244 7.44 26.50 45.30
C PRO A 244 8.14 26.75 43.96
N ASN A 245 9.14 25.93 43.58
CA ASN A 245 9.94 26.12 42.37
C ASN A 245 9.53 25.14 41.26
N GLY A 246 8.38 25.39 40.63
CA GLY A 246 8.23 25.29 39.16
C GLY A 246 8.16 23.95 38.41
N ASN A 247 8.29 22.76 39.01
CA ASN A 247 8.10 21.50 38.26
C ASN A 247 6.77 20.83 38.63
N GLY A 248 5.72 21.05 37.82
CA GLY A 248 4.39 20.48 37.99
C GLY A 248 4.36 18.94 37.95
N ALA A 249 3.25 18.34 38.40
CA ALA A 249 3.04 16.90 38.27
C ALA A 249 2.92 16.49 36.79
N TRP A 250 3.48 15.33 36.42
CA TRP A 250 3.28 14.72 35.10
C TRP A 250 1.79 14.51 34.84
N HIS A 251 1.30 14.93 33.68
CA HIS A 251 -0.12 14.79 33.29
C HIS A 251 -0.39 13.60 32.37
N GLY A 252 0.64 12.83 32.01
CA GLY A 252 0.54 11.54 31.34
C GLY A 252 1.88 10.80 31.25
N SER A 253 1.87 9.60 30.66
CA SER A 253 3.03 8.71 30.54
C SER A 253 3.13 8.09 29.14
N VAL A 254 4.34 7.97 28.61
CA VAL A 254 4.61 7.37 27.29
C VAL A 254 5.68 6.30 27.41
N GLY A 255 5.42 5.12 26.84
CA GLY A 255 6.42 4.08 26.68
C GLY A 255 7.22 4.30 25.40
N LEU A 256 8.54 4.15 25.45
CA LEU A 256 9.42 4.26 24.28
C LEU A 256 10.25 2.98 24.16
N LEU A 257 10.17 2.28 23.03
CA LEU A 257 10.96 1.09 22.76
C LEU A 257 12.18 1.41 21.91
N THR A 258 13.36 0.95 22.31
CA THR A 258 14.62 1.17 21.57
C THR A 258 15.54 -0.05 21.62
N MET A 259 16.52 -0.14 20.73
CA MET A 259 17.45 -1.27 20.69
C MET A 259 18.51 -1.17 21.79
N ARG A 260 18.81 -2.29 22.47
CA ARG A 260 19.90 -2.36 23.46
C ARG A 260 21.24 -1.90 22.87
N ALA A 261 21.49 -2.23 21.60
CA ALA A 261 22.71 -1.82 20.90
C ALA A 261 22.89 -0.29 20.90
N ILE A 262 21.82 0.50 20.71
CA ILE A 262 21.90 1.98 20.73
C ILE A 262 22.37 2.49 22.08
N ILE A 263 21.82 1.92 23.16
CA ILE A 263 22.15 2.31 24.53
C ILE A 263 23.58 1.90 24.90
N LEU A 264 23.98 0.66 24.59
CA LEU A 264 25.29 0.14 24.97
C LEU A 264 26.44 0.76 24.18
N THR A 265 26.23 1.15 22.92
CA THR A 265 27.26 1.83 22.12
C THR A 265 27.43 3.31 22.50
N GLY A 266 26.54 3.87 23.33
CA GLY A 266 26.54 5.28 23.69
C GLY A 266 26.12 6.23 22.56
N ASN A 267 25.51 5.69 21.51
CA ASN A 267 25.00 6.44 20.36
C ASN A 267 23.58 6.96 20.61
N THR A 268 23.34 7.57 21.78
CA THR A 268 21.99 7.84 22.32
C THR A 268 21.45 9.23 22.02
N ALA A 269 22.24 10.16 21.47
CA ALA A 269 21.88 11.59 21.44
C ALA A 269 20.52 11.91 20.78
N HIS A 270 20.10 11.14 19.78
CA HIS A 270 18.78 11.25 19.15
C HIS A 270 17.64 10.72 20.04
N ILE A 271 17.86 9.65 20.79
CA ILE A 271 16.94 9.11 21.82
C ILE A 271 16.84 10.09 23.01
N ASP A 272 17.95 10.65 23.44
CA ASP A 272 18.00 11.61 24.55
C ASP A 272 17.18 12.86 24.22
N ALA A 273 17.29 13.36 22.98
CA ALA A 273 16.56 14.52 22.50
C ALA A 273 15.04 14.30 22.44
N ILE A 274 14.57 13.13 21.98
CA ILE A 274 13.12 12.84 21.97
C ILE A 274 12.58 12.68 23.39
N ILE A 275 13.32 12.02 24.29
CA ILE A 275 12.95 11.91 25.70
C ILE A 275 12.76 13.30 26.31
N HIS A 276 13.77 14.16 26.21
CA HIS A 276 13.69 15.52 26.75
C HIS A 276 12.62 16.38 26.07
N SER A 277 12.37 16.22 24.77
CA SER A 277 11.32 16.98 24.07
C SER A 277 9.92 16.63 24.57
N ILE A 278 9.67 15.36 24.88
CA ILE A 278 8.38 14.91 25.46
C ILE A 278 8.29 15.33 26.93
N GLU A 279 9.38 15.20 27.70
CA GLU A 279 9.41 15.65 29.10
C GLU A 279 9.15 17.15 29.23
N ALA A 280 9.62 17.96 28.28
CA ALA A 280 9.34 19.40 28.22
C ALA A 280 7.85 19.72 28.00
N GLN A 281 7.03 18.77 27.51
CA GLN A 281 5.57 18.90 27.45
C GLN A 281 4.88 18.52 28.77
N GLY A 282 5.63 18.13 29.81
CA GLY A 282 5.07 17.66 31.08
C GLY A 282 4.55 16.23 31.04
N ILE A 283 5.14 15.38 30.18
CA ILE A 283 4.78 13.97 29.99
C ILE A 283 5.96 13.06 30.38
N GLU A 284 5.72 12.03 31.20
CA GLU A 284 6.77 11.08 31.59
C GLU A 284 7.14 10.18 30.43
N VAL A 285 8.44 9.96 30.20
CA VAL A 285 8.92 8.99 29.22
C VAL A 285 9.58 7.81 29.93
N ARG A 286 9.07 6.62 29.63
CA ARG A 286 9.65 5.34 30.07
C ARG A 286 10.28 4.64 28.88
N ALA A 287 11.56 4.93 28.64
CA ALA A 287 12.31 4.27 27.58
C ALA A 287 12.79 2.89 28.03
N ALA A 288 12.48 1.84 27.28
CA ALA A 288 12.91 0.48 27.55
C ALA A 288 13.56 -0.14 26.32
N TYR A 289 14.57 -0.98 26.54
CA TYR A 289 15.18 -1.77 25.47
C TYR A 289 14.89 -3.26 25.59
N SER A 290 15.09 -3.97 24.48
CA SER A 290 15.23 -5.42 24.42
C SER A 290 16.57 -5.80 23.76
N SER A 291 17.14 -6.94 24.17
CA SER A 291 18.37 -7.50 23.62
C SER A 291 18.17 -8.20 22.29
N LEU A 292 16.93 -8.58 21.98
CA LEU A 292 16.55 -9.29 20.77
C LEU A 292 15.52 -8.48 19.98
N MET A 293 15.29 -8.89 18.74
CA MET A 293 14.21 -8.40 17.88
C MET A 293 12.83 -8.96 18.34
N ASP A 294 12.56 -8.90 19.64
CA ASP A 294 11.27 -9.25 20.26
C ASP A 294 11.12 -8.35 21.48
N PHE A 295 10.20 -7.39 21.40
CA PHE A 295 10.04 -6.32 22.39
C PHE A 295 8.89 -6.56 23.36
N ARG A 296 8.15 -7.66 23.21
CA ARG A 296 7.08 -8.06 24.14
C ARG A 296 7.59 -8.17 25.60
N PRO A 297 8.77 -8.75 25.89
CA PRO A 297 9.28 -8.80 27.26
C PRO A 297 9.47 -7.43 27.91
N SER A 298 9.85 -6.40 27.13
CA SER A 298 9.99 -5.03 27.65
C SER A 298 8.64 -4.38 27.92
N ILE A 299 7.63 -4.65 27.06
CA ILE A 299 6.25 -4.20 27.28
C ILE A 299 5.69 -4.82 28.56
N GLU A 300 5.79 -6.15 28.69
CA GLU A 300 5.29 -6.91 29.84
C GLU A 300 5.96 -6.46 31.16
N ALA A 301 7.26 -6.20 31.14
CA ALA A 301 8.01 -5.84 32.33
C ALA A 301 7.79 -4.39 32.81
N TYR A 302 7.55 -3.45 31.88
CA TYR A 302 7.68 -2.02 32.18
C TYR A 302 6.46 -1.16 31.83
N PHE A 303 5.56 -1.63 30.96
CA PHE A 303 4.47 -0.81 30.42
C PHE A 303 3.08 -1.35 30.74
N ALA A 304 2.91 -2.67 30.76
CA ALA A 304 1.61 -3.31 30.91
C ALA A 304 0.99 -3.05 32.30
N PRO A 305 -0.33 -2.77 32.37
CA PRO A 305 -1.04 -2.68 33.65
C PRO A 305 -1.04 -4.04 34.37
N SER A 306 -1.17 -4.01 35.70
CA SER A 306 -1.50 -5.21 36.48
C SER A 306 -2.96 -5.64 36.25
N ALA A 307 -3.27 -6.91 36.55
CA ALA A 307 -4.60 -7.51 36.32
C ALA A 307 -5.80 -6.66 36.77
N GLU A 308 -6.93 -6.87 36.08
CA GLU A 308 -8.19 -6.11 36.07
C GLU A 308 -8.36 -4.95 37.07
N GLY A 309 -8.31 -3.72 36.54
CA GLY A 309 -8.70 -2.48 37.22
C GLY A 309 -7.55 -1.61 37.74
N SER A 310 -6.32 -2.12 37.75
CA SER A 310 -5.15 -1.32 38.15
C SER A 310 -4.62 -0.47 37.00
N ARG A 311 -4.66 0.86 37.16
CA ARG A 311 -3.97 1.81 36.25
C ARG A 311 -2.45 1.87 36.47
N HIS A 312 -1.86 0.91 37.20
CA HIS A 312 -0.44 0.89 37.53
C HIS A 312 0.24 -0.38 37.00
N VAL A 313 1.52 -0.25 36.68
CA VAL A 313 2.37 -1.38 36.28
C VAL A 313 2.49 -2.38 37.42
N ALA A 314 2.50 -3.67 37.08
CA ALA A 314 2.64 -4.73 38.06
C ALA A 314 3.87 -4.53 38.96
N GLY A 315 3.65 -4.49 40.28
CA GLY A 315 4.72 -4.33 41.27
C GLY A 315 5.30 -2.91 41.39
N SER A 316 4.64 -1.88 40.86
CA SER A 316 5.06 -0.48 40.94
C SER A 316 3.91 0.48 41.23
N ASP A 317 4.21 1.67 41.76
CA ASP A 317 3.25 2.79 41.84
C ASP A 317 3.28 3.68 40.59
N LEU A 318 3.99 3.27 39.53
CA LEU A 318 4.00 3.99 38.27
C LEU A 318 2.75 3.67 37.46
N PRO A 319 2.12 4.66 36.82
CA PRO A 319 0.96 4.42 35.97
C PRO A 319 1.36 3.57 34.76
N ALA A 320 0.38 2.84 34.23
CA ALA A 320 0.45 2.31 32.88
C ALA A 320 0.60 3.45 31.88
N ILE A 321 1.18 3.17 30.72
CA ILE A 321 1.44 4.18 29.70
C ILE A 321 0.16 4.56 28.96
N ASP A 322 0.12 5.77 28.41
CA ASP A 322 -0.99 6.32 27.63
C ASP A 322 -0.78 6.15 26.11
N LEU A 323 0.48 5.98 25.70
CA LEU A 323 0.91 5.88 24.30
C LEU A 323 2.22 5.08 24.23
N LEU A 324 2.38 4.28 23.18
CA LEU A 324 3.60 3.54 22.87
C LEU A 324 4.31 4.13 21.64
N LEU A 325 5.60 4.40 21.77
CA LEU A 325 6.46 4.86 20.67
C LEU A 325 7.43 3.75 20.26
N ASN A 326 7.41 3.41 18.97
CA ASN A 326 8.43 2.58 18.35
C ASN A 326 9.61 3.44 17.89
N THR A 327 10.77 3.38 18.54
CA THR A 327 12.01 4.01 18.04
C THR A 327 13.02 3.00 17.50
N ILE A 328 12.58 1.73 17.36
CA ILE A 328 13.43 0.60 16.99
C ILE A 328 13.86 0.71 15.52
N GLY A 329 12.98 1.24 14.67
CA GLY A 329 13.13 1.24 13.21
C GLY A 329 12.83 -0.13 12.58
N PHE A 330 12.08 -1.00 13.26
CA PHE A 330 11.68 -2.32 12.77
C PHE A 330 10.31 -2.70 13.35
N PRO A 331 9.67 -3.77 12.85
CA PRO A 331 8.50 -4.35 13.48
C PRO A 331 8.76 -4.70 14.96
N LEU A 332 7.71 -4.65 15.77
CA LEU A 332 7.74 -4.90 17.20
C LEU A 332 8.23 -6.32 17.54
N VAL A 333 7.90 -7.28 16.68
CA VAL A 333 8.26 -8.69 16.84
C VAL A 333 8.86 -9.22 15.54
N GLY A 334 10.16 -9.50 15.58
CA GLY A 334 10.94 -9.93 14.43
C GLY A 334 11.81 -8.82 13.84
N GLY A 335 12.69 -9.21 12.93
CA GLY A 335 13.55 -8.29 12.17
C GLY A 335 13.28 -8.38 10.67
N PRO A 336 14.13 -7.74 9.83
CA PRO A 336 13.94 -7.65 8.38
C PRO A 336 13.79 -9.01 7.68
N ALA A 337 14.38 -10.06 8.25
CA ALA A 337 14.35 -11.42 7.70
C ALA A 337 13.19 -12.29 8.25
N GLY A 338 12.28 -11.74 9.05
CA GLY A 338 11.17 -12.52 9.64
C GLY A 338 10.33 -11.77 10.67
N ALA A 339 9.55 -10.79 10.21
CA ALA A 339 8.52 -10.13 11.01
C ALA A 339 7.40 -11.12 11.40
N ARG A 340 6.82 -10.93 12.60
CA ARG A 340 5.70 -11.71 13.15
C ARG A 340 4.56 -10.77 13.58
N PRO A 341 3.86 -10.14 12.62
CA PRO A 341 2.83 -9.14 12.92
C PRO A 341 1.72 -9.71 13.80
N ASP A 342 1.29 -10.97 13.60
CA ASP A 342 0.26 -11.59 14.45
C ASP A 342 0.65 -11.62 15.95
N ASP A 343 1.93 -11.84 16.25
CA ASP A 343 2.43 -11.83 17.63
C ASP A 343 2.48 -10.39 18.19
N ALA A 344 2.84 -9.42 17.34
CA ALA A 344 2.88 -8.00 17.69
C ALA A 344 1.47 -7.46 17.97
N VAL A 345 0.52 -7.72 17.07
CA VAL A 345 -0.87 -7.28 17.15
C VAL A 345 -1.53 -7.78 18.42
N ARG A 346 -1.35 -9.07 18.80
CA ARG A 346 -1.89 -9.59 20.06
C ARG A 346 -1.34 -8.86 21.29
N GLN A 347 -0.06 -8.48 21.27
CA GLN A 347 0.54 -7.73 22.38
C GLN A 347 0.02 -6.29 22.43
N LEU A 348 -0.10 -5.63 21.28
CA LEU A 348 -0.56 -4.24 21.17
C LEU A 348 -2.04 -4.11 21.50
N ASP A 349 -2.86 -5.04 21.05
CA ASP A 349 -4.29 -5.10 21.35
C ASP A 349 -4.54 -5.30 22.85
N ALA A 350 -3.75 -6.16 23.50
CA ALA A 350 -3.81 -6.34 24.95
C ALA A 350 -3.35 -5.10 25.75
N LEU A 351 -2.45 -4.29 25.18
CA LEU A 351 -1.98 -3.04 25.80
C LEU A 351 -2.99 -1.89 25.63
N ASP A 352 -3.71 -1.88 24.50
CA ASP A 352 -4.77 -0.93 24.12
C ASP A 352 -4.40 0.56 24.32
N VAL A 353 -3.26 0.94 23.76
CA VAL A 353 -2.78 2.33 23.68
C VAL A 353 -2.42 2.67 22.25
N GLY A 354 -2.53 3.93 21.86
CA GLY A 354 -2.04 4.39 20.57
C GLY A 354 -0.57 3.99 20.34
N TYR A 355 -0.23 3.66 19.10
CA TYR A 355 1.08 3.14 18.71
C TYR A 355 1.64 3.97 17.54
N LEU A 356 2.75 4.69 17.78
CA LEU A 356 3.37 5.58 16.79
C LEU A 356 4.76 5.09 16.37
N ASP A 357 5.14 5.37 15.13
CA ASP A 357 6.50 5.14 14.65
C ASP A 357 7.36 6.39 14.71
N MET A 358 8.53 6.22 15.32
CA MET A 358 9.61 7.17 15.30
C MET A 358 10.76 6.53 14.50
N VAL A 359 10.87 6.92 13.24
CA VAL A 359 11.78 6.29 12.27
C VAL A 359 13.19 6.88 12.41
N PRO A 360 14.20 6.06 12.75
CA PRO A 360 15.60 6.49 12.70
C PRO A 360 16.10 6.44 11.25
N LEU A 361 16.91 7.41 10.84
CA LEU A 361 17.63 7.36 9.57
C LEU A 361 18.85 6.41 9.66
N SER A 362 18.64 5.16 10.02
CA SER A 362 19.73 4.20 10.26
C SER A 362 20.60 3.95 9.01
N PHE A 363 20.04 4.12 7.81
CA PHE A 363 20.69 3.79 6.53
C PHE A 363 20.92 5.01 5.62
N GLN A 364 20.52 6.20 6.04
CA GLN A 364 20.61 7.44 5.26
C GLN A 364 21.12 8.55 6.16
N ARG A 365 21.90 9.48 5.61
CA ARG A 365 22.36 10.63 6.39
C ARG A 365 21.24 11.66 6.53
N VAL A 366 21.26 12.41 7.63
CA VAL A 366 20.30 13.49 7.86
C VAL A 366 20.37 14.54 6.73
N GLU A 367 21.56 14.88 6.26
CA GLU A 367 21.74 15.83 5.15
C GLU A 367 21.15 15.30 3.84
N ASP A 368 21.38 14.02 3.55
CA ASP A 368 20.85 13.36 2.36
C ASP A 368 19.32 13.40 2.37
N TRP A 369 18.70 12.99 3.49
CA TRP A 369 17.23 13.00 3.64
C TRP A 369 16.64 14.41 3.50
N ARG A 370 17.28 15.43 4.08
CA ARG A 370 16.79 16.82 3.98
C ARG A 370 16.79 17.31 2.54
N GLN A 371 17.84 17.03 1.77
CA GLN A 371 18.00 17.49 0.39
C GLN A 371 17.23 16.64 -0.63
N ASP A 372 16.87 15.40 -0.30
CA ASP A 372 16.18 14.49 -1.20
C ASP A 372 14.67 14.80 -1.30
N GLU A 373 14.18 15.09 -2.49
CA GLU A 373 12.75 15.32 -2.77
C GLU A 373 11.90 14.04 -2.62
N ILE A 374 12.50 12.86 -2.71
CA ILE A 374 11.83 11.56 -2.46
C ILE A 374 11.61 11.37 -0.95
N GLY A 375 12.61 11.72 -0.14
CA GLY A 375 12.62 11.52 1.31
C GLY A 375 13.39 10.26 1.71
N LEU A 376 12.71 9.23 2.21
CA LEU A 376 13.37 7.98 2.61
C LEU A 376 13.82 7.14 1.40
N THR A 377 14.96 6.45 1.56
CA THR A 377 15.43 5.48 0.56
C THR A 377 14.47 4.28 0.45
N PRO A 378 14.39 3.58 -0.70
CA PRO A 378 13.46 2.46 -0.89
C PRO A 378 13.64 1.34 0.15
N MET A 379 14.88 1.03 0.51
CA MET A 379 15.20 0.07 1.56
C MET A 379 14.63 0.51 2.92
N GLN A 380 14.76 1.80 3.28
CA GLN A 380 14.18 2.32 4.51
C GLN A 380 12.65 2.32 4.49
N VAL A 381 12.03 2.67 3.36
CA VAL A 381 10.56 2.59 3.23
C VAL A 381 10.09 1.17 3.49
N ALA A 382 10.71 0.17 2.88
CA ALA A 382 10.32 -1.22 3.11
C ALA A 382 10.51 -1.64 4.58
N MET A 383 11.68 -1.37 5.17
CA MET A 383 12.05 -1.88 6.49
C MET A 383 11.44 -1.10 7.65
N ASN A 384 11.36 0.23 7.53
CA ASN A 384 10.95 1.13 8.59
C ASN A 384 9.50 1.62 8.45
N ILE A 385 8.83 1.40 7.31
CA ILE A 385 7.45 1.86 7.08
C ILE A 385 6.54 0.69 6.74
N ALA A 386 6.78 -0.01 5.63
CA ALA A 386 5.87 -1.03 5.12
C ALA A 386 5.75 -2.25 6.06
N LEU A 387 6.85 -2.73 6.65
CA LEU A 387 6.79 -3.83 7.62
C LEU A 387 6.14 -3.42 8.95
N PRO A 388 6.48 -2.27 9.58
CA PRO A 388 5.78 -1.83 10.80
C PRO A 388 4.31 -1.45 10.59
N GLU A 389 3.89 -1.06 9.39
CA GLU A 389 2.46 -0.89 9.05
C GLU A 389 1.65 -2.18 9.30
N LEU A 390 2.27 -3.36 9.18
CA LEU A 390 1.65 -4.66 9.49
C LEU A 390 1.38 -4.86 10.99
N ASP A 391 2.07 -4.12 11.86
CA ASP A 391 1.82 -4.12 13.31
C ASP A 391 0.70 -3.16 13.71
N GLY A 392 0.15 -2.37 12.76
CA GLY A 392 -0.89 -1.37 13.02
C GLY A 392 -0.37 0.05 13.23
N ILE A 393 0.89 0.32 12.85
CA ILE A 393 1.45 1.68 12.91
C ILE A 393 0.73 2.65 11.96
N ALA A 394 0.66 3.90 12.41
CA ALA A 394 0.37 5.08 11.63
C ALA A 394 1.44 6.14 11.89
N GLU A 395 1.50 7.17 11.04
CA GLU A 395 2.29 8.38 11.28
C GLU A 395 3.82 8.12 11.46
N PRO A 396 4.56 7.87 10.38
CA PRO A 396 6.01 7.72 10.49
C PRO A 396 6.71 9.08 10.63
N VAL A 397 7.39 9.31 11.76
CA VAL A 397 8.12 10.56 12.01
C VAL A 397 9.63 10.34 12.03
N ILE A 398 10.36 11.09 11.21
CA ILE A 398 11.82 11.01 11.15
C ILE A 398 12.43 11.79 12.32
N TYR A 399 13.09 11.11 13.26
CA TYR A 399 13.51 11.76 14.51
C TYR A 399 15.02 11.99 14.65
N GLY A 400 15.85 11.27 13.89
CA GLY A 400 17.30 11.47 13.92
C GLY A 400 18.09 10.41 13.17
N GLY A 401 19.40 10.61 13.04
CA GLY A 401 20.29 9.68 12.33
C GLY A 401 21.73 10.19 12.18
N PRO A 402 22.58 9.49 11.41
CA PRO A 402 23.97 9.85 11.20
C PRO A 402 24.11 11.11 10.34
N THR A 403 25.27 11.77 10.44
CA THR A 403 25.63 12.93 9.61
C THR A 403 26.91 12.68 8.82
N ILE A 404 27.21 13.58 7.87
CA ILE A 404 28.50 13.54 7.14
C ILE A 404 29.69 13.76 8.08
N THR A 405 29.53 14.61 9.09
CA THR A 405 30.65 15.14 9.89
C THR A 405 30.81 14.50 11.26
N GLN A 406 29.78 13.80 11.74
CA GLN A 406 29.76 13.20 13.07
C GLN A 406 29.33 11.74 12.99
N GLU A 407 30.07 10.89 13.70
CA GLU A 407 29.77 9.46 13.80
C GLU A 407 28.63 9.17 14.78
N LYS A 408 28.38 10.07 15.74
CA LYS A 408 27.20 10.01 16.60
C LYS A 408 25.97 10.49 15.83
N PHE A 409 24.86 9.81 16.06
CA PHE A 409 23.57 10.20 15.51
C PHE A 409 23.14 11.52 16.13
N ILE A 410 22.53 12.38 15.32
CA ILE A 410 21.97 13.65 15.75
C ILE A 410 20.43 13.59 15.75
N ALA A 411 19.83 14.47 16.52
CA ALA A 411 18.39 14.68 16.53
C ALA A 411 17.93 15.66 15.43
N ASN A 412 16.78 15.39 14.84
CA ASN A 412 16.08 16.33 13.97
C ASN A 412 15.13 17.23 14.79
N GLN A 413 15.64 18.36 15.28
CA GLN A 413 14.95 19.18 16.28
C GLN A 413 13.57 19.72 15.86
N ASN A 414 13.40 20.14 14.60
CA ASN A 414 12.11 20.62 14.11
C ASN A 414 11.06 19.49 14.14
N GLU A 415 11.46 18.29 13.70
CA GLU A 415 10.61 17.10 13.69
C GLU A 415 10.23 16.68 15.11
N LEU A 416 11.20 16.66 16.03
CA LEU A 416 10.97 16.34 17.44
C LEU A 416 10.04 17.33 18.13
N THR A 417 10.16 18.61 17.81
CA THR A 417 9.30 19.66 18.38
C THR A 417 7.84 19.44 17.98
N LEU A 418 7.59 19.09 16.72
CA LEU A 418 6.24 18.77 16.26
C LEU A 418 5.74 17.44 16.84
N ALA A 419 6.58 16.40 16.81
CA ALA A 419 6.26 15.09 17.36
C ALA A 419 5.86 15.17 18.84
N ALA A 420 6.60 15.93 19.65
CA ALA A 420 6.29 16.13 21.06
C ALA A 420 4.91 16.79 21.26
N LYS A 421 4.55 17.78 20.43
CA LYS A 421 3.20 18.40 20.46
C LYS A 421 2.10 17.41 20.09
N ARG A 422 2.32 16.58 19.06
CA ARG A 422 1.36 15.53 18.65
C ARG A 422 1.19 14.46 19.72
N ILE A 423 2.28 13.99 20.30
CA ILE A 423 2.28 13.08 21.45
C ILE A 423 1.47 13.69 22.59
N ALA A 424 1.69 14.96 22.90
CA ALA A 424 0.93 15.65 23.95
C ALA A 424 -0.57 15.73 23.66
N ARG A 425 -0.98 15.99 22.41
CA ARG A 425 -2.40 15.94 22.03
C ARG A 425 -3.01 14.54 22.16
N ARG A 426 -2.29 13.49 21.79
CA ARG A 426 -2.78 12.10 21.95
C ARG A 426 -2.93 11.70 23.41
N VAL A 427 -1.98 12.08 24.27
CA VAL A 427 -2.09 11.91 25.71
C VAL A 427 -3.29 12.69 26.26
N ARG A 428 -3.47 13.95 25.84
CA ARG A 428 -4.65 14.77 26.19
C ARG A 428 -5.96 14.09 25.77
N LEU A 429 -6.03 13.58 24.54
CA LEU A 429 -7.20 12.90 24.00
C LEU A 429 -7.60 11.67 24.84
N ARG A 430 -6.63 10.87 25.29
CA ARG A 430 -6.89 9.69 26.13
C ARG A 430 -7.44 10.03 27.52
N HIS A 431 -7.01 11.15 28.11
CA HIS A 431 -7.43 11.57 29.46
C HIS A 431 -8.69 12.44 29.48
N LYS A 432 -8.98 13.16 28.40
CA LYS A 432 -10.14 14.05 28.33
C LYS A 432 -11.44 13.25 28.35
N LYS A 433 -12.43 13.72 29.10
CA LYS A 433 -13.76 13.08 29.15
C LYS A 433 -14.49 13.31 27.82
N ASN A 434 -15.25 12.31 27.37
CA ASN A 434 -15.96 12.37 26.08
C ASN A 434 -16.82 13.63 25.90
N GLY A 435 -17.59 14.03 26.92
CA GLY A 435 -18.42 15.24 26.86
C GLY A 435 -17.63 16.54 26.64
N ASP A 436 -16.34 16.58 27.01
CA ASP A 436 -15.48 17.75 26.83
C ASP A 436 -14.64 17.69 25.53
N LYS A 437 -14.61 16.53 24.84
CA LYS A 437 -13.79 16.33 23.64
C LYS A 437 -14.38 17.10 22.46
N ARG A 438 -13.54 17.88 21.78
CA ARG A 438 -13.86 18.55 20.52
C ARG A 438 -13.36 17.72 19.35
N VAL A 439 -14.26 17.26 18.51
CA VAL A 439 -13.91 16.46 17.31
C VAL A 439 -14.28 17.25 16.08
N ALA A 440 -13.36 17.35 15.13
CA ALA A 440 -13.63 17.90 13.81
C ALA A 440 -13.80 16.75 12.81
N VAL A 441 -14.98 16.63 12.22
CA VAL A 441 -15.24 15.71 11.10
C VAL A 441 -15.11 16.49 9.79
N VAL A 442 -14.21 16.08 8.91
CA VAL A 442 -13.91 16.79 7.66
C VAL A 442 -14.46 16.00 6.48
N LEU A 443 -15.35 16.63 5.73
CA LEU A 443 -15.93 16.13 4.48
C LEU A 443 -15.17 16.69 3.28
N PHE A 444 -15.08 15.90 2.22
CA PHE A 444 -14.47 16.32 0.96
C PHE A 444 -15.49 16.88 -0.01
N ASN A 445 -15.06 17.80 -0.87
CA ASN A 445 -15.87 18.39 -1.93
C ASN A 445 -15.05 18.40 -3.22
N PHE A 446 -15.02 17.26 -3.91
CA PHE A 446 -14.21 17.08 -5.10
C PHE A 446 -14.98 16.36 -6.23
N PRO A 447 -15.02 16.94 -7.44
CA PRO A 447 -14.65 18.31 -7.81
C PRO A 447 -15.47 19.37 -7.05
N PRO A 448 -14.93 20.57 -6.74
CA PRO A 448 -15.56 21.50 -5.81
C PRO A 448 -16.81 22.17 -6.38
N ASN A 449 -17.98 21.71 -5.97
CA ASN A 449 -19.26 22.38 -6.22
C ASN A 449 -20.33 21.92 -5.19
N LEU A 450 -21.47 22.61 -5.15
CA LEU A 450 -22.56 22.33 -4.21
C LEU A 450 -23.18 20.92 -4.32
N GLY A 451 -23.00 20.20 -5.43
CA GLY A 451 -23.51 18.84 -5.65
C GLY A 451 -22.55 17.73 -5.23
N ASN A 452 -21.30 18.07 -4.87
CA ASN A 452 -20.22 17.12 -4.65
C ASN A 452 -19.70 17.07 -3.21
N VAL A 453 -20.25 17.88 -2.30
CA VAL A 453 -19.91 17.77 -0.86
C VAL A 453 -20.25 16.37 -0.36
N GLY A 454 -19.29 15.68 0.25
CA GLY A 454 -19.42 14.30 0.72
C GLY A 454 -18.71 13.25 -0.16
N THR A 455 -17.67 13.60 -0.92
CA THR A 455 -17.02 12.63 -1.83
C THR A 455 -16.29 11.52 -1.08
N ALA A 456 -16.72 10.27 -1.27
CA ALA A 456 -16.09 9.08 -0.73
C ALA A 456 -16.39 7.84 -1.59
N ALA A 457 -15.42 6.94 -1.76
CA ALA A 457 -15.62 5.72 -2.52
C ALA A 457 -16.73 4.86 -1.90
N PHE A 458 -17.82 4.69 -2.66
CA PHE A 458 -18.99 3.86 -2.35
C PHE A 458 -19.64 4.08 -0.97
N LEU A 459 -19.57 5.28 -0.41
CA LEU A 459 -20.09 5.55 0.91
C LEU A 459 -21.23 6.57 0.85
N ASP A 460 -22.34 6.29 1.53
CA ASP A 460 -23.36 7.28 1.82
C ASP A 460 -22.86 8.15 2.98
N VAL A 461 -22.22 9.26 2.64
CA VAL A 461 -21.47 10.09 3.59
C VAL A 461 -22.37 10.73 4.62
N PHE A 462 -23.49 11.35 4.21
CA PHE A 462 -24.37 12.01 5.16
C PHE A 462 -25.12 11.00 6.05
N GLN A 463 -25.54 9.85 5.51
CA GLN A 463 -26.14 8.80 6.33
C GLN A 463 -25.13 8.24 7.34
N SER A 464 -23.91 7.93 6.89
CA SER A 464 -22.84 7.40 7.76
C SER A 464 -22.39 8.43 8.81
N LEU A 465 -22.33 9.71 8.44
CA LEU A 465 -22.06 10.80 9.38
C LEU A 465 -23.16 10.89 10.44
N TYR A 466 -24.43 10.76 10.05
CA TYR A 466 -25.54 10.78 11.00
C TYR A 466 -25.44 9.62 12.01
N VAL A 467 -25.13 8.41 11.54
CA VAL A 467 -24.87 7.24 12.40
C VAL A 467 -23.68 7.47 13.34
N LEU A 468 -22.60 8.08 12.85
CA LEU A 468 -21.45 8.45 13.68
C LEU A 468 -21.84 9.46 14.77
N LEU A 469 -22.61 10.50 14.44
CA LEU A 469 -23.08 11.50 15.42
C LEU A 469 -23.98 10.86 16.49
N GLN A 470 -24.88 9.96 16.11
CA GLN A 470 -25.70 9.19 17.05
C GLN A 470 -24.83 8.35 18.00
N SER A 471 -23.82 7.68 17.44
CA SER A 471 -22.92 6.82 18.20
C SER A 471 -22.02 7.61 19.15
N LEU A 472 -21.52 8.77 18.72
CA LEU A 472 -20.77 9.70 19.58
C LEU A 472 -21.65 10.21 20.73
N GLN A 473 -22.91 10.59 20.46
CA GLN A 473 -23.84 11.00 21.50
C GLN A 473 -24.08 9.86 22.51
N ALA A 474 -24.26 8.64 22.03
CA ALA A 474 -24.44 7.46 22.88
C ALA A 474 -23.19 7.13 23.73
N ASP A 475 -21.99 7.38 23.21
CA ASP A 475 -20.72 7.25 23.93
C ASP A 475 -20.41 8.45 24.86
N GLY A 476 -21.34 9.40 24.98
CA GLY A 476 -21.29 10.50 25.95
C GLY A 476 -20.54 11.75 25.49
N TYR A 477 -20.36 11.94 24.18
CA TYR A 477 -19.90 13.20 23.60
C TYR A 477 -21.03 14.25 23.62
N ASP A 478 -20.66 15.53 23.69
CA ASP A 478 -21.62 16.62 23.54
C ASP A 478 -21.96 16.82 22.07
N VAL A 479 -23.12 16.28 21.66
CA VAL A 479 -23.60 16.29 20.27
C VAL A 479 -25.02 16.85 20.20
N GLU A 480 -25.18 17.95 19.47
CA GLU A 480 -26.49 18.47 19.07
C GLU A 480 -26.98 17.72 17.83
N LEU A 481 -27.62 16.57 18.05
CA LEU A 481 -28.06 15.69 16.96
C LEU A 481 -29.19 16.35 16.13
N PRO A 482 -29.06 16.47 14.79
CA PRO A 482 -30.15 16.90 13.92
C PRO A 482 -31.35 15.95 13.93
N ALA A 483 -32.51 16.45 13.50
CA ALA A 483 -33.74 15.64 13.45
C ALA A 483 -33.61 14.42 12.52
N ASP A 484 -32.93 14.60 11.39
CA ASP A 484 -32.69 13.60 10.35
C ASP A 484 -31.47 14.00 9.50
N VAL A 485 -31.15 13.14 8.53
CA VAL A 485 -29.99 13.27 7.63
C VAL A 485 -30.14 14.47 6.69
N ASP A 486 -31.36 14.78 6.25
CA ASP A 486 -31.64 15.95 5.42
C ASP A 486 -31.40 17.25 6.19
N SER A 487 -31.81 17.32 7.45
CA SER A 487 -31.55 18.46 8.35
C SER A 487 -30.06 18.63 8.64
N LEU A 488 -29.31 17.52 8.76
CA LEU A 488 -27.85 17.53 8.86
C LEU A 488 -27.23 18.13 7.60
N ARG A 489 -27.60 17.62 6.41
CA ARG A 489 -27.10 18.10 5.12
C ARG A 489 -27.41 19.59 4.90
N GLU A 490 -28.65 20.01 5.16
CA GLU A 490 -29.11 21.39 4.99
C GLU A 490 -28.28 22.38 5.84
N ARG A 491 -27.95 22.01 7.08
CA ARG A 491 -27.11 22.83 7.97
C ARG A 491 -25.66 22.96 7.48
N VAL A 492 -25.11 21.91 6.88
CA VAL A 492 -23.71 21.87 6.41
C VAL A 492 -23.55 22.55 5.05
N ILE A 493 -24.45 22.27 4.11
CA ILE A 493 -24.33 22.72 2.71
C ILE A 493 -25.07 24.04 2.47
N ALA A 494 -26.36 24.12 2.82
CA ALA A 494 -27.20 25.25 2.43
C ALA A 494 -27.09 26.42 3.41
N GLY A 495 -27.45 26.21 4.68
CA GLY A 495 -27.37 27.16 5.80
C GLY A 495 -27.36 28.64 5.39
N ASN A 496 -26.22 29.30 5.59
CA ASN A 496 -25.97 30.68 5.18
C ASN A 496 -25.13 30.83 3.90
N ALA A 497 -24.94 29.76 3.11
CA ALA A 497 -24.05 29.72 1.95
C ALA A 497 -24.37 30.81 0.91
N SER A 498 -25.65 31.02 0.61
CA SER A 498 -26.11 32.07 -0.33
C SER A 498 -25.79 33.49 0.13
N ARG A 499 -25.72 33.73 1.45
CA ARG A 499 -25.34 35.04 2.02
C ARG A 499 -23.86 35.35 1.80
N TYR A 500 -23.01 34.33 1.83
CA TYR A 500 -21.56 34.46 1.70
C TYR A 500 -21.04 34.15 0.29
N GLY A 501 -21.89 33.60 -0.60
CA GLY A 501 -21.49 33.19 -1.94
C GLY A 501 -20.51 32.01 -1.93
N THR A 502 -20.69 31.08 -1.00
CA THR A 502 -19.81 29.92 -0.78
C THR A 502 -20.49 28.61 -1.17
N ASP A 503 -19.70 27.55 -1.36
CA ASP A 503 -20.19 26.19 -1.68
C ASP A 503 -20.68 25.40 -0.44
N GLY A 504 -20.89 26.10 0.68
CA GLY A 504 -21.25 25.50 1.96
C GLY A 504 -21.56 26.55 3.02
N ASN A 505 -22.19 26.14 4.13
CA ASN A 505 -22.44 27.01 5.27
C ASN A 505 -21.13 27.53 5.86
N VAL A 506 -21.05 28.82 6.17
CA VAL A 506 -19.92 29.42 6.89
C VAL A 506 -20.19 29.29 8.39
N ALA A 507 -19.47 28.38 9.06
CA ALA A 507 -19.55 28.18 10.51
C ALA A 507 -18.76 29.23 11.29
N ALA A 508 -17.58 29.59 10.77
CA ALA A 508 -16.68 30.51 11.44
C ALA A 508 -15.93 31.38 10.43
N GLN A 509 -15.34 32.46 10.94
CA GLN A 509 -14.46 33.33 10.18
C GLN A 509 -13.12 33.48 10.91
N LEU A 510 -12.00 33.35 10.19
CA LEU A 510 -10.65 33.58 10.72
C LEU A 510 -10.16 34.94 10.21
N SER A 511 -9.79 35.84 11.11
CA SER A 511 -9.27 37.15 10.70
C SER A 511 -7.92 37.01 9.99
N LEU A 512 -7.62 37.91 9.04
CA LEU A 512 -6.31 37.94 8.39
C LEU A 512 -5.15 38.11 9.39
N SER A 513 -5.36 38.88 10.46
CA SER A 513 -4.35 39.07 11.51
C SER A 513 -4.06 37.76 12.25
N ASP A 514 -5.11 37.03 12.66
CA ASP A 514 -4.94 35.76 13.36
C ASP A 514 -4.26 34.72 12.46
N TYR A 515 -4.64 34.65 11.19
CA TYR A 515 -4.02 33.76 10.22
C TYR A 515 -2.51 34.05 10.06
N ARG A 516 -2.13 35.32 9.91
CA ARG A 516 -0.71 35.70 9.76
C ARG A 516 0.11 35.44 11.02
N GLU A 517 -0.48 35.65 12.19
CA GLU A 517 0.16 35.37 13.48
C GLU A 517 0.41 33.87 13.68
N ARG A 518 -0.59 33.04 13.34
CA ARG A 518 -0.64 31.62 13.69
C ARG A 518 -0.07 30.69 12.64
N PHE A 519 -0.03 31.13 11.37
CA PHE A 519 0.47 30.35 10.25
C PHE A 519 1.57 31.12 9.49
N PRO A 520 2.78 31.27 10.08
CA PRO A 520 3.83 32.12 9.53
C PRO A 520 4.31 31.71 8.13
N TRP A 521 4.06 30.46 7.71
CA TRP A 521 4.37 29.95 6.37
C TRP A 521 3.46 30.54 5.28
N TYR A 522 2.48 31.38 5.61
CA TYR A 522 1.66 32.08 4.62
C TYR A 522 2.51 32.84 3.58
N VAL A 523 3.69 33.31 3.96
CA VAL A 523 4.63 34.00 3.05
C VAL A 523 5.10 33.14 1.88
N GLU A 524 5.13 31.81 2.06
CA GLU A 524 5.45 30.87 0.98
C GLU A 524 4.27 30.68 0.03
N ILE A 525 3.04 30.72 0.57
CA ILE A 525 1.79 30.68 -0.20
C ILE A 525 1.66 31.93 -1.07
N GLU A 526 2.09 33.10 -0.57
CA GLU A 526 1.96 34.39 -1.29
C GLU A 526 2.68 34.40 -2.65
N LYS A 527 3.73 33.58 -2.81
CA LYS A 527 4.46 33.42 -4.08
C LYS A 527 3.59 32.86 -5.20
N TYR A 528 2.57 32.07 -4.85
CA TYR A 528 1.70 31.38 -5.79
C TYR A 528 0.29 31.97 -5.79
N TRP A 529 -0.24 32.38 -4.63
CA TRP A 529 -1.64 32.76 -4.46
C TRP A 529 -1.86 34.25 -4.18
N GLY A 530 -0.82 35.07 -4.34
CA GLY A 530 -0.86 36.50 -4.04
C GLY A 530 -0.89 36.79 -2.54
N TYR A 531 -0.90 38.07 -2.15
CA TYR A 531 -0.88 38.44 -0.73
C TYR A 531 -2.10 37.92 0.02
N ALA A 532 -1.90 37.42 1.25
CA ALA A 532 -3.01 37.01 2.11
C ALA A 532 -4.00 38.19 2.31
N PRO A 533 -5.32 37.98 2.15
CA PRO A 533 -6.01 36.68 2.18
C PRO A 533 -6.21 35.98 0.82
N GLY A 534 -5.67 36.50 -0.27
CA GLY A 534 -5.95 35.96 -1.61
C GLY A 534 -7.41 36.17 -2.05
N GLU A 535 -7.90 35.30 -2.95
CA GLU A 535 -9.22 35.45 -3.59
C GLU A 535 -10.22 34.33 -3.22
N LEU A 536 -9.76 33.22 -2.65
CA LEU A 536 -10.59 32.05 -2.36
C LEU A 536 -11.05 32.02 -0.90
N LEU A 537 -12.36 31.78 -0.70
CA LEU A 537 -13.01 31.65 0.62
C LEU A 537 -12.73 32.84 1.55
N THR A 538 -12.91 34.06 1.05
CA THR A 538 -12.63 35.28 1.81
C THR A 538 -13.54 36.44 1.42
N ASP A 539 -13.83 37.33 2.37
CA ASP A 539 -14.49 38.63 2.14
C ASP A 539 -13.47 39.78 1.98
N GLY A 540 -12.17 39.44 1.84
CA GLY A 540 -11.05 40.36 1.79
C GLY A 540 -10.50 40.77 3.17
N ARG A 541 -11.20 40.45 4.27
CA ARG A 541 -10.75 40.71 5.66
C ARG A 541 -10.62 39.43 6.47
N ASN A 542 -11.51 38.47 6.24
CA ASN A 542 -11.60 37.23 6.96
C ASN A 542 -11.69 36.04 6.00
N PHE A 543 -11.09 34.93 6.37
CA PHE A 543 -11.28 33.63 5.73
C PHE A 543 -12.59 33.01 6.21
N HIS A 544 -13.31 32.35 5.32
CA HIS A 544 -14.55 31.64 5.61
C HIS A 544 -14.26 30.16 5.86
N ILE A 545 -14.65 29.68 7.05
CA ILE A 545 -14.51 28.29 7.44
C ILE A 545 -15.85 27.59 7.16
N LEU A 546 -15.85 26.72 6.15
CA LEU A 546 -17.06 26.04 5.71
C LEU A 546 -17.37 24.84 6.61
N GLY A 547 -18.62 24.69 7.04
CA GLY A 547 -19.07 23.62 7.92
C GLY A 547 -20.24 24.02 8.82
N ALA A 548 -20.52 23.22 9.84
CA ALA A 548 -21.46 23.53 10.91
C ALA A 548 -21.04 22.87 12.24
N GLU A 549 -21.37 23.51 13.37
CA GLU A 549 -21.17 22.96 14.71
C GLU A 549 -22.43 22.22 15.20
N PHE A 550 -22.22 21.13 15.93
CA PHE A 550 -23.23 20.24 16.53
C PHE A 550 -22.79 19.91 17.97
N GLY A 551 -22.84 20.87 18.88
CA GLY A 551 -22.23 20.75 20.22
C GLY A 551 -20.70 20.89 20.13
N ASN A 552 -19.96 19.93 20.66
CA ASN A 552 -18.49 19.88 20.55
C ASN A 552 -18.00 19.15 19.27
N ILE A 553 -18.91 18.84 18.34
CA ILE A 553 -18.56 18.25 17.04
C ILE A 553 -18.67 19.31 15.95
N PHE A 554 -17.58 19.55 15.23
CA PHE A 554 -17.58 20.41 14.05
C PHE A 554 -17.55 19.56 12.80
N VAL A 555 -18.52 19.72 11.89
CA VAL A 555 -18.52 19.08 10.57
C VAL A 555 -18.08 20.12 9.55
N GLY A 556 -16.84 20.01 9.07
CA GLY A 556 -16.23 20.96 8.13
C GLY A 556 -16.19 20.44 6.69
N ILE A 557 -16.21 21.35 5.72
CA ILE A 557 -15.96 21.04 4.32
C ILE A 557 -14.52 21.45 3.99
N GLN A 558 -13.69 20.49 3.58
CA GLN A 558 -12.32 20.75 3.18
C GLN A 558 -12.29 21.68 1.95
N PRO A 559 -11.52 22.77 1.97
CA PRO A 559 -11.29 23.58 0.78
C PRO A 559 -10.64 22.78 -0.35
N SER A 560 -10.86 23.18 -1.62
CA SER A 560 -10.26 22.50 -2.78
C SER A 560 -8.75 22.77 -2.90
N PHE A 561 -8.08 22.12 -3.85
CA PHE A 561 -6.67 22.45 -4.14
C PHE A 561 -6.49 23.87 -4.68
N GLY A 562 -7.49 24.37 -5.41
CA GLY A 562 -7.54 25.70 -6.01
C GLY A 562 -7.09 25.72 -7.47
N TYR A 563 -6.56 24.63 -8.02
CA TYR A 563 -6.14 24.54 -9.43
C TYR A 563 -7.32 24.45 -10.39
N GLU A 564 -8.48 24.03 -9.90
CA GLU A 564 -9.69 23.82 -10.70
C GLU A 564 -10.21 25.13 -11.32
N ARG A 565 -9.68 26.28 -10.88
CA ARG A 565 -10.03 27.63 -11.35
C ARG A 565 -8.93 28.30 -12.19
N ASP A 566 -7.77 27.66 -12.39
CA ASP A 566 -6.67 28.19 -13.22
C ASP A 566 -6.05 27.07 -14.10
N PRO A 567 -6.51 26.92 -15.36
CA PRO A 567 -6.03 25.89 -16.28
C PRO A 567 -4.52 25.97 -16.58
N MET A 568 -3.93 27.17 -16.56
CA MET A 568 -2.50 27.33 -16.84
C MET A 568 -1.64 26.82 -15.68
N ARG A 569 -2.09 27.02 -14.43
CA ARG A 569 -1.42 26.41 -13.27
C ARG A 569 -1.54 24.89 -13.28
N LEU A 570 -2.70 24.38 -13.69
CA LEU A 570 -2.94 22.94 -13.83
C LEU A 570 -1.97 22.30 -14.84
N LEU A 571 -1.61 23.01 -15.92
CA LEU A 571 -0.68 22.53 -16.94
C LEU A 571 0.81 22.71 -16.56
N MET A 572 1.17 23.77 -15.83
CA MET A 572 2.58 24.20 -15.68
C MET A 572 3.15 24.14 -14.25
N GLY A 573 2.30 23.91 -13.23
CA GLY A 573 2.71 23.91 -11.83
C GLY A 573 3.61 22.72 -11.46
N LYS A 574 4.92 22.97 -11.36
CA LYS A 574 5.92 22.02 -10.82
C LYS A 574 6.20 22.25 -9.33
N ASP A 575 6.12 23.51 -8.90
CA ASP A 575 6.25 23.93 -7.50
C ASP A 575 4.90 24.48 -7.05
N ALA A 576 4.25 23.80 -6.11
CA ALA A 576 2.90 24.10 -5.69
C ALA A 576 2.84 24.42 -4.19
N SER A 577 1.80 25.15 -3.78
CA SER A 577 1.46 25.39 -2.36
C SER A 577 -0.05 25.36 -2.21
N PRO A 578 -0.58 25.04 -1.01
CA PRO A 578 -2.01 25.19 -0.73
C PRO A 578 -2.39 26.67 -0.86
N HIS A 579 -3.64 26.96 -1.25
CA HIS A 579 -4.14 28.34 -1.21
C HIS A 579 -4.41 28.78 0.24
N HIS A 580 -4.53 30.10 0.46
CA HIS A 580 -4.69 30.66 1.81
C HIS A 580 -5.91 30.13 2.57
N GLY A 581 -7.06 29.95 1.90
CA GLY A 581 -8.27 29.38 2.51
C GLY A 581 -8.06 27.95 3.04
N PHE A 582 -7.30 27.10 2.33
CA PHE A 582 -6.95 25.75 2.79
C PHE A 582 -6.09 25.80 4.06
N ALA A 583 -5.06 26.64 4.08
CA ALA A 583 -4.21 26.82 5.25
C ALA A 583 -4.98 27.44 6.43
N ALA A 584 -5.86 28.40 6.17
CA ALA A 584 -6.72 29.02 7.18
C ALA A 584 -7.67 28.01 7.83
N PHE A 585 -8.25 27.08 7.05
CA PHE A 585 -9.12 26.01 7.54
C PHE A 585 -8.41 25.15 8.60
N TYR A 586 -7.25 24.58 8.26
CA TYR A 586 -6.52 23.74 9.21
C TYR A 586 -5.89 24.52 10.37
N THR A 587 -5.48 25.79 10.13
CA THR A 587 -5.02 26.67 11.21
C THR A 587 -6.13 26.93 12.23
N TRP A 588 -7.37 27.13 11.75
CA TRP A 588 -8.54 27.30 12.62
C TRP A 588 -8.83 26.03 13.41
N LEU A 589 -8.81 24.85 12.78
CA LEU A 589 -9.00 23.57 13.47
C LEU A 589 -7.98 23.33 14.60
N ASP A 590 -6.70 23.54 14.31
CA ASP A 590 -5.60 23.26 15.26
C ASP A 590 -5.54 24.31 16.39
N GLN A 591 -5.66 25.60 16.05
CA GLN A 591 -5.25 26.67 16.97
C GLN A 591 -6.39 27.59 17.47
N ILE A 592 -7.60 27.51 16.90
CA ILE A 592 -8.75 28.34 17.30
C ILE A 592 -9.88 27.47 17.85
N TYR A 593 -10.36 26.52 17.05
CA TYR A 593 -11.33 25.52 17.50
C TYR A 593 -10.70 24.60 18.56
N ASP A 594 -9.38 24.39 18.48
CA ASP A 594 -8.58 23.53 19.35
C ASP A 594 -9.16 22.10 19.39
N ALA A 595 -9.35 21.51 18.21
CA ALA A 595 -9.80 20.13 18.07
C ALA A 595 -8.88 19.17 18.85
N ASP A 596 -9.48 18.23 19.58
CA ASP A 596 -8.73 17.14 20.20
C ASP A 596 -8.37 16.04 19.19
N ALA A 597 -9.18 15.90 18.14
CA ALA A 597 -8.96 14.98 17.03
C ALA A 597 -9.65 15.46 15.75
N VAL A 598 -9.11 15.05 14.60
CA VAL A 598 -9.74 15.20 13.29
C VAL A 598 -10.12 13.83 12.75
N VAL A 599 -11.33 13.70 12.21
CA VAL A 599 -11.83 12.54 11.49
C VAL A 599 -12.11 12.97 10.06
N HIS A 600 -11.32 12.52 9.10
CA HIS A 600 -11.67 12.70 7.70
C HIS A 600 -12.58 11.55 7.25
N LEU A 601 -13.64 11.90 6.52
CA LEU A 601 -14.64 10.94 6.04
C LEU A 601 -14.54 10.84 4.52
N GLY A 602 -13.87 9.79 4.02
CA GLY A 602 -13.77 9.49 2.59
C GLY A 602 -12.36 9.21 2.08
N THR A 603 -12.24 9.03 0.76
CA THR A 603 -11.04 8.49 0.09
C THR A 603 -10.25 9.50 -0.75
N HIS A 604 -10.70 10.77 -0.88
CA HIS A 604 -10.07 11.75 -1.77
C HIS A 604 -9.63 13.02 -1.04
N GLY A 605 -8.92 12.87 0.08
CA GLY A 605 -8.45 14.00 0.85
C GLY A 605 -7.36 14.78 0.12
N ALA A 606 -7.47 16.11 0.06
CA ALA A 606 -6.46 16.91 -0.60
C ALA A 606 -5.16 17.05 0.24
N LEU A 607 -5.27 16.91 1.56
CA LEU A 607 -4.20 17.15 2.54
C LEU A 607 -2.96 16.28 2.27
N GLU A 608 -3.15 14.99 2.06
CA GLU A 608 -2.07 14.01 1.89
C GLU A 608 -1.33 14.18 0.56
N PHE A 609 -1.99 14.70 -0.47
CA PHE A 609 -1.39 14.96 -1.79
C PHE A 609 -0.79 16.36 -1.91
N MET A 610 -0.88 17.20 -0.86
CA MET A 610 -0.23 18.52 -0.86
C MET A 610 1.30 18.39 -1.02
N PRO A 611 1.98 19.37 -1.62
CA PRO A 611 3.38 19.22 -2.03
C PRO A 611 4.35 18.94 -0.88
N GLY A 612 5.35 18.08 -1.14
CA GLY A 612 6.33 17.63 -0.16
C GLY A 612 6.88 16.24 -0.48
N LYS A 613 7.81 15.75 0.35
CA LYS A 613 8.52 14.46 0.17
C LYS A 613 7.56 13.28 0.08
N GLN A 614 7.83 12.31 -0.80
CA GLN A 614 6.96 11.15 -1.04
C GLN A 614 6.69 10.32 0.22
N THR A 615 7.72 10.04 1.02
CA THR A 615 7.63 9.30 2.28
C THR A 615 8.71 9.78 3.25
N GLY A 616 8.43 9.70 4.55
CA GLY A 616 9.28 10.34 5.57
C GLY A 616 9.25 11.85 5.43
N VAL A 617 8.03 12.40 5.41
CA VAL A 617 7.77 13.84 5.31
C VAL A 617 8.46 14.60 6.44
N SER A 618 8.94 15.81 6.13
CA SER A 618 9.52 16.72 7.13
C SER A 618 8.47 17.68 7.68
N ALA A 619 8.81 18.38 8.76
CA ALA A 619 8.07 19.50 9.32
C ALA A 619 7.94 20.67 8.33
N ASP A 620 8.74 20.68 7.27
CA ASP A 620 8.69 21.65 6.18
C ASP A 620 7.74 21.27 5.04
N CYS A 621 7.23 20.02 5.02
CA CYS A 621 6.27 19.58 4.01
C CYS A 621 4.87 20.14 4.31
N TRP A 622 4.10 20.50 3.27
CA TRP A 622 2.77 21.08 3.44
C TRP A 622 1.79 20.20 4.21
N PRO A 623 1.66 18.88 3.96
CA PRO A 623 0.77 18.03 4.74
C PRO A 623 1.02 18.14 6.25
N THR A 624 2.30 18.15 6.64
CA THR A 624 2.75 18.26 8.04
C THR A 624 2.46 19.63 8.65
N ARG A 625 2.72 20.72 7.91
CA ARG A 625 2.45 22.09 8.35
C ARG A 625 0.96 22.36 8.54
N LEU A 626 0.14 21.82 7.64
CA LEU A 626 -1.31 22.02 7.62
C LEU A 626 -1.98 21.28 8.78
N ILE A 627 -1.78 19.95 8.88
CA ILE A 627 -2.40 19.18 9.97
C ILE A 627 -1.83 19.54 11.35
N GLY A 628 -0.61 20.08 11.37
CA GLY A 628 0.03 20.59 12.58
C GLY A 628 0.12 19.52 13.66
N SER A 629 -0.42 19.82 14.84
CA SER A 629 -0.33 18.96 16.01
C SER A 629 -1.51 17.99 16.21
N LEU A 630 -2.48 17.98 15.28
CA LEU A 630 -3.74 17.26 15.43
C LEU A 630 -3.59 15.74 15.25
N PRO A 631 -4.14 14.90 16.16
CA PRO A 631 -4.37 13.49 15.88
C PRO A 631 -5.32 13.34 14.69
N ASN A 632 -4.88 12.64 13.65
CA ASN A 632 -5.61 12.48 12.41
C ASN A 632 -6.12 11.04 12.25
N PHE A 633 -7.43 10.89 12.14
CA PHE A 633 -8.13 9.62 11.89
C PHE A 633 -8.90 9.72 10.57
N TYR A 634 -9.01 8.60 9.87
CA TYR A 634 -9.75 8.52 8.61
C TYR A 634 -10.66 7.32 8.63
N TYR A 635 -11.86 7.48 8.07
CA TYR A 635 -12.57 6.35 7.50
C TYR A 635 -12.12 6.13 6.07
N TYR A 636 -11.71 4.91 5.75
CA TYR A 636 -11.16 4.56 4.45
C TYR A 636 -11.78 3.28 3.90
N CYS A 637 -12.08 3.22 2.61
CA CYS A 637 -12.59 2.00 2.02
C CYS A 637 -11.53 0.89 2.09
N VAL A 638 -11.90 -0.29 2.58
CA VAL A 638 -10.97 -1.43 2.72
C VAL A 638 -10.37 -1.87 1.38
N ASN A 639 -11.07 -1.59 0.29
CA ASN A 639 -10.65 -1.91 -1.07
C ASN A 639 -9.65 -0.88 -1.65
N ASN A 640 -9.25 0.17 -0.94
CA ASN A 640 -8.31 1.16 -1.46
C ASN A 640 -7.05 1.26 -0.56
N PRO A 641 -6.23 0.19 -0.49
CA PRO A 641 -5.01 0.19 0.31
C PRO A 641 -3.98 1.21 -0.17
N SER A 642 -3.97 1.52 -1.48
CA SER A 642 -2.89 2.28 -2.08
C SER A 642 -2.93 3.76 -1.69
N GLU A 643 -4.08 4.41 -1.79
CA GLU A 643 -4.25 5.79 -1.35
C GLU A 643 -4.30 5.88 0.19
N GLY A 644 -4.86 4.87 0.86
CA GLY A 644 -4.78 4.74 2.31
C GLY A 644 -3.33 4.78 2.82
N SER A 645 -2.41 4.06 2.19
CA SER A 645 -0.97 4.14 2.53
C SER A 645 -0.40 5.55 2.37
N ILE A 646 -0.87 6.36 1.41
CA ILE A 646 -0.45 7.75 1.26
C ILE A 646 -0.97 8.60 2.42
N ALA A 647 -2.25 8.46 2.79
CA ALA A 647 -2.83 9.14 3.95
C ALA A 647 -2.07 8.79 5.25
N LYS A 648 -1.65 7.54 5.45
CA LYS A 648 -0.82 7.11 6.59
C LYS A 648 0.55 7.79 6.60
N ARG A 649 1.23 7.77 5.44
CA ARG A 649 2.65 8.18 5.32
C ARG A 649 2.85 9.69 5.20
N ARG A 650 1.88 10.42 4.66
CA ARG A 650 1.94 11.87 4.43
C ARG A 650 0.96 12.67 5.29
N GLY A 651 -0.22 12.11 5.56
CA GLY A 651 -1.27 12.76 6.35
C GLY A 651 -1.22 12.47 7.85
N ALA A 652 -0.30 11.61 8.32
CA ALA A 652 -0.25 11.13 9.70
C ALA A 652 -1.55 10.43 10.15
N ALA A 653 -2.28 9.82 9.21
CA ALA A 653 -3.60 9.25 9.46
C ALA A 653 -3.52 7.84 10.07
N THR A 654 -4.32 7.59 11.10
CA THR A 654 -4.72 6.23 11.50
C THR A 654 -6.03 5.89 10.80
N LEU A 655 -6.05 4.80 10.04
CA LEU A 655 -7.20 4.46 9.20
C LEU A 655 -8.16 3.54 9.96
N VAL A 656 -9.44 3.66 9.68
CA VAL A 656 -10.51 2.78 10.13
C VAL A 656 -11.24 2.32 8.87
N SER A 657 -11.13 1.03 8.55
CA SER A 657 -11.72 0.49 7.33
C SER A 657 -13.24 0.49 7.38
N TYR A 658 -13.88 0.74 6.24
CA TYR A 658 -15.29 0.41 6.00
C TYR A 658 -15.42 -0.48 4.76
N MET A 659 -16.54 -1.21 4.66
CA MET A 659 -16.79 -2.14 3.57
C MET A 659 -17.30 -1.47 2.28
N VAL A 660 -17.12 -2.14 1.14
CA VAL A 660 -17.81 -1.77 -0.10
C VAL A 660 -19.29 -2.23 -0.03
N PRO A 661 -20.19 -1.62 -0.82
CA PRO A 661 -21.54 -2.13 -1.00
C PRO A 661 -21.51 -3.57 -1.52
N PRO A 662 -22.52 -4.38 -1.20
CA PRO A 662 -22.55 -5.75 -1.67
C PRO A 662 -22.68 -5.83 -3.19
N LEU A 663 -22.08 -6.88 -3.75
CA LEU A 663 -22.13 -7.21 -5.16
C LEU A 663 -23.36 -8.08 -5.47
N GLN A 664 -24.02 -7.79 -6.58
CA GLN A 664 -25.03 -8.67 -7.18
C GLN A 664 -24.83 -8.81 -8.69
N GLN A 665 -25.42 -9.85 -9.28
CA GLN A 665 -25.53 -9.94 -10.74
C GLN A 665 -26.39 -8.79 -11.29
N ALA A 666 -25.96 -8.18 -12.40
CA ALA A 666 -26.65 -7.06 -13.03
C ALA A 666 -28.04 -7.42 -13.57
N GLY A 667 -28.22 -8.64 -14.05
CA GLY A 667 -29.46 -9.09 -14.67
C GLY A 667 -29.71 -8.45 -16.04
N LEU A 668 -30.86 -8.77 -16.64
CA LEU A 668 -31.32 -8.18 -17.90
C LEU A 668 -32.60 -7.36 -17.70
N TYR A 669 -32.76 -6.30 -18.48
CA TYR A 669 -33.88 -5.37 -18.38
C TYR A 669 -34.41 -4.96 -19.76
N LYS A 670 -35.64 -4.40 -19.79
CA LYS A 670 -36.30 -3.85 -20.99
C LYS A 670 -36.12 -4.75 -22.23
N GLY A 671 -35.47 -4.25 -23.29
CA GLY A 671 -35.26 -4.96 -24.54
C GLY A 671 -34.31 -6.16 -24.41
N LEU A 672 -33.31 -6.11 -23.53
CA LEU A 672 -32.35 -7.20 -23.33
C LEU A 672 -33.04 -8.45 -22.76
N ARG A 673 -33.97 -8.28 -21.80
CA ARG A 673 -34.75 -9.39 -21.27
C ARG A 673 -35.66 -10.01 -22.33
N ARG A 674 -36.35 -9.17 -23.12
CA ARG A 674 -37.20 -9.64 -24.24
C ARG A 674 -36.40 -10.40 -25.29
N LEU A 675 -35.16 -9.98 -25.54
CA LEU A 675 -34.25 -10.65 -26.47
C LEU A 675 -33.86 -12.03 -25.93
N LYS A 676 -33.54 -12.14 -24.63
CA LYS A 676 -33.31 -13.44 -23.97
C LYS A 676 -34.54 -14.37 -24.08
N ASP A 677 -35.73 -13.86 -23.78
CA ASP A 677 -36.98 -14.65 -23.90
C ASP A 677 -37.22 -15.14 -25.34
N SER A 678 -36.86 -14.31 -26.33
CA SER A 678 -36.97 -14.66 -27.76
C SER A 678 -35.95 -15.73 -28.15
N LEU A 679 -34.72 -15.64 -27.66
CA LEU A 679 -33.68 -16.66 -27.86
C LEU A 679 -34.06 -18.00 -27.22
N GLU A 680 -34.54 -17.99 -25.98
CA GLU A 680 -35.03 -19.19 -25.29
C GLU A 680 -36.22 -19.82 -26.04
N SER A 681 -37.11 -18.99 -26.57
CA SER A 681 -38.23 -19.46 -27.40
C SER A 681 -37.76 -20.11 -28.70
N TYR A 682 -36.76 -19.51 -29.37
CA TYR A 682 -36.17 -20.06 -30.59
C TYR A 682 -35.42 -21.37 -30.34
N GLN A 683 -34.70 -21.50 -29.22
CA GLN A 683 -34.02 -22.74 -28.85
C GLN A 683 -35.03 -23.87 -28.60
N ASN A 684 -36.14 -23.58 -27.93
CA ASN A 684 -37.20 -24.55 -27.68
C ASN A 684 -37.96 -24.94 -28.96
N ARG A 685 -38.14 -23.98 -29.88
CA ARG A 685 -38.82 -24.18 -31.16
C ARG A 685 -38.18 -23.31 -32.25
N PRO A 686 -37.22 -23.86 -33.02
CA PRO A 686 -36.58 -23.12 -34.10
C PRO A 686 -37.60 -22.69 -35.16
N ASP A 687 -37.65 -21.39 -35.43
CA ASP A 687 -38.56 -20.77 -36.38
C ASP A 687 -37.89 -19.57 -37.06
N MET A 688 -38.02 -19.46 -38.39
CA MET A 688 -37.29 -18.46 -39.18
C MET A 688 -37.87 -17.04 -39.01
N GLU A 689 -39.18 -16.91 -38.75
CA GLU A 689 -39.77 -15.60 -38.46
C GLU A 689 -39.26 -15.10 -37.12
N LEU A 690 -39.21 -15.98 -36.11
CA LEU A 690 -38.64 -15.67 -34.80
C LEU A 690 -37.15 -15.31 -34.89
N LEU A 691 -36.36 -16.01 -35.70
CA LEU A 691 -34.94 -15.66 -35.91
C LEU A 691 -34.77 -14.28 -36.56
N THR A 692 -35.64 -13.95 -37.51
CA THR A 692 -35.64 -12.62 -38.16
C THR A 692 -35.99 -11.52 -37.16
N ASP A 693 -36.97 -11.79 -36.27
CA ASP A 693 -37.31 -10.88 -35.17
C ASP A 693 -36.15 -10.74 -34.17
N ILE A 694 -35.48 -11.84 -33.79
CA ILE A 694 -34.27 -11.80 -32.93
C ILE A 694 -33.18 -10.93 -33.54
N ARG A 695 -32.88 -11.08 -34.84
CA ARG A 695 -31.91 -10.22 -35.54
C ARG A 695 -32.34 -8.76 -35.49
N THR A 696 -33.62 -8.47 -35.75
CA THR A 696 -34.17 -7.11 -35.70
C THR A 696 -34.11 -6.51 -34.29
N GLN A 697 -34.38 -7.31 -33.25
CA GLN A 697 -34.28 -6.89 -31.86
C GLN A 697 -32.83 -6.61 -31.47
N ALA A 698 -31.89 -7.48 -31.85
CA ALA A 698 -30.46 -7.28 -31.61
C ALA A 698 -29.95 -6.01 -32.29
N ASP A 699 -30.33 -5.77 -33.55
CA ASP A 699 -29.96 -4.55 -34.30
C ASP A 699 -30.50 -3.28 -33.63
N LYS A 700 -31.75 -3.30 -33.15
CA LYS A 700 -32.33 -2.17 -32.39
C LYS A 700 -31.62 -1.88 -31.07
N LEU A 701 -31.02 -2.90 -30.47
CA LEU A 701 -30.22 -2.76 -29.25
C LEU A 701 -28.75 -2.45 -29.54
N GLY A 702 -28.37 -2.31 -30.82
CA GLY A 702 -26.99 -2.08 -31.24
C GLY A 702 -26.06 -3.26 -30.97
N ILE A 703 -26.58 -4.49 -30.89
CA ILE A 703 -25.77 -5.70 -30.66
C ILE A 703 -25.37 -6.31 -32.01
N VAL A 704 -24.18 -5.92 -32.50
CA VAL A 704 -23.67 -6.37 -33.81
C VAL A 704 -22.82 -7.63 -33.66
N VAL A 705 -23.48 -8.79 -33.64
CA VAL A 705 -22.84 -10.10 -33.38
C VAL A 705 -21.82 -10.49 -34.45
N ASN A 706 -22.10 -10.21 -35.74
CA ASN A 706 -21.18 -10.57 -36.83
C ASN A 706 -19.82 -9.87 -36.69
N GLY A 707 -19.79 -8.57 -36.37
CA GLY A 707 -18.55 -7.82 -36.15
C GLY A 707 -17.77 -8.33 -34.92
N ILE A 708 -18.47 -8.58 -33.82
CA ILE A 708 -17.88 -9.05 -32.55
C ILE A 708 -17.35 -10.49 -32.65
N TYR A 709 -18.02 -11.35 -33.42
CA TYR A 709 -17.60 -12.73 -33.65
C TYR A 709 -16.38 -12.81 -34.57
N HIS A 710 -16.37 -12.04 -35.66
CA HIS A 710 -15.24 -12.03 -36.61
C HIS A 710 -13.99 -11.38 -36.02
N GLN A 711 -14.15 -10.29 -35.27
CA GLN A 711 -13.04 -9.61 -34.57
C GLN A 711 -12.42 -10.49 -33.48
N ALA A 712 -13.24 -11.23 -32.73
CA ALA A 712 -12.74 -12.11 -31.66
C ALA A 712 -12.14 -13.43 -32.15
N ASN A 713 -12.46 -13.87 -33.37
CA ASN A 713 -11.93 -15.11 -33.96
C ASN A 713 -10.87 -14.85 -35.05
N GLY A 714 -10.45 -13.60 -35.28
CA GLY A 714 -9.45 -13.27 -36.30
C GLY A 714 -9.90 -13.53 -37.74
N LEU A 715 -11.21 -13.49 -38.01
CA LEU A 715 -11.82 -13.86 -39.29
C LEU A 715 -12.08 -12.66 -40.22
N ASN A 716 -11.42 -11.52 -39.98
CA ASN A 716 -11.49 -10.37 -40.86
C ASN A 716 -10.79 -10.70 -42.20
N GLY A 717 -11.57 -11.10 -43.21
CA GLY A 717 -11.04 -11.33 -44.55
C GLY A 717 -10.39 -10.07 -45.13
N HIS A 718 -9.25 -10.23 -45.81
CA HIS A 718 -8.47 -9.15 -46.43
C HIS A 718 -9.24 -8.27 -47.45
N ASN A 719 -10.49 -8.60 -47.77
CA ASN A 719 -11.34 -7.90 -48.75
C ASN A 719 -12.66 -7.34 -48.18
N GLY A 720 -12.86 -7.30 -46.86
CA GLY A 720 -14.01 -6.61 -46.25
C GLY A 720 -15.40 -7.27 -46.46
N GLN A 721 -15.46 -8.52 -46.92
CA GLN A 721 -16.68 -9.33 -46.86
C GLN A 721 -16.49 -10.41 -45.80
N ALA A 722 -17.09 -10.21 -44.62
CA ALA A 722 -17.14 -11.21 -43.58
C ALA A 722 -18.13 -12.31 -43.99
N GLU A 723 -17.76 -13.59 -43.84
CA GLU A 723 -18.69 -14.70 -44.06
C GLU A 723 -19.86 -14.59 -43.08
N GLU A 724 -21.11 -14.74 -43.56
CA GLU A 724 -22.27 -14.74 -42.68
C GLU A 724 -22.20 -15.92 -41.71
N LEU A 725 -22.41 -15.65 -40.41
CA LEU A 725 -22.50 -16.70 -39.40
C LEU A 725 -23.67 -17.63 -39.72
N SER A 726 -23.49 -18.93 -39.47
CA SER A 726 -24.63 -19.84 -39.42
C SER A 726 -25.63 -19.39 -38.35
N ASP A 727 -26.92 -19.67 -38.54
CA ASP A 727 -27.96 -19.26 -37.58
C ASP A 727 -27.69 -19.76 -36.15
N ALA A 728 -27.17 -20.98 -36.01
CA ALA A 728 -26.78 -21.54 -34.72
C ALA A 728 -25.60 -20.78 -34.08
N ALA A 729 -24.59 -20.41 -34.87
CA ALA A 729 -23.44 -19.64 -34.39
C ALA A 729 -23.84 -18.20 -34.02
N PHE A 730 -24.73 -17.58 -34.80
CA PHE A 730 -25.30 -16.27 -34.48
C PHE A 730 -26.06 -16.28 -33.15
N VAL A 731 -26.96 -17.26 -32.96
CA VAL A 731 -27.75 -17.40 -31.72
C VAL A 731 -26.86 -17.67 -30.50
N ALA A 732 -25.85 -18.54 -30.63
CA ALA A 732 -24.90 -18.79 -29.54
C ALA A 732 -24.10 -17.53 -29.18
N ALA A 733 -23.56 -16.83 -30.19
CA ALA A 733 -22.78 -15.62 -29.95
C ALA A 733 -23.63 -14.49 -29.34
N LEU A 734 -24.89 -14.31 -29.80
CA LEU A 734 -25.81 -13.36 -29.21
C LEU A 734 -26.18 -13.72 -27.76
N GLY A 735 -26.39 -15.02 -27.48
CA GLY A 735 -26.62 -15.51 -26.12
C GLY A 735 -25.45 -15.20 -25.18
N HIS A 736 -24.21 -15.32 -25.67
CA HIS A 736 -23.02 -14.95 -24.89
C HIS A 736 -23.01 -13.45 -24.54
N GLU A 737 -23.28 -12.57 -25.49
CA GLU A 737 -23.34 -11.12 -25.23
C GLU A 737 -24.36 -10.77 -24.13
N LEU A 738 -25.49 -11.48 -24.08
CA LEU A 738 -26.47 -11.30 -23.00
C LEU A 738 -25.97 -11.84 -21.66
N ILE A 739 -25.33 -13.02 -21.63
CA ILE A 739 -24.74 -13.59 -20.40
C ILE A 739 -23.68 -12.66 -19.82
N GLN A 740 -22.83 -12.05 -20.65
CA GLN A 740 -21.82 -11.11 -20.19
C GLN A 740 -22.43 -9.94 -19.42
N VAL A 741 -23.55 -9.39 -19.90
CA VAL A 741 -24.29 -8.33 -19.20
C VAL A 741 -24.98 -8.89 -17.96
N GLU A 742 -25.74 -9.97 -18.09
CA GLU A 742 -26.58 -10.53 -17.03
C GLU A 742 -25.78 -10.96 -15.80
N HIS A 743 -24.66 -11.65 -16.02
CA HIS A 743 -23.83 -12.23 -14.96
C HIS A 743 -22.75 -11.26 -14.47
N ARG A 744 -22.68 -10.04 -15.01
CA ARG A 744 -21.75 -9.02 -14.53
C ARG A 744 -22.06 -8.71 -13.07
N MET A 745 -21.06 -8.85 -12.19
CA MET A 745 -21.18 -8.41 -10.81
C MET A 745 -21.09 -6.88 -10.75
N ILE A 746 -22.05 -6.26 -10.08
CA ILE A 746 -22.13 -4.80 -9.87
C ILE A 746 -22.36 -4.49 -8.39
N PRO A 747 -21.74 -3.42 -7.85
CA PRO A 747 -22.11 -2.91 -6.53
C PRO A 747 -23.50 -2.26 -6.62
N LEU A 748 -24.38 -2.55 -5.68
CA LEU A 748 -25.71 -1.93 -5.59
C LEU A 748 -25.77 -0.94 -4.44
N GLY A 749 -26.17 0.30 -4.75
CA GLY A 749 -26.27 1.37 -3.78
C GLY A 749 -24.92 1.78 -3.19
N LEU A 750 -24.98 2.41 -2.02
CA LEU A 750 -23.84 2.91 -1.26
C LEU A 750 -23.78 2.20 0.10
N HIS A 751 -22.57 2.07 0.64
CA HIS A 751 -22.36 1.54 1.98
C HIS A 751 -22.81 2.57 3.01
N VAL A 752 -23.47 2.11 4.05
CA VAL A 752 -23.78 2.90 5.24
C VAL A 752 -23.00 2.30 6.39
N MET A 753 -22.22 3.12 7.10
CA MET A 753 -21.42 2.63 8.22
C MET A 753 -22.30 1.93 9.25
N GLY A 754 -21.88 0.72 9.59
CA GLY A 754 -22.58 -0.16 10.54
C GLY A 754 -23.77 -0.95 10.00
N GLU A 755 -24.00 -0.94 8.69
CA GLU A 755 -24.97 -1.82 8.05
C GLU A 755 -24.28 -3.01 7.35
N ALA A 756 -24.68 -4.23 7.72
CA ALA A 756 -24.17 -5.46 7.13
C ALA A 756 -25.08 -5.96 6.00
N PRO A 757 -24.52 -6.62 4.95
CA PRO A 757 -25.31 -7.12 3.82
C PRO A 757 -26.31 -8.22 4.23
N ALA A 758 -27.46 -8.24 3.57
CA ALA A 758 -28.56 -9.16 3.88
C ALA A 758 -29.31 -9.68 2.63
N GLY A 759 -30.14 -10.71 2.80
CA GLY A 759 -31.00 -11.20 1.72
C GLY A 759 -30.23 -11.69 0.49
N ALA A 760 -30.65 -11.23 -0.70
CA ALA A 760 -30.07 -11.64 -1.98
C ALA A 760 -28.63 -11.14 -2.19
N GLU A 761 -28.30 -9.96 -1.65
CA GLU A 761 -26.95 -9.38 -1.68
C GLU A 761 -25.93 -10.33 -1.03
N LEU A 762 -26.30 -10.85 0.13
CA LEU A 762 -25.46 -11.78 0.86
C LEU A 762 -25.32 -13.13 0.14
N VAL A 763 -26.37 -13.59 -0.54
CA VAL A 763 -26.33 -14.84 -1.34
C VAL A 763 -25.32 -14.71 -2.47
N ASP A 764 -25.41 -13.65 -3.27
CA ASP A 764 -24.52 -13.42 -4.41
C ASP A 764 -23.07 -13.19 -3.96
N MET A 765 -22.87 -12.42 -2.89
CA MET A 765 -21.56 -12.21 -2.29
C MET A 765 -20.92 -13.54 -1.84
N LEU A 766 -21.64 -14.39 -1.10
CA LEU A 766 -21.11 -15.68 -0.65
C LEU A 766 -20.89 -16.66 -1.83
N ALA A 767 -21.77 -16.67 -2.83
CA ALA A 767 -21.63 -17.47 -4.04
C ALA A 767 -20.36 -17.08 -4.82
N LEU A 768 -20.10 -15.78 -4.94
CA LEU A 768 -18.85 -15.30 -5.51
C LEU A 768 -17.68 -15.78 -4.65
N ILE A 769 -17.71 -15.60 -3.32
CA ILE A 769 -16.57 -15.93 -2.42
C ILE A 769 -16.13 -17.37 -2.61
N VAL A 770 -17.07 -18.33 -2.60
CA VAL A 770 -16.76 -19.76 -2.75
C VAL A 770 -16.34 -20.16 -4.18
N THR A 771 -16.47 -19.24 -5.14
CA THR A 771 -15.96 -19.38 -6.50
C THR A 771 -14.45 -19.12 -6.57
N PHE A 772 -13.93 -18.20 -5.77
CA PHE A 772 -12.49 -17.86 -5.74
C PHE A 772 -11.72 -18.50 -4.57
N ASN A 773 -12.43 -19.00 -3.55
CA ASN A 773 -11.81 -19.57 -2.34
C ASN A 773 -12.05 -21.08 -2.23
N PRO A 774 -11.14 -21.92 -2.77
CA PRO A 774 -11.25 -23.37 -2.69
C PRO A 774 -11.09 -23.91 -1.26
N ALA A 775 -11.94 -24.87 -0.88
CA ALA A 775 -11.91 -25.55 0.41
C ALA A 775 -10.74 -26.54 0.54
N ARG A 776 -10.37 -26.93 1.76
CA ARG A 776 -9.43 -28.02 2.03
C ARG A 776 -10.12 -29.39 2.02
N HIS A 777 -9.47 -30.41 1.48
CA HIS A 777 -9.98 -31.78 1.50
C HIS A 777 -10.13 -32.31 2.96
N PRO A 778 -11.18 -33.08 3.30
CA PRO A 778 -11.43 -33.53 4.69
C PRO A 778 -10.30 -34.34 5.33
N SER A 779 -9.65 -35.21 4.55
CA SER A 779 -8.64 -36.17 5.06
C SER A 779 -7.26 -36.06 4.41
N ARG A 780 -7.05 -35.08 3.53
CA ARG A 780 -5.81 -34.91 2.75
C ARG A 780 -5.36 -33.47 2.85
N ASP A 781 -4.06 -33.23 2.92
CA ASP A 781 -3.49 -31.88 2.93
C ASP A 781 -3.43 -31.29 1.50
N GLU A 782 -4.58 -31.27 0.83
CA GLU A 782 -4.76 -30.75 -0.52
C GLU A 782 -5.97 -29.81 -0.60
N LYS A 783 -5.91 -28.81 -1.48
CA LYS A 783 -7.07 -27.95 -1.79
C LYS A 783 -7.98 -28.66 -2.80
N LEU A 784 -9.28 -28.63 -2.55
CA LEU A 784 -10.29 -29.00 -3.51
C LEU A 784 -10.39 -27.93 -4.61
N PRO A 785 -10.93 -28.25 -5.79
CA PRO A 785 -11.44 -27.23 -6.69
C PRO A 785 -12.48 -26.33 -6.00
N ALA A 786 -12.67 -25.11 -6.52
CA ALA A 786 -13.74 -24.22 -6.06
C ALA A 786 -15.13 -24.84 -6.24
N LEU A 787 -16.12 -24.39 -5.48
CA LEU A 787 -17.44 -25.04 -5.43
C LEU A 787 -18.13 -25.16 -6.80
N PRO A 788 -18.09 -24.16 -7.70
CA PRO A 788 -18.68 -24.30 -9.04
C PRO A 788 -18.02 -25.41 -9.88
N HIS A 789 -16.70 -25.62 -9.74
CA HIS A 789 -16.00 -26.70 -10.42
C HIS A 789 -16.42 -28.06 -9.89
N LEU A 790 -16.65 -28.17 -8.58
CA LEU A 790 -17.17 -29.39 -7.96
C LEU A 790 -18.60 -29.70 -8.42
N ILE A 791 -19.46 -28.67 -8.49
CA ILE A 791 -20.83 -28.79 -9.00
C ILE A 791 -20.82 -29.27 -10.45
N ALA A 792 -20.03 -28.63 -11.32
CA ALA A 792 -19.90 -29.03 -12.72
C ALA A 792 -19.42 -30.49 -12.85
N ARG A 793 -18.36 -30.88 -12.12
CA ARG A 793 -17.83 -32.25 -12.16
C ARG A 793 -18.84 -33.29 -11.69
N GLY A 794 -19.60 -32.98 -10.64
CA GLY A 794 -20.65 -33.86 -10.15
C GLY A 794 -21.81 -34.08 -11.13
N LEU A 795 -22.03 -33.11 -12.04
CA LEU A 795 -22.95 -33.22 -13.18
C LEU A 795 -22.32 -33.86 -14.43
N GLY A 796 -21.03 -34.22 -14.38
CA GLY A 796 -20.29 -34.78 -15.51
C GLY A 796 -19.78 -33.74 -16.51
N TRP A 797 -19.60 -32.49 -16.09
CA TRP A 797 -19.10 -31.38 -16.91
C TRP A 797 -17.76 -30.85 -16.37
N GLU A 798 -16.97 -30.21 -17.23
CA GLU A 798 -15.77 -29.47 -16.83
C GLU A 798 -16.03 -27.97 -17.03
N LEU A 799 -15.94 -27.19 -15.95
CA LEU A 799 -16.32 -25.78 -15.95
C LEU A 799 -15.48 -24.94 -16.91
N GLU A 800 -14.17 -25.21 -17.01
CA GLU A 800 -13.27 -24.52 -17.95
C GLU A 800 -13.68 -24.76 -19.41
N ALA A 801 -14.11 -26.00 -19.73
CA ALA A 801 -14.57 -26.35 -21.08
C ALA A 801 -15.93 -25.72 -21.41
N LEU A 802 -16.82 -25.62 -20.41
CA LEU A 802 -18.07 -24.85 -20.57
C LEU A 802 -17.77 -23.39 -20.83
N GLY A 803 -16.87 -22.79 -20.04
CA GLY A 803 -16.43 -21.40 -20.19
C GLY A 803 -15.90 -21.08 -21.58
N ALA A 804 -14.97 -21.90 -22.08
CA ALA A 804 -14.41 -21.76 -23.43
C ALA A 804 -15.46 -21.94 -24.56
N ALA A 805 -16.57 -22.62 -24.28
CA ALA A 805 -17.64 -22.87 -25.24
C ALA A 805 -18.82 -21.89 -25.11
N LEU A 806 -18.83 -20.97 -24.13
CA LEU A 806 -19.93 -20.01 -23.93
C LEU A 806 -20.22 -19.21 -25.19
N LYS A 807 -19.19 -18.81 -25.94
CA LYS A 807 -19.34 -18.03 -27.17
C LYS A 807 -19.97 -18.80 -28.33
N THR A 808 -19.86 -20.13 -28.34
CA THR A 808 -20.12 -20.95 -29.52
C THR A 808 -21.19 -22.02 -29.30
N SER A 809 -21.66 -22.22 -28.06
CA SER A 809 -22.59 -23.29 -27.73
C SER A 809 -23.68 -22.86 -26.75
N THR A 810 -24.93 -22.87 -27.20
CA THR A 810 -26.11 -22.65 -26.35
C THR A 810 -26.26 -23.73 -25.28
N ALA A 811 -25.90 -24.97 -25.58
CA ALA A 811 -25.89 -26.06 -24.60
C ALA A 811 -24.83 -25.83 -23.51
N ALA A 812 -23.71 -25.16 -23.81
CA ALA A 812 -22.74 -24.79 -22.77
C ALA A 812 -23.28 -23.67 -21.88
N GLN A 813 -23.99 -22.70 -22.46
CA GLN A 813 -24.66 -21.61 -21.75
C GLN A 813 -25.71 -22.14 -20.76
N GLU A 814 -26.63 -23.01 -21.20
CA GLU A 814 -27.63 -23.63 -20.31
C GLU A 814 -27.01 -24.39 -19.14
N ARG A 815 -25.89 -25.09 -19.39
CA ARG A 815 -25.15 -25.84 -18.36
C ARG A 815 -24.45 -24.91 -17.39
N TRP A 816 -23.92 -23.78 -17.87
CA TRP A 816 -23.32 -22.75 -17.04
C TRP A 816 -24.35 -22.15 -16.09
N ASP A 817 -25.49 -21.70 -16.61
CA ASP A 817 -26.61 -21.17 -15.83
C ASP A 817 -27.08 -22.19 -14.79
N ARG A 818 -27.11 -23.47 -15.15
CA ARG A 818 -27.49 -24.54 -14.23
C ARG A 818 -26.52 -24.67 -13.06
N VAL A 819 -25.21 -24.52 -13.28
CA VAL A 819 -24.20 -24.56 -12.22
C VAL A 819 -24.39 -23.38 -11.27
N GLU A 820 -24.60 -22.17 -11.80
CA GLU A 820 -24.82 -20.96 -10.99
C GLU A 820 -26.10 -21.04 -10.16
N GLN A 821 -27.21 -21.52 -10.73
CA GLN A 821 -28.47 -21.70 -10.00
C GLN A 821 -28.30 -22.66 -8.80
N ILE A 822 -27.57 -23.76 -8.98
CA ILE A 822 -27.29 -24.71 -7.89
C ILE A 822 -26.42 -24.06 -6.82
N LEU A 823 -25.44 -23.25 -7.22
CA LEU A 823 -24.57 -22.53 -6.32
C LEU A 823 -25.35 -21.54 -5.44
N GLN A 824 -26.18 -20.68 -6.06
CA GLN A 824 -27.00 -19.69 -5.35
C GLN A 824 -27.99 -20.37 -4.39
N GLU A 825 -28.69 -21.41 -4.81
CA GLU A 825 -29.63 -22.15 -3.95
C GLU A 825 -28.90 -22.85 -2.79
N ALA A 826 -27.66 -23.33 -3.00
CA ALA A 826 -26.84 -23.86 -1.93
C ALA A 826 -26.48 -22.76 -0.89
N MET A 827 -26.18 -21.54 -1.34
CA MET A 827 -25.91 -20.40 -0.45
C MET A 827 -27.16 -19.95 0.31
N VAL A 828 -28.33 -19.91 -0.34
CA VAL A 828 -29.62 -19.65 0.34
C VAL A 828 -29.84 -20.63 1.49
N ARG A 829 -29.65 -21.93 1.23
CA ARG A 829 -29.79 -22.97 2.25
C ARG A 829 -28.74 -22.87 3.35
N PHE A 830 -27.51 -22.47 3.02
CA PHE A 830 -26.44 -22.26 4.00
C PHE A 830 -26.73 -21.08 4.94
N ILE A 831 -27.23 -19.97 4.39
CA ILE A 831 -27.63 -18.81 5.21
C ILE A 831 -28.76 -19.20 6.16
N ALA A 832 -29.74 -19.95 5.67
CA ALA A 832 -30.89 -20.43 6.44
C ALA A 832 -30.57 -21.57 7.43
N ALA A 833 -29.37 -22.16 7.38
CA ALA A 833 -28.98 -23.28 8.23
C ALA A 833 -28.99 -22.88 9.73
N PRO A 834 -29.52 -23.73 10.63
CA PRO A 834 -29.52 -23.44 12.06
C PRO A 834 -28.10 -23.55 12.64
N ARG A 835 -27.82 -22.74 13.65
CA ARG A 835 -26.48 -22.57 14.27
C ARG A 835 -26.46 -22.91 15.78
N GLN A 836 -27.22 -23.91 16.23
CA GLN A 836 -27.35 -24.23 17.67
C GLN A 836 -27.26 -25.75 17.92
N PRO A 837 -26.26 -26.27 18.68
CA PRO A 837 -25.10 -25.58 19.28
C PRO A 837 -23.97 -25.26 18.28
N GLU A 838 -24.02 -25.85 17.08
CA GLU A 838 -23.08 -25.65 15.96
C GLU A 838 -23.88 -25.51 14.66
N LEU A 839 -23.21 -25.16 13.56
CA LEU A 839 -23.81 -25.07 12.22
C LEU A 839 -24.31 -26.45 11.73
N ASP A 840 -25.60 -26.56 11.41
CA ASP A 840 -26.19 -27.74 10.78
C ASP A 840 -26.34 -27.57 9.27
N VAL A 841 -25.39 -28.14 8.53
CA VAL A 841 -25.36 -28.11 7.05
C VAL A 841 -26.11 -29.25 6.37
N THR A 842 -26.86 -30.08 7.12
CA THR A 842 -27.51 -31.28 6.59
C THR A 842 -28.39 -30.98 5.37
N ALA A 843 -29.14 -29.87 5.41
CA ALA A 843 -30.03 -29.46 4.32
C ALA A 843 -29.26 -29.04 3.05
N VAL A 844 -28.12 -28.35 3.20
CA VAL A 844 -27.28 -27.89 2.08
C VAL A 844 -26.57 -29.09 1.44
N GLU A 845 -26.00 -29.98 2.25
CA GLU A 845 -25.31 -31.16 1.75
C GLU A 845 -26.28 -32.16 1.10
N ALA A 846 -27.49 -32.32 1.64
CA ALA A 846 -28.53 -33.11 0.99
C ALA A 846 -28.88 -32.56 -0.39
N TYR A 847 -29.08 -31.24 -0.50
CA TYR A 847 -29.36 -30.57 -1.77
C TYR A 847 -28.24 -30.75 -2.79
N LEU A 848 -26.98 -30.51 -2.41
CA LEU A 848 -25.82 -30.69 -3.30
C LEU A 848 -25.61 -32.15 -3.71
N TYR A 849 -25.89 -33.11 -2.83
CA TYR A 849 -25.85 -34.53 -3.16
C TYR A 849 -26.96 -34.94 -4.13
N GLU A 850 -28.19 -34.47 -3.91
CA GLU A 850 -29.34 -34.81 -4.74
C GLU A 850 -29.24 -34.16 -6.13
N THR A 851 -28.81 -32.90 -6.19
CA THR A 851 -28.85 -32.08 -7.40
C THR A 851 -27.57 -32.16 -8.22
N ALA A 852 -26.42 -32.21 -7.56
CA ALA A 852 -25.10 -32.18 -8.21
C ALA A 852 -24.22 -33.39 -7.86
N ARG A 853 -24.74 -34.41 -7.14
CA ARG A 853 -24.00 -35.65 -6.81
C ARG A 853 -22.72 -35.44 -6.00
N LEU A 854 -22.60 -34.32 -5.27
CA LEU A 854 -21.47 -34.09 -4.37
C LEU A 854 -21.58 -35.01 -3.13
N PRO A 855 -20.54 -35.80 -2.79
CA PRO A 855 -20.56 -36.63 -1.59
C PRO A 855 -20.75 -35.81 -0.30
N LYS A 856 -21.63 -36.28 0.58
CA LYS A 856 -21.81 -35.69 1.92
C LYS A 856 -20.50 -35.73 2.70
N GLY A 857 -20.19 -34.65 3.43
CA GLY A 857 -18.94 -34.49 4.16
C GLY A 857 -17.72 -34.10 3.32
N LEU A 858 -17.82 -34.01 1.98
CA LEU A 858 -16.71 -33.51 1.14
C LEU A 858 -16.33 -32.06 1.48
N LEU A 859 -17.32 -31.25 1.86
CA LEU A 859 -17.21 -29.83 2.14
C LEU A 859 -17.15 -29.51 3.64
N VAL A 860 -16.84 -30.49 4.50
CA VAL A 860 -16.82 -30.34 5.96
C VAL A 860 -15.89 -29.22 6.45
N ASN A 861 -14.84 -28.90 5.70
CA ASN A 861 -13.92 -27.79 6.01
C ASN A 861 -14.36 -26.45 5.41
N LEU A 862 -15.25 -26.45 4.40
CA LEU A 862 -15.76 -25.22 3.77
C LEU A 862 -16.76 -24.54 4.70
N TRP A 863 -17.72 -25.30 5.23
CA TRP A 863 -18.85 -24.71 5.94
C TRP A 863 -18.48 -23.98 7.23
N PRO A 864 -17.62 -24.52 8.12
CA PRO A 864 -17.20 -23.78 9.31
C PRO A 864 -16.40 -22.52 8.97
N TRP A 865 -15.57 -22.57 7.92
CA TRP A 865 -14.84 -21.39 7.43
C TRP A 865 -15.79 -20.33 6.87
N LEU A 866 -16.80 -20.73 6.09
CA LEU A 866 -17.78 -19.81 5.52
C LEU A 866 -18.68 -19.20 6.61
N ASP A 867 -18.95 -19.95 7.69
CA ASP A 867 -19.75 -19.47 8.83
C ASP A 867 -18.98 -18.49 9.71
N ASP A 868 -17.69 -18.75 9.95
CA ASP A 868 -16.76 -17.79 10.56
C ASP A 868 -16.67 -16.51 9.73
N LEU A 869 -16.49 -16.64 8.41
CA LEU A 869 -16.45 -15.49 7.50
C LEU A 869 -17.76 -14.70 7.53
N LEU A 870 -18.91 -15.37 7.45
CA LEU A 870 -20.22 -14.73 7.54
C LEU A 870 -20.41 -13.99 8.88
N THR A 871 -19.94 -14.60 9.96
CA THR A 871 -19.95 -13.95 11.29
C THR A 871 -19.12 -12.69 11.26
N ARG A 872 -17.89 -12.73 10.76
CA ARG A 872 -17.01 -11.57 10.64
C ARG A 872 -17.51 -10.48 9.68
N ILE A 873 -18.24 -10.85 8.61
CA ILE A 873 -18.90 -9.88 7.71
C ILE A 873 -20.03 -9.14 8.45
N ARG A 874 -20.72 -9.82 9.37
CA ARG A 874 -21.82 -9.25 10.15
C ARG A 874 -21.38 -8.55 11.43
N GLU A 875 -20.18 -8.86 11.92
CA GLU A 875 -19.54 -8.16 13.02
C GLU A 875 -19.10 -6.76 12.56
N ASP A 876 -20.05 -5.82 12.62
CA ASP A 876 -19.75 -4.40 12.43
C ASP A 876 -18.83 -3.89 13.54
N ASN A 877 -17.63 -3.47 13.14
CA ASN A 877 -16.68 -2.80 14.02
C ASN A 877 -16.29 -1.42 13.48
N GLU A 878 -16.97 -0.89 12.47
CA GLU A 878 -16.60 0.36 11.78
C GLU A 878 -16.72 1.56 12.73
N ILE A 879 -17.87 1.70 13.38
CA ILE A 879 -18.08 2.73 14.41
C ILE A 879 -17.20 2.45 15.64
N GLY A 880 -17.15 1.19 16.08
CA GLY A 880 -16.36 0.77 17.24
C GLY A 880 -14.87 1.10 17.10
N GLY A 881 -14.29 0.90 15.92
CA GLY A 881 -12.90 1.23 15.61
C GLY A 881 -12.60 2.72 15.71
N MET A 882 -13.53 3.58 15.26
CA MET A 882 -13.38 5.03 15.39
C MET A 882 -13.55 5.51 16.83
N LEU A 883 -14.53 4.99 17.57
CA LEU A 883 -14.68 5.31 18.99
C LEU A 883 -13.45 4.86 19.80
N ARG A 884 -12.90 3.69 19.51
CA ARG A 884 -11.64 3.21 20.08
C ARG A 884 -10.48 4.16 19.77
N SER A 885 -10.40 4.67 18.55
CA SER A 885 -9.42 5.67 18.12
C SER A 885 -9.53 6.99 18.88
N LEU A 886 -10.75 7.53 19.02
CA LEU A 886 -11.03 8.78 19.73
C LEU A 886 -10.87 8.64 21.25
N ASN A 887 -10.79 7.42 21.77
CA ASN A 887 -10.40 7.09 23.13
C ASN A 887 -8.88 6.85 23.30
N GLY A 888 -8.09 7.03 22.25
CA GLY A 888 -6.64 6.85 22.27
C GLY A 888 -6.21 5.38 22.38
N GLY A 889 -7.07 4.45 21.97
CA GLY A 889 -6.81 3.01 21.94
C GLY A 889 -6.04 2.57 20.69
N PHE A 890 -5.65 1.29 20.68
CA PHE A 890 -4.98 0.68 19.53
C PHE A 890 -6.00 0.23 18.49
N VAL A 891 -5.84 0.61 17.21
CA VAL A 891 -6.68 0.09 16.12
C VAL A 891 -5.95 -1.08 15.46
N PRO A 892 -6.47 -2.32 15.54
CA PRO A 892 -5.81 -3.48 14.95
C PRO A 892 -5.60 -3.30 13.45
N PRO A 893 -4.49 -3.79 12.87
CA PRO A 893 -4.24 -3.72 11.44
C PRO A 893 -5.23 -4.59 10.63
N SER A 894 -5.44 -4.19 9.38
CA SER A 894 -6.14 -4.98 8.36
C SER A 894 -5.36 -4.97 7.05
N PRO A 895 -5.25 -6.08 6.32
CA PRO A 895 -4.90 -5.98 4.92
C PRO A 895 -5.97 -5.13 4.21
N GLY A 896 -5.56 -4.23 3.32
CA GLY A 896 -6.50 -3.65 2.36
C GLY A 896 -6.57 -4.50 1.10
N ASN A 897 -7.76 -4.94 0.73
CA ASN A 897 -8.04 -5.82 -0.41
C ASN A 897 -9.56 -5.92 -0.62
N ASP A 898 -9.99 -6.80 -1.52
CA ASP A 898 -11.39 -7.21 -1.69
C ASP A 898 -11.62 -8.53 -0.92
N VAL A 899 -12.81 -8.68 -0.31
CA VAL A 899 -13.17 -9.87 0.51
C VAL A 899 -13.05 -11.17 -0.30
N MET A 900 -13.20 -11.02 -1.61
CA MET A 900 -13.08 -12.04 -2.63
C MET A 900 -11.70 -12.68 -2.70
N ARG A 901 -10.66 -11.85 -2.61
CA ARG A 901 -9.26 -12.25 -2.74
C ARG A 901 -8.63 -12.55 -1.38
N ASN A 902 -9.11 -11.87 -0.33
CA ASN A 902 -8.56 -11.99 1.02
C ASN A 902 -9.67 -11.88 2.07
N ASP A 903 -10.01 -13.02 2.69
CA ASP A 903 -11.03 -13.09 3.73
C ASP A 903 -10.61 -12.40 5.04
N LYS A 904 -9.31 -12.10 5.22
CA LYS A 904 -8.79 -11.43 6.42
C LYS A 904 -9.12 -9.94 6.49
N ILE A 905 -9.78 -9.36 5.49
CA ILE A 905 -10.19 -7.95 5.53
C ILE A 905 -11.39 -7.70 6.46
N VAL A 906 -12.18 -8.74 6.76
CA VAL A 906 -13.32 -8.66 7.69
C VAL A 906 -12.97 -9.28 9.05
N PRO A 907 -13.50 -8.75 10.18
CA PRO A 907 -14.39 -7.59 10.23
C PRO A 907 -13.68 -6.29 9.83
N THR A 908 -14.44 -5.32 9.31
CA THR A 908 -13.95 -3.96 9.03
C THR A 908 -13.75 -3.19 10.33
N GLY A 909 -13.51 -1.87 10.30
CA GLY A 909 -13.19 -1.09 11.51
C GLY A 909 -11.72 -1.16 11.95
N ARG A 910 -10.82 -1.51 11.03
CA ARG A 910 -9.40 -1.79 11.31
C ARG A 910 -8.45 -0.93 10.47
N ASN A 911 -7.20 -0.82 10.91
CA ASN A 911 -6.19 0.05 10.31
C ASN A 911 -5.54 -0.58 9.09
N ILE A 912 -5.97 -0.16 7.89
CA ILE A 912 -5.51 -0.78 6.65
C ILE A 912 -4.01 -0.62 6.40
N HIS A 913 -3.40 -1.62 5.79
CA HIS A 913 -2.00 -1.61 5.34
C HIS A 913 -1.86 -2.21 3.95
N ALA A 914 -0.72 -1.91 3.31
CA ALA A 914 -0.29 -2.51 2.05
C ALA A 914 0.32 -3.91 2.27
N LEU A 915 1.38 -4.27 1.55
CA LEU A 915 2.07 -5.55 1.65
C LEU A 915 3.60 -5.37 1.74
N ASP A 916 4.32 -6.48 1.92
CA ASP A 916 5.79 -6.52 1.79
C ASP A 916 6.20 -6.45 0.31
N PRO A 917 6.79 -5.33 -0.16
CA PRO A 917 7.14 -5.17 -1.57
C PRO A 917 8.17 -6.21 -2.04
N PHE A 918 8.99 -6.79 -1.17
CA PHE A 918 9.99 -7.78 -1.59
C PHE A 918 9.39 -9.17 -1.90
N ARG A 919 8.07 -9.34 -1.79
CA ARG A 919 7.35 -10.58 -2.15
C ARG A 919 6.58 -10.49 -3.46
N VAL A 920 6.75 -9.39 -4.20
CA VAL A 920 5.99 -9.06 -5.40
C VAL A 920 6.91 -9.01 -6.64
N PRO A 921 6.57 -9.69 -7.75
CA PRO A 921 5.36 -10.48 -7.99
C PRO A 921 5.40 -11.88 -7.36
N SER A 922 4.24 -12.41 -6.95
CA SER A 922 4.17 -13.76 -6.39
C SER A 922 4.29 -14.85 -7.47
N PRO A 923 4.83 -16.06 -7.16
CA PRO A 923 5.01 -17.13 -8.15
C PRO A 923 3.71 -17.56 -8.86
N LEU A 924 2.58 -17.56 -8.15
CA LEU A 924 1.28 -17.86 -8.73
C LEU A 924 0.88 -16.83 -9.79
N LYS A 925 1.20 -15.56 -9.55
CA LYS A 925 0.84 -14.44 -10.43
C LYS A 925 1.74 -14.35 -11.64
N VAL A 926 3.00 -14.77 -11.52
CA VAL A 926 3.88 -15.02 -12.67
C VAL A 926 3.27 -16.07 -13.62
N ALA A 927 2.75 -17.18 -13.08
CA ALA A 927 2.11 -18.20 -13.91
C ALA A 927 0.80 -17.72 -14.58
N ASN A 928 0.00 -16.91 -13.88
CA ASN A 928 -1.22 -16.33 -14.45
C ASN A 928 -0.91 -15.29 -15.54
N ALA A 929 0.09 -14.43 -15.31
CA ALA A 929 0.53 -13.44 -16.28
C ALA A 929 0.94 -14.07 -17.62
N LYS A 930 1.65 -15.21 -17.58
CA LYS A 930 2.02 -15.97 -18.78
C LYS A 930 0.81 -16.35 -19.64
N LYS A 931 -0.28 -16.82 -19.02
CA LYS A 931 -1.51 -17.18 -19.73
C LYS A 931 -2.19 -15.95 -20.34
N LEU A 932 -2.33 -14.89 -19.55
CA LEU A 932 -3.00 -13.67 -20.01
C LEU A 932 -2.23 -12.97 -21.13
N VAL A 933 -0.90 -12.87 -21.03
CA VAL A 933 -0.05 -12.26 -22.07
C VAL A 933 -0.11 -13.09 -23.36
N ALA A 934 -0.14 -14.42 -23.28
CA ALA A 934 -0.32 -15.25 -24.46
C ALA A 934 -1.64 -14.95 -25.17
N SER A 935 -2.76 -14.88 -24.43
CA SER A 935 -4.06 -14.52 -25.00
C SER A 935 -4.11 -13.09 -25.54
N LEU A 936 -3.46 -12.13 -24.88
CA LEU A 936 -3.35 -10.75 -25.35
C LEU A 936 -2.64 -10.68 -26.70
N LEU A 937 -1.48 -11.33 -26.82
CA LEU A 937 -0.71 -11.35 -28.05
C LEU A 937 -1.43 -12.09 -29.17
N GLU A 938 -2.14 -13.18 -28.86
CA GLU A 938 -2.97 -13.91 -29.83
C GLU A 938 -4.08 -13.03 -30.39
N GLN A 939 -4.85 -12.36 -29.53
CA GLN A 939 -5.93 -11.46 -29.95
C GLN A 939 -5.41 -10.27 -30.76
N LEU A 940 -4.30 -9.64 -30.35
CA LEU A 940 -3.71 -8.53 -31.09
C LEU A 940 -3.16 -8.97 -32.44
N THR A 941 -2.50 -10.14 -32.50
CA THR A 941 -1.99 -10.68 -33.76
C THR A 941 -3.13 -11.00 -34.73
N ALA A 942 -4.22 -11.57 -34.23
CA ALA A 942 -5.41 -11.86 -35.02
C ALA A 942 -6.06 -10.57 -35.57
N ALA A 943 -6.09 -9.50 -34.78
CA ALA A 943 -6.69 -8.23 -35.18
C ALA A 943 -5.80 -7.42 -36.14
N GLN A 944 -4.48 -7.45 -35.96
CA GLN A 944 -3.52 -6.60 -36.69
C GLN A 944 -2.83 -7.33 -37.86
N GLY A 945 -2.94 -8.66 -37.92
CA GLY A 945 -2.26 -9.51 -38.91
C GLY A 945 -0.77 -9.76 -38.64
N GLN A 946 -0.20 -9.11 -37.62
CA GLN A 946 1.18 -9.26 -37.19
C GLN A 946 1.28 -9.13 -35.66
N LEU A 947 2.35 -9.67 -35.09
CA LEU A 947 2.64 -9.54 -33.67
C LEU A 947 2.93 -8.05 -33.34
N PRO A 948 2.37 -7.47 -32.27
CA PRO A 948 2.68 -6.10 -31.88
C PRO A 948 4.15 -6.01 -31.48
N GLU A 949 4.86 -4.98 -31.94
CA GLU A 949 6.25 -4.75 -31.57
C GLU A 949 6.37 -4.07 -30.20
N THR A 950 5.44 -3.17 -29.88
CA THR A 950 5.41 -2.47 -28.59
C THR A 950 4.01 -2.44 -27.98
N VAL A 951 3.93 -2.72 -26.67
CA VAL A 951 2.71 -2.55 -25.85
C VAL A 951 2.94 -1.48 -24.80
N ALA A 952 2.09 -0.45 -24.77
CA ALA A 952 2.10 0.53 -23.68
C ALA A 952 1.20 0.04 -22.53
N MET A 953 1.75 -0.07 -21.33
CA MET A 953 1.05 -0.56 -20.15
C MET A 953 0.93 0.51 -19.08
N VAL A 954 -0.24 0.60 -18.45
CA VAL A 954 -0.46 1.42 -17.24
C VAL A 954 -0.38 0.53 -16.00
N LEU A 955 0.45 0.89 -15.03
CA LEU A 955 0.55 0.19 -13.74
C LEU A 955 0.11 1.07 -12.57
N TRP A 956 -0.87 0.58 -11.80
CA TRP A 956 -1.41 1.24 -10.62
C TRP A 956 -0.94 0.57 -9.32
N GLY A 957 -0.91 1.36 -8.24
CA GLY A 957 -0.59 0.82 -6.92
C GLY A 957 -1.65 -0.17 -6.45
N THR A 958 -2.93 0.19 -6.58
CA THR A 958 -4.05 -0.62 -6.04
C THR A 958 -4.14 -2.01 -6.68
N ASP A 959 -4.13 -2.13 -8.01
CA ASP A 959 -4.32 -3.41 -8.68
C ASP A 959 -3.14 -4.35 -8.38
N ASN A 960 -1.92 -3.83 -8.33
CA ASN A 960 -0.73 -4.62 -8.00
C ASN A 960 -0.65 -5.00 -6.52
N LEU A 961 -1.19 -4.18 -5.60
CA LEU A 961 -1.34 -4.55 -4.19
C LEU A 961 -2.35 -5.68 -4.00
N LYS A 962 -3.51 -5.60 -4.66
CA LYS A 962 -4.56 -6.60 -4.53
C LYS A 962 -4.26 -7.91 -5.24
N SER A 963 -3.51 -7.83 -6.35
CA SER A 963 -3.19 -8.97 -7.22
C SER A 963 -1.82 -9.57 -6.98
N ASP A 964 -1.09 -9.18 -5.92
CA ASP A 964 0.29 -9.61 -5.66
C ASP A 964 1.23 -9.42 -6.88
N GLY A 965 1.06 -8.30 -7.60
CA GLY A 965 1.91 -7.88 -8.73
C GLY A 965 1.64 -8.53 -10.07
N GLU A 966 0.38 -8.82 -10.42
CA GLU A 966 0.05 -9.42 -11.71
C GLU A 966 0.46 -8.52 -12.89
N GLY A 967 0.26 -7.20 -12.78
CA GLY A 967 0.70 -6.22 -13.80
C GLY A 967 2.22 -6.20 -14.00
N ILE A 968 2.99 -6.21 -12.91
CA ILE A 968 4.46 -6.32 -12.95
C ILE A 968 4.89 -7.62 -13.64
N ALA A 969 4.25 -8.74 -13.32
CA ALA A 969 4.55 -10.02 -13.94
C ALA A 969 4.23 -10.04 -15.44
N GLN A 970 3.14 -9.38 -15.88
CA GLN A 970 2.79 -9.24 -17.30
C GLN A 970 3.85 -8.44 -18.07
N CYS A 971 4.37 -7.34 -17.51
CA CYS A 971 5.47 -6.59 -18.12
C CYS A 971 6.73 -7.45 -18.27
N LEU A 972 7.11 -8.18 -17.22
CA LEU A 972 8.27 -9.09 -17.26
C LEU A 972 8.08 -10.18 -18.32
N GLU A 973 6.90 -10.78 -18.40
CA GLU A 973 6.59 -11.79 -19.41
C GLU A 973 6.71 -11.21 -20.83
N LEU A 974 6.13 -10.04 -21.13
CA LEU A 974 6.24 -9.39 -22.44
C LEU A 974 7.70 -9.18 -22.88
N LEU A 975 8.53 -8.65 -21.98
CA LEU A 975 9.98 -8.46 -22.18
C LEU A 975 10.77 -9.79 -22.30
N GLY A 976 10.15 -10.91 -21.90
CA GLY A 976 10.80 -12.21 -21.81
C GLY A 976 11.80 -12.27 -20.66
N ALA A 977 11.42 -11.77 -19.49
CA ALA A 977 12.21 -11.75 -18.26
C ALA A 977 11.48 -12.50 -17.13
N ALA A 978 12.25 -13.01 -16.17
CA ALA A 978 11.74 -13.71 -14.99
C ALA A 978 12.33 -13.10 -13.70
N PRO A 979 11.53 -12.99 -12.62
CA PRO A 979 12.04 -12.57 -11.32
C PRO A 979 12.98 -13.63 -10.72
N VAL A 980 13.91 -13.18 -9.87
CA VAL A 980 14.91 -14.00 -9.18
C VAL A 980 14.80 -13.78 -7.68
N GLU A 981 14.64 -14.88 -6.95
CA GLU A 981 14.63 -14.90 -5.49
C GLU A 981 16.06 -14.96 -4.93
N ASP A 982 16.33 -14.18 -3.89
CA ASP A 982 17.54 -14.31 -3.07
C ASP A 982 17.44 -15.50 -2.09
N GLU A 983 18.47 -15.70 -1.25
CA GLU A 983 18.50 -16.78 -0.25
C GLU A 983 17.44 -16.63 0.86
N LEU A 984 16.80 -15.46 0.99
CA LEU A 984 15.74 -15.13 1.94
C LEU A 984 14.33 -15.24 1.30
N GLY A 985 14.27 -15.58 0.00
CA GLY A 985 13.06 -15.67 -0.80
C GLY A 985 12.48 -14.32 -1.19
N ASN A 986 13.27 -13.24 -1.09
CA ASN A 986 12.87 -11.92 -1.57
C ASN A 986 13.11 -11.85 -3.07
N ILE A 987 12.18 -11.25 -3.82
CA ILE A 987 12.38 -10.93 -5.22
C ILE A 987 13.43 -9.83 -5.29
N ALA A 988 14.67 -10.20 -5.57
CA ALA A 988 15.81 -9.29 -5.47
C ALA A 988 16.39 -8.89 -6.83
N ASP A 989 16.14 -9.69 -7.87
CA ASP A 989 16.66 -9.44 -9.21
C ASP A 989 15.71 -9.94 -10.31
N VAL A 990 16.08 -9.71 -11.57
CA VAL A 990 15.46 -10.21 -12.80
C VAL A 990 16.51 -10.76 -13.74
N LYS A 991 16.11 -11.73 -14.57
CA LYS A 991 16.95 -12.30 -15.64
C LYS A 991 16.15 -12.48 -16.92
N LEU A 992 16.81 -12.41 -18.08
CA LEU A 992 16.17 -12.74 -19.34
C LEU A 992 15.94 -14.25 -19.45
N ILE A 993 14.74 -14.61 -19.94
CA ILE A 993 14.40 -15.94 -20.43
C ILE A 993 15.06 -16.12 -21.81
N PRO A 994 15.80 -17.20 -22.06
CA PRO A 994 16.37 -17.49 -23.38
C PRO A 994 15.30 -17.53 -24.48
N LEU A 995 15.58 -17.01 -25.68
CA LEU A 995 14.59 -16.93 -26.78
C LEU A 995 13.98 -18.29 -27.17
N ASN A 996 14.76 -19.37 -27.08
CA ASN A 996 14.29 -20.73 -27.36
C ASN A 996 13.28 -21.24 -26.31
N GLU A 997 13.36 -20.76 -25.07
CA GLU A 997 12.38 -21.04 -24.02
C GLU A 997 11.18 -20.08 -24.10
N LEU A 998 11.43 -18.82 -24.48
CA LEU A 998 10.38 -17.81 -24.66
C LEU A 998 9.43 -18.15 -25.82
N GLY A 999 9.96 -18.73 -26.91
CA GLY A 999 9.17 -19.22 -28.05
C GLY A 999 8.59 -18.13 -28.96
N ARG A 1000 8.94 -16.86 -28.74
CA ARG A 1000 8.49 -15.68 -29.50
C ARG A 1000 9.52 -14.55 -29.40
N PRO A 1001 9.42 -13.48 -30.23
CA PRO A 1001 10.16 -12.25 -30.01
C PRO A 1001 9.92 -11.63 -28.63
N ARG A 1002 10.91 -10.89 -28.12
CA ARG A 1002 10.72 -9.99 -26.98
C ARG A 1002 9.91 -8.78 -27.44
N ILE A 1003 8.81 -8.52 -26.75
CA ILE A 1003 7.93 -7.37 -27.02
C ILE A 1003 8.48 -6.16 -26.26
N ASP A 1004 8.57 -5.01 -26.92
CA ASP A 1004 8.93 -3.76 -26.25
C ASP A 1004 7.75 -3.28 -25.39
N VAL A 1005 8.02 -2.68 -24.24
CA VAL A 1005 6.96 -2.30 -23.29
C VAL A 1005 7.20 -0.88 -22.81
N VAL A 1006 6.27 0.03 -23.07
CA VAL A 1006 6.29 1.39 -22.50
C VAL A 1006 5.42 1.40 -21.26
N MET A 1007 6.02 1.52 -20.08
CA MET A 1007 5.34 1.42 -18.80
C MET A 1007 5.06 2.82 -18.24
N THR A 1008 3.78 3.17 -18.10
CA THR A 1008 3.34 4.40 -17.41
C THR A 1008 2.87 4.04 -16.00
N LEU A 1009 3.64 4.45 -15.00
CA LEU A 1009 3.35 4.20 -13.60
C LEU A 1009 2.55 5.37 -12.99
N SER A 1010 1.56 5.05 -12.15
CA SER A 1010 0.98 6.03 -11.22
C SER A 1010 2.02 6.53 -10.22
N GLY A 1011 1.82 7.76 -9.71
CA GLY A 1011 2.67 8.31 -8.65
C GLY A 1011 2.61 7.45 -7.38
N ILE A 1012 1.47 6.82 -7.10
CA ILE A 1012 1.29 5.90 -5.98
C ILE A 1012 2.09 4.59 -6.20
N PHE A 1013 2.08 4.04 -7.43
CA PHE A 1013 2.93 2.89 -7.76
C PHE A 1013 4.41 3.22 -7.56
N ARG A 1014 4.87 4.39 -8.00
CA ARG A 1014 6.25 4.84 -7.79
C ARG A 1014 6.62 4.85 -6.30
N ASP A 1015 5.73 5.35 -5.45
CA ASP A 1015 5.97 5.52 -4.02
C ASP A 1015 5.94 4.18 -3.25
N ILE A 1016 5.11 3.21 -3.67
CA ILE A 1016 4.93 1.91 -2.99
C ILE A 1016 5.84 0.82 -3.57
N PHE A 1017 5.98 0.79 -4.89
CA PHE A 1017 6.66 -0.26 -5.67
C PHE A 1017 7.94 0.23 -6.36
N HIS A 1018 8.69 1.12 -5.68
CA HIS A 1018 9.95 1.65 -6.20
C HIS A 1018 10.94 0.53 -6.59
N HIS A 1019 11.03 -0.51 -5.75
CA HIS A 1019 11.88 -1.67 -6.00
C HIS A 1019 11.51 -2.36 -7.33
N GLN A 1020 10.22 -2.58 -7.57
CA GLN A 1020 9.71 -3.19 -8.79
C GLN A 1020 9.95 -2.30 -10.02
N ALA A 1021 9.84 -0.97 -9.89
CA ALA A 1021 10.19 -0.05 -10.98
C ALA A 1021 11.66 -0.24 -11.40
N GLY A 1022 12.57 -0.41 -10.44
CA GLY A 1022 13.97 -0.74 -10.71
C GLY A 1022 14.17 -2.10 -11.38
N LEU A 1023 13.42 -3.13 -10.96
CA LEU A 1023 13.46 -4.45 -11.59
C LEU A 1023 12.97 -4.41 -13.05
N LEU A 1024 11.90 -3.67 -13.33
CA LEU A 1024 11.36 -3.49 -14.68
C LEU A 1024 12.34 -2.73 -15.58
N ASP A 1025 12.93 -1.64 -15.09
CA ASP A 1025 13.97 -0.89 -15.82
C ASP A 1025 15.20 -1.76 -16.12
N LYS A 1026 15.64 -2.57 -15.14
CA LYS A 1026 16.73 -3.53 -15.34
C LYS A 1026 16.40 -4.57 -16.41
N ALA A 1027 15.17 -5.12 -16.42
CA ALA A 1027 14.74 -6.08 -17.43
C ALA A 1027 14.80 -5.48 -18.86
N VAL A 1028 14.32 -4.25 -19.02
CA VAL A 1028 14.37 -3.52 -20.29
C VAL A 1028 15.81 -3.32 -20.76
N ARG A 1029 16.70 -2.84 -19.88
CA ARG A 1029 18.11 -2.60 -20.24
C ARG A 1029 18.83 -3.89 -20.60
N LEU A 1030 18.57 -4.98 -19.88
CA LEU A 1030 19.11 -6.31 -20.23
C LEU A 1030 18.65 -6.71 -21.65
N ALA A 1031 17.37 -6.56 -21.96
CA ALA A 1031 16.84 -6.87 -23.30
C ALA A 1031 17.43 -5.96 -24.39
N ALA A 1032 17.61 -4.66 -24.12
CA ALA A 1032 18.16 -3.71 -25.08
C ALA A 1032 19.61 -4.05 -25.50
N VAL A 1033 20.44 -4.54 -24.57
CA VAL A 1033 21.85 -4.87 -24.84
C VAL A 1033 22.08 -6.31 -25.26
N ALA A 1034 21.09 -7.20 -25.11
CA ALA A 1034 21.20 -8.62 -25.45
C ALA A 1034 21.65 -8.83 -26.91
N ASP A 1035 22.57 -9.78 -27.12
CA ASP A 1035 23.07 -10.12 -28.46
C ASP A 1035 22.08 -11.02 -29.20
N GLU A 1036 20.97 -10.40 -29.63
CA GLU A 1036 19.84 -11.07 -30.27
C GLU A 1036 19.48 -10.37 -31.59
N PRO A 1037 18.95 -11.10 -32.59
CA PRO A 1037 18.46 -10.49 -33.83
C PRO A 1037 17.34 -9.48 -33.57
N LEU A 1038 17.32 -8.37 -34.31
CA LEU A 1038 16.32 -7.30 -34.14
C LEU A 1038 14.87 -7.79 -34.35
N GLU A 1039 14.66 -8.74 -35.27
CA GLU A 1039 13.36 -9.36 -35.53
C GLU A 1039 12.85 -10.25 -34.37
N LEU A 1040 13.72 -10.61 -33.44
CA LEU A 1040 13.39 -11.41 -32.25
C LEU A 1040 13.48 -10.59 -30.95
N ASN A 1041 13.86 -9.32 -31.03
CA ASN A 1041 14.03 -8.44 -29.89
C ASN A 1041 13.68 -6.99 -30.26
N PHE A 1042 12.40 -6.66 -30.09
CA PHE A 1042 11.88 -5.33 -30.43
C PHE A 1042 12.39 -4.25 -29.47
N VAL A 1043 12.68 -4.60 -28.21
CA VAL A 1043 13.32 -3.67 -27.25
C VAL A 1043 14.65 -3.16 -27.80
N ARG A 1044 15.50 -4.07 -28.29
CA ARG A 1044 16.81 -3.74 -28.90
C ARG A 1044 16.62 -2.95 -30.19
N LYS A 1045 15.72 -3.40 -31.08
CA LYS A 1045 15.37 -2.73 -32.34
C LYS A 1045 15.03 -1.26 -32.11
N HIS A 1046 14.09 -0.98 -31.22
CA HIS A 1046 13.64 0.38 -30.94
C HIS A 1046 14.67 1.20 -30.17
N THR A 1047 15.41 0.60 -29.23
CA THR A 1047 16.49 1.32 -28.53
C THR A 1047 17.56 1.82 -29.51
N GLN A 1048 17.96 1.00 -30.48
CA GLN A 1048 18.92 1.42 -31.51
C GLN A 1048 18.37 2.53 -32.41
N ALA A 1049 17.08 2.46 -32.76
CA ALA A 1049 16.41 3.52 -33.50
C ALA A 1049 16.37 4.84 -32.72
N SER A 1050 16.04 4.80 -31.42
CA SER A 1050 16.08 5.97 -30.53
C SER A 1050 17.46 6.62 -30.46
N VAL A 1051 18.53 5.82 -30.31
CA VAL A 1051 19.91 6.34 -30.32
C VAL A 1051 20.20 7.05 -31.64
N ALA A 1052 19.85 6.44 -32.77
CA ALA A 1052 20.09 7.01 -34.09
C ALA A 1052 19.28 8.29 -34.35
N SER A 1053 18.04 8.36 -33.85
CA SER A 1053 17.12 9.48 -34.08
C SER A 1053 17.33 10.66 -33.12
N LEU A 1054 17.60 10.39 -31.84
CA LEU A 1054 17.65 11.42 -30.79
C LEU A 1054 19.08 11.83 -30.42
N GLY A 1055 20.09 11.02 -30.76
CA GLY A 1055 21.49 11.28 -30.40
C GLY A 1055 21.78 11.16 -28.90
N VAL A 1056 20.90 10.49 -28.16
CA VAL A 1056 21.09 10.16 -26.73
C VAL A 1056 21.90 8.88 -26.58
N ASP A 1057 22.45 8.64 -25.40
CA ASP A 1057 23.18 7.39 -25.14
C ASP A 1057 22.25 6.17 -25.08
N LEU A 1058 22.83 4.97 -25.16
CA LEU A 1058 22.08 3.71 -25.15
C LEU A 1058 21.24 3.53 -23.87
N ALA A 1059 21.75 4.01 -22.72
CA ALA A 1059 21.06 3.86 -21.45
C ALA A 1059 19.82 4.78 -21.40
N GLU A 1060 19.93 6.01 -21.87
CA GLU A 1060 18.81 6.94 -21.98
C GLU A 1060 17.80 6.46 -23.03
N ALA A 1061 18.25 5.99 -24.20
CA ALA A 1061 17.40 5.43 -25.25
C ALA A 1061 16.59 4.19 -24.84
N ALA A 1062 17.12 3.39 -23.90
CA ALA A 1062 16.47 2.21 -23.34
C ALA A 1062 15.43 2.55 -22.25
N SER A 1063 15.14 3.83 -22.00
CA SER A 1063 14.16 4.21 -20.97
C SER A 1063 12.75 3.82 -21.41
N ARG A 1064 12.07 3.04 -20.56
CA ARG A 1064 10.70 2.56 -20.77
C ARG A 1064 9.79 2.67 -19.55
N VAL A 1065 10.37 2.95 -18.39
CA VAL A 1065 9.64 3.06 -17.12
C VAL A 1065 9.45 4.54 -16.81
N PHE A 1066 8.23 5.03 -16.97
CA PHE A 1066 7.86 6.44 -16.86
C PHE A 1066 6.85 6.68 -15.73
N SER A 1067 6.92 7.83 -15.06
CA SER A 1067 5.96 8.23 -14.03
C SER A 1067 5.86 9.77 -13.91
N ASN A 1068 5.18 10.23 -12.87
CA ASN A 1068 5.22 11.63 -12.44
C ASN A 1068 6.60 12.02 -11.88
N ALA A 1069 6.90 13.32 -11.91
CA ALA A 1069 7.95 13.90 -11.10
C ALA A 1069 7.78 13.51 -9.62
N PRO A 1070 8.88 13.29 -8.87
CA PRO A 1070 8.82 13.05 -7.44
C PRO A 1070 7.89 14.02 -6.69
N GLY A 1071 7.02 13.50 -5.82
CA GLY A 1071 6.08 14.32 -5.04
C GLY A 1071 4.86 14.84 -5.82
N SER A 1072 4.76 14.55 -7.13
CA SER A 1072 3.58 14.81 -7.95
C SER A 1072 2.78 13.54 -8.24
N TYR A 1073 1.46 13.70 -8.44
CA TYR A 1073 0.48 12.64 -8.72
C TYR A 1073 -0.46 13.09 -9.86
N GLY A 1074 -1.04 12.13 -10.59
CA GLY A 1074 -1.99 12.41 -11.69
C GLY A 1074 -1.35 12.96 -12.97
N ALA A 1075 -1.98 12.72 -14.12
CA ALA A 1075 -1.69 13.29 -15.42
C ALA A 1075 -2.47 14.58 -15.72
N ASN A 1076 -3.40 14.99 -14.85
CA ASN A 1076 -4.26 16.18 -14.98
C ASN A 1076 -5.20 16.15 -16.21
N VAL A 1077 -5.26 15.03 -16.92
CA VAL A 1077 -6.20 14.81 -18.03
C VAL A 1077 -7.63 14.78 -17.51
N ASN A 1078 -7.85 14.09 -16.38
CA ASN A 1078 -9.12 14.09 -15.66
C ASN A 1078 -9.61 15.50 -15.37
N HIS A 1079 -8.77 16.35 -14.78
CA HIS A 1079 -9.19 17.70 -14.41
C HIS A 1079 -9.55 18.56 -15.61
N LEU A 1080 -8.80 18.48 -16.72
CA LEU A 1080 -9.15 19.21 -17.95
C LEU A 1080 -10.53 18.81 -18.48
N VAL A 1081 -10.84 17.51 -18.44
CA VAL A 1081 -12.16 16.97 -18.83
C VAL A 1081 -13.23 17.42 -17.84
N GLU A 1082 -12.97 17.30 -16.53
CA GLU A 1082 -13.92 17.68 -15.47
C GLU A 1082 -14.32 19.15 -15.54
N SER A 1083 -13.34 20.05 -15.73
CA SER A 1083 -13.57 21.50 -15.80
C SER A 1083 -13.99 22.00 -17.18
N SER A 1084 -14.00 21.14 -18.21
CA SER A 1084 -14.27 21.53 -19.60
C SER A 1084 -13.35 22.66 -20.10
N THR A 1085 -12.09 22.67 -19.64
CA THR A 1085 -11.11 23.72 -19.97
C THR A 1085 -10.10 23.26 -21.02
N TRP A 1086 -10.60 22.77 -22.14
CA TRP A 1086 -9.81 22.36 -23.29
C TRP A 1086 -10.58 22.64 -24.60
N GLU A 1087 -9.86 22.92 -25.68
CA GLU A 1087 -10.43 23.26 -26.99
C GLU A 1087 -10.02 22.26 -28.09
N ASP A 1088 -8.86 21.62 -27.93
CA ASP A 1088 -8.34 20.65 -28.88
C ASP A 1088 -7.71 19.43 -28.20
N ASP A 1089 -7.79 18.29 -28.89
CA ASP A 1089 -7.24 17.01 -28.47
C ASP A 1089 -5.74 17.05 -28.14
N ALA A 1090 -5.00 18.00 -28.72
CA ALA A 1090 -3.56 18.09 -28.53
C ALA A 1090 -3.19 18.54 -27.11
N GLN A 1091 -4.09 19.27 -26.43
CA GLN A 1091 -3.94 19.71 -25.05
C GLN A 1091 -4.00 18.55 -24.05
N LEU A 1092 -4.88 17.56 -24.26
CA LEU A 1092 -4.98 16.37 -23.40
C LEU A 1092 -3.69 15.54 -23.47
N SER A 1093 -3.16 15.35 -24.67
CA SER A 1093 -1.87 14.67 -24.87
C SER A 1093 -0.70 15.48 -24.28
N ASP A 1094 -0.70 16.80 -24.42
CA ASP A 1094 0.39 17.63 -23.87
C ASP A 1094 0.39 17.66 -22.34
N ALA A 1095 -0.79 17.69 -21.71
CA ALA A 1095 -0.93 17.57 -20.26
C ALA A 1095 -0.35 16.23 -19.76
N PHE A 1096 -0.72 15.14 -20.43
CA PHE A 1096 -0.22 13.80 -20.13
C PHE A 1096 1.30 13.73 -20.27
N LEU A 1097 1.87 14.09 -21.43
CA LEU A 1097 3.30 14.03 -21.69
C LEU A 1097 4.11 14.93 -20.77
N THR A 1098 3.60 16.11 -20.43
CA THR A 1098 4.27 17.04 -19.50
C THR A 1098 4.40 16.44 -18.11
N ARG A 1099 3.37 15.72 -17.64
CA ARG A 1099 3.33 15.19 -16.28
C ARG A 1099 3.88 13.78 -16.15
N LYS A 1100 3.84 12.97 -17.22
CA LYS A 1100 4.20 11.54 -17.19
C LYS A 1100 5.55 11.18 -17.80
N SER A 1101 6.28 12.14 -18.36
CA SER A 1101 7.55 11.86 -19.04
C SER A 1101 8.79 11.81 -18.14
N PHE A 1102 8.65 11.42 -16.87
CA PHE A 1102 9.81 11.24 -15.98
C PHE A 1102 10.24 9.78 -16.00
N ALA A 1103 11.42 9.51 -16.57
CA ALA A 1103 11.99 8.17 -16.67
C ALA A 1103 12.77 7.79 -15.40
N TYR A 1104 12.66 6.51 -15.03
CA TYR A 1104 13.52 5.90 -14.03
C TYR A 1104 14.95 5.76 -14.56
N THR A 1105 15.95 6.10 -13.75
CA THR A 1105 17.37 5.99 -14.12
C THR A 1105 18.04 4.79 -13.46
N PRO A 1106 19.17 4.28 -14.00
CA PRO A 1106 19.91 3.18 -13.36
C PRO A 1106 20.34 3.45 -11.91
N GLY A 1107 20.43 4.73 -11.52
CA GLY A 1107 20.79 5.16 -10.17
C GLY A 1107 19.61 5.30 -9.21
N GLY A 1108 18.39 4.91 -9.59
CA GLY A 1108 17.21 4.97 -8.72
C GLY A 1108 16.53 6.34 -8.63
N SER A 1109 16.86 7.27 -9.53
CA SER A 1109 16.24 8.61 -9.58
C SER A 1109 15.24 8.73 -10.73
N TRP A 1110 14.41 9.76 -10.71
CA TRP A 1110 13.47 10.10 -11.78
C TRP A 1110 13.93 11.36 -12.52
N ARG A 1111 14.00 11.33 -13.85
CA ARG A 1111 14.43 12.48 -14.67
C ARG A 1111 13.50 12.72 -15.84
N GLY A 1112 13.26 13.98 -16.19
CA GLY A 1112 12.47 14.33 -17.37
C GLY A 1112 13.13 13.80 -18.65
N ALA A 1113 12.38 13.02 -19.41
CA ALA A 1113 12.82 12.31 -20.62
C ALA A 1113 11.73 12.35 -21.71
N ARG A 1114 11.10 13.53 -21.88
CA ARG A 1114 9.98 13.73 -22.82
C ARG A 1114 10.29 13.31 -24.25
N ALA A 1115 11.45 13.67 -24.79
CA ALA A 1115 11.83 13.31 -26.14
C ALA A 1115 11.94 11.78 -26.34
N VAL A 1116 12.45 11.06 -25.33
CA VAL A 1116 12.51 9.59 -25.35
C VAL A 1116 11.10 9.01 -25.27
N MET A 1117 10.26 9.49 -24.36
CA MET A 1117 8.87 9.05 -24.25
C MET A 1117 8.13 9.24 -25.58
N GLU A 1118 8.17 10.43 -26.16
CA GLU A 1118 7.52 10.74 -27.45
C GLU A 1118 7.99 9.80 -28.56
N HIS A 1119 9.31 9.56 -28.69
CA HIS A 1119 9.83 8.63 -29.68
C HIS A 1119 9.35 7.19 -29.44
N THR A 1120 9.39 6.70 -28.21
CA THR A 1120 8.92 5.34 -27.88
C THR A 1120 7.42 5.15 -28.07
N LEU A 1121 6.61 6.20 -27.88
CA LEU A 1121 5.17 6.12 -28.13
C LEU A 1121 4.84 5.98 -29.62
N THR A 1122 5.74 6.36 -30.54
CA THR A 1122 5.52 6.14 -31.99
C THR A 1122 5.56 4.66 -32.39
N THR A 1123 6.14 3.79 -31.57
CA THR A 1123 6.27 2.34 -31.85
C THR A 1123 5.15 1.51 -31.22
N VAL A 1124 4.20 2.15 -30.51
CA VAL A 1124 3.12 1.49 -29.77
C VAL A 1124 2.01 1.02 -30.70
N ASP A 1125 1.77 -0.30 -30.72
CA ASP A 1125 0.68 -0.93 -31.48
C ASP A 1125 -0.57 -1.14 -30.61
N ALA A 1126 -0.38 -1.29 -29.30
CA ALA A 1126 -1.47 -1.52 -28.35
C ALA A 1126 -1.22 -0.85 -27.00
N THR A 1127 -2.29 -0.41 -26.35
CA THR A 1127 -2.31 0.11 -24.99
C THR A 1127 -3.10 -0.85 -24.10
N PHE A 1128 -2.67 -1.03 -22.85
CA PHE A 1128 -3.22 -2.05 -21.97
C PHE A 1128 -3.25 -1.63 -20.49
N GLN A 1129 -4.34 -1.96 -19.79
CA GLN A 1129 -4.46 -1.80 -18.34
C GLN A 1129 -5.30 -2.92 -17.71
N ASN A 1130 -4.94 -3.37 -16.50
CA ASN A 1130 -5.79 -4.26 -15.70
C ASN A 1130 -6.88 -3.46 -14.95
N ILE A 1131 -8.07 -4.03 -14.88
CA ILE A 1131 -9.17 -3.54 -14.04
C ILE A 1131 -8.94 -4.05 -12.61
N ASP A 1132 -9.15 -3.17 -11.64
CA ASP A 1132 -8.76 -3.39 -10.24
C ASP A 1132 -9.60 -4.50 -9.57
N SER A 1133 -10.93 -4.38 -9.66
CA SER A 1133 -11.88 -5.22 -8.92
C SER A 1133 -13.26 -5.27 -9.59
N PHE A 1134 -14.23 -6.01 -9.02
CA PHE A 1134 -15.61 -6.05 -9.54
C PHE A 1134 -16.35 -4.75 -9.22
N GLU A 1135 -16.06 -4.20 -8.04
CA GLU A 1135 -16.57 -2.96 -7.51
C GLU A 1135 -16.11 -1.78 -8.39
N LEU A 1136 -14.79 -1.70 -8.64
CA LEU A 1136 -14.16 -0.61 -9.40
C LEU A 1136 -13.82 -1.04 -10.84
N GLY A 1137 -14.68 -0.62 -11.76
CA GLY A 1137 -14.54 -0.72 -13.21
C GLY A 1137 -14.07 0.58 -13.88
N ILE A 1138 -14.01 0.56 -15.21
CA ILE A 1138 -13.41 1.63 -16.03
C ILE A 1138 -14.22 2.94 -16.05
N SER A 1139 -15.50 2.87 -15.69
CA SER A 1139 -16.39 4.03 -15.56
C SER A 1139 -16.57 4.48 -14.12
N ASP A 1140 -16.09 3.71 -13.13
CA ASP A 1140 -16.26 4.03 -11.70
C ASP A 1140 -15.35 5.16 -11.23
N VAL A 1141 -14.17 5.26 -11.83
CA VAL A 1141 -13.16 6.27 -11.48
C VAL A 1141 -12.55 6.89 -12.73
N ASP A 1142 -12.17 8.14 -12.60
CA ASP A 1142 -11.57 8.98 -13.64
C ASP A 1142 -10.13 8.56 -14.01
N HIS A 1143 -9.44 7.96 -13.04
CA HIS A 1143 -8.07 7.45 -13.14
C HIS A 1143 -7.80 6.54 -14.36
N TYR A 1144 -8.81 5.81 -14.85
CA TYR A 1144 -8.61 4.96 -16.03
C TYR A 1144 -8.49 5.78 -17.32
N TYR A 1145 -9.43 6.69 -17.59
CA TYR A 1145 -9.35 7.52 -18.80
C TYR A 1145 -8.21 8.54 -18.70
N GLU A 1146 -7.90 9.00 -17.49
CA GLU A 1146 -6.75 9.87 -17.24
C GLU A 1146 -5.43 9.22 -17.70
N TYR A 1147 -5.26 7.93 -17.44
CA TYR A 1147 -4.01 7.22 -17.71
C TYR A 1147 -4.03 6.43 -19.02
N LEU A 1148 -4.93 5.45 -19.15
CA LEU A 1148 -5.03 4.62 -20.34
C LEU A 1148 -5.52 5.45 -21.53
N GLY A 1149 -6.53 6.30 -21.31
CA GLY A 1149 -6.97 7.27 -22.31
C GLY A 1149 -5.86 8.28 -22.64
N GLY A 1150 -5.21 8.87 -21.62
CA GLY A 1150 -4.11 9.81 -21.82
C GLY A 1150 -2.93 9.26 -22.64
N VAL A 1151 -2.51 8.02 -22.38
CA VAL A 1151 -1.46 7.36 -23.18
C VAL A 1151 -1.96 7.00 -24.57
N ALA A 1152 -3.19 6.49 -24.71
CA ALA A 1152 -3.77 6.16 -26.01
C ALA A 1152 -3.90 7.40 -26.91
N LYS A 1153 -4.36 8.53 -26.36
CA LYS A 1153 -4.45 9.81 -27.07
C LYS A 1153 -3.08 10.33 -27.48
N SER A 1154 -2.07 10.15 -26.63
CA SER A 1154 -0.69 10.55 -26.94
C SER A 1154 -0.09 9.69 -28.06
N VAL A 1155 -0.36 8.37 -28.07
CA VAL A 1155 0.04 7.48 -29.18
C VAL A 1155 -0.69 7.86 -30.47
N GLU A 1156 -2.00 8.07 -30.42
CA GLU A 1156 -2.79 8.50 -31.57
C GLU A 1156 -2.22 9.76 -32.23
N LYS A 1157 -1.93 10.79 -31.41
CA LYS A 1157 -1.33 12.05 -31.88
C LYS A 1157 0.03 11.85 -32.52
N LEU A 1158 0.91 11.08 -31.89
CA LEU A 1158 2.31 10.93 -32.32
C LEU A 1158 2.46 10.01 -33.53
N ARG A 1159 1.63 8.96 -33.62
CA ARG A 1159 1.66 7.96 -34.70
C ARG A 1159 0.72 8.32 -35.86
N GLY A 1160 -0.28 9.17 -35.62
CA GLY A 1160 -1.34 9.50 -36.57
C GLY A 1160 -2.41 8.40 -36.72
N GLN A 1161 -2.37 7.36 -35.88
CA GLN A 1161 -3.34 6.27 -35.85
C GLN A 1161 -3.57 5.81 -34.41
N ARG A 1162 -4.84 5.69 -34.02
CA ARG A 1162 -5.27 5.15 -32.72
C ARG A 1162 -4.72 3.73 -32.51
N PRO A 1163 -4.07 3.43 -31.37
CA PRO A 1163 -3.63 2.08 -31.04
C PRO A 1163 -4.82 1.20 -30.66
N ALA A 1164 -4.64 -0.13 -30.69
CA ALA A 1164 -5.61 -1.01 -30.04
C ALA A 1164 -5.62 -0.71 -28.53
N VAL A 1165 -6.80 -0.53 -27.93
CA VAL A 1165 -6.94 -0.25 -26.49
C VAL A 1165 -7.60 -1.46 -25.82
N MET A 1166 -6.85 -2.13 -24.97
CA MET A 1166 -7.23 -3.39 -24.34
C MET A 1166 -7.31 -3.23 -22.82
N VAL A 1167 -8.27 -3.92 -22.21
CA VAL A 1167 -8.39 -4.00 -20.75
C VAL A 1167 -8.50 -5.46 -20.32
N ALA A 1168 -8.00 -5.76 -19.12
CA ALA A 1168 -8.15 -7.08 -18.53
C ALA A 1168 -8.92 -7.04 -17.21
N ASP A 1169 -10.01 -7.79 -17.13
CA ASP A 1169 -10.71 -8.03 -15.88
C ASP A 1169 -9.97 -9.10 -15.07
N ALA A 1170 -9.44 -8.70 -13.91
CA ALA A 1170 -8.65 -9.56 -13.05
C ALA A 1170 -9.46 -10.66 -12.33
N LEU A 1171 -10.79 -10.51 -12.25
CA LEU A 1171 -11.67 -11.43 -11.54
C LEU A 1171 -12.69 -12.11 -12.46
N ALA A 1172 -12.74 -11.80 -13.75
CA ALA A 1172 -13.60 -12.53 -14.69
C ALA A 1172 -13.24 -14.03 -14.75
N LEU A 1173 -14.26 -14.89 -14.69
CA LEU A 1173 -14.11 -16.35 -14.72
C LEU A 1173 -13.73 -16.89 -16.10
N ASN A 1174 -14.21 -16.21 -17.16
CA ASN A 1174 -13.91 -16.48 -18.57
C ASN A 1174 -13.70 -15.15 -19.31
N ASP A 1175 -13.05 -15.18 -20.48
CA ASP A 1175 -12.85 -14.00 -21.36
C ASP A 1175 -12.34 -12.75 -20.61
N ARG A 1176 -11.22 -12.91 -19.89
CA ARG A 1176 -10.60 -11.83 -19.09
C ARG A 1176 -10.16 -10.61 -19.90
N LEU A 1177 -10.05 -10.70 -21.23
CA LEU A 1177 -9.57 -9.64 -22.10
C LEU A 1177 -10.72 -9.07 -22.93
N SER A 1178 -10.77 -7.75 -23.04
CA SER A 1178 -11.76 -7.05 -23.88
C SER A 1178 -11.14 -5.81 -24.50
N SER A 1179 -11.68 -5.36 -25.64
CA SER A 1179 -11.38 -4.00 -26.10
C SER A 1179 -12.02 -2.97 -25.17
N LEU A 1180 -11.48 -1.75 -25.15
CA LEU A 1180 -12.08 -0.66 -24.39
C LEU A 1180 -13.54 -0.43 -24.76
N ASP A 1181 -13.86 -0.40 -26.06
CA ASP A 1181 -15.20 -0.16 -26.60
C ASP A 1181 -16.19 -1.26 -26.18
N GLN A 1182 -15.74 -2.52 -26.11
CA GLN A 1182 -16.54 -3.62 -25.56
C GLN A 1182 -16.82 -3.42 -24.07
N MET A 1183 -15.79 -3.05 -23.30
CA MET A 1183 -15.92 -2.84 -21.87
C MET A 1183 -16.83 -1.64 -21.54
N VAL A 1184 -16.72 -0.52 -22.28
CA VAL A 1184 -17.58 0.66 -22.12
C VAL A 1184 -19.05 0.28 -22.35
N ARG A 1185 -19.35 -0.47 -23.41
CA ARG A 1185 -20.71 -0.98 -23.67
C ARG A 1185 -21.21 -1.87 -22.53
N LEU A 1186 -20.37 -2.80 -22.09
CA LEU A 1186 -20.70 -3.74 -21.02
C LEU A 1186 -21.03 -3.00 -19.72
N GLU A 1187 -20.16 -2.10 -19.27
CA GLU A 1187 -20.39 -1.34 -18.04
C GLU A 1187 -21.58 -0.39 -18.13
N THR A 1188 -21.80 0.24 -19.29
CA THR A 1188 -22.95 1.11 -19.50
C THR A 1188 -24.26 0.32 -19.35
N ARG A 1189 -24.35 -0.87 -19.95
CA ARG A 1189 -25.53 -1.74 -19.83
C ARG A 1189 -25.66 -2.37 -18.45
N ALA A 1190 -24.57 -2.78 -17.83
CA ALA A 1190 -24.62 -3.46 -16.53
C ALA A 1190 -24.84 -2.50 -15.36
N LYS A 1191 -24.34 -1.25 -15.43
CA LYS A 1191 -24.40 -0.23 -14.37
C LYS A 1191 -25.28 0.95 -14.77
N LEU A 1192 -24.73 1.96 -15.46
CA LEU A 1192 -25.37 3.28 -15.64
C LEU A 1192 -26.83 3.20 -16.14
N LEU A 1193 -27.08 2.46 -17.22
CA LEU A 1193 -28.42 2.33 -17.82
C LEU A 1193 -29.26 1.19 -17.21
N ASN A 1194 -28.70 0.43 -16.28
CA ASN A 1194 -29.41 -0.67 -15.61
C ASN A 1194 -30.34 -0.11 -14.52
N PRO A 1195 -31.67 -0.30 -14.62
CA PRO A 1195 -32.61 0.12 -13.58
C PRO A 1195 -32.25 -0.40 -12.20
N LYS A 1196 -31.76 -1.63 -12.11
CA LYS A 1196 -31.34 -2.23 -10.84
C LYS A 1196 -30.25 -1.40 -10.15
N TRP A 1197 -29.31 -0.86 -10.92
CA TRP A 1197 -28.20 -0.06 -10.39
C TRP A 1197 -28.63 1.38 -10.10
N HIS A 1198 -29.19 2.10 -11.07
CA HIS A 1198 -29.51 3.51 -10.85
C HIS A 1198 -30.67 3.71 -9.87
N ASP A 1199 -31.66 2.80 -9.80
CA ASP A 1199 -32.68 2.90 -8.74
C ASP A 1199 -32.09 2.65 -7.35
N ALA A 1200 -31.14 1.71 -7.23
CA ALA A 1200 -30.43 1.48 -5.97
C ALA A 1200 -29.63 2.72 -5.55
N MET A 1201 -28.94 3.38 -6.49
CA MET A 1201 -28.27 4.66 -6.23
C MET A 1201 -29.26 5.73 -5.78
N LEU A 1202 -30.36 5.93 -6.53
CA LEU A 1202 -31.36 6.95 -6.22
C LEU A 1202 -32.06 6.75 -4.86
N ASN A 1203 -31.98 5.56 -4.25
CA ASN A 1203 -32.47 5.34 -2.89
C ASN A 1203 -31.59 6.03 -1.82
N HIS A 1204 -30.35 6.37 -2.16
CA HIS A 1204 -29.43 7.19 -1.34
C HIS A 1204 -29.56 8.69 -1.63
N GLY A 1205 -30.60 9.12 -2.35
CA GLY A 1205 -30.93 10.52 -2.56
C GLY A 1205 -29.77 11.35 -3.13
N TYR A 1206 -29.29 12.31 -2.35
CA TYR A 1206 -28.30 13.29 -2.77
C TYR A 1206 -27.00 12.66 -3.30
N GLU A 1207 -26.47 11.66 -2.57
CA GLU A 1207 -25.22 10.97 -2.93
C GLU A 1207 -25.43 10.05 -4.14
N GLY A 1208 -26.59 9.40 -4.20
CA GLY A 1208 -26.97 8.55 -5.32
C GLY A 1208 -26.99 9.28 -6.67
N VAL A 1209 -27.56 10.48 -6.71
CA VAL A 1209 -27.57 11.31 -7.93
C VAL A 1209 -26.17 11.78 -8.31
N ARG A 1210 -25.30 12.03 -7.32
CA ARG A 1210 -23.89 12.36 -7.58
C ARG A 1210 -23.17 11.18 -8.25
N GLU A 1211 -23.34 9.96 -7.76
CA GLU A 1211 -22.71 8.78 -8.38
C GLU A 1211 -23.15 8.57 -9.84
N ILE A 1212 -24.41 8.89 -10.15
CA ILE A 1212 -24.91 8.87 -11.54
C ILE A 1212 -24.21 9.95 -12.38
N GLU A 1213 -24.07 11.18 -11.86
CA GLU A 1213 -23.38 12.27 -12.55
C GLU A 1213 -21.91 11.96 -12.81
N ILE A 1214 -21.19 11.48 -11.79
CA ILE A 1214 -19.79 11.05 -11.90
C ILE A 1214 -19.66 10.00 -12.99
N ARG A 1215 -20.57 9.04 -13.04
CA ARG A 1215 -20.57 7.99 -14.06
C ARG A 1215 -20.69 8.55 -15.48
N VAL A 1216 -21.60 9.49 -15.68
CA VAL A 1216 -21.79 10.17 -16.97
C VAL A 1216 -20.54 10.95 -17.36
N SER A 1217 -19.95 11.68 -16.41
CA SER A 1217 -18.70 12.43 -16.62
C SER A 1217 -17.51 11.52 -16.95
N ASN A 1218 -17.36 10.38 -16.27
CA ASN A 1218 -16.31 9.39 -16.57
C ASN A 1218 -16.51 8.72 -17.92
N THR A 1219 -17.75 8.40 -18.29
CA THR A 1219 -18.08 7.91 -19.63
C THR A 1219 -17.66 8.94 -20.69
N TYR A 1220 -17.95 10.23 -20.49
CA TYR A 1220 -17.47 11.29 -21.38
C TYR A 1220 -15.94 11.39 -21.47
N GLY A 1221 -15.22 11.18 -20.36
CA GLY A 1221 -13.76 11.11 -20.36
C GLY A 1221 -13.19 10.09 -21.35
N TRP A 1222 -13.88 8.96 -21.55
CA TRP A 1222 -13.50 7.97 -22.56
C TRP A 1222 -13.74 8.42 -24.00
N SER A 1223 -14.73 9.28 -24.24
CA SER A 1223 -14.89 9.92 -25.56
C SER A 1223 -13.74 10.88 -25.82
N ALA A 1224 -13.45 11.76 -24.86
CA ALA A 1224 -12.40 12.77 -25.00
C ALA A 1224 -11.00 12.15 -25.23
N THR A 1225 -10.71 11.04 -24.55
CA THR A 1225 -9.35 10.46 -24.54
C THR A 1225 -9.16 9.28 -25.47
N ALA A 1226 -10.23 8.58 -25.86
CA ALA A 1226 -10.12 7.37 -26.64
C ALA A 1226 -11.19 7.21 -27.72
N ASP A 1227 -12.17 8.11 -27.88
CA ASP A 1227 -13.28 7.95 -28.83
C ASP A 1227 -13.94 6.55 -28.75
N ALA A 1228 -14.18 6.10 -27.52
CA ALA A 1228 -14.60 4.73 -27.21
C ALA A 1228 -16.09 4.60 -26.83
N VAL A 1229 -16.85 5.71 -26.86
CA VAL A 1229 -18.27 5.73 -26.50
C VAL A 1229 -19.12 5.91 -27.76
N GLU A 1230 -20.07 5.01 -27.96
CA GLU A 1230 -20.98 5.06 -29.12
C GLU A 1230 -22.15 6.02 -28.89
N GLY A 1231 -22.67 6.65 -29.95
CA GLY A 1231 -23.73 7.65 -29.83
C GLY A 1231 -24.99 7.20 -29.10
N TRP A 1232 -25.38 5.92 -29.24
CA TRP A 1232 -26.55 5.37 -28.54
C TRP A 1232 -26.43 5.45 -27.02
N VAL A 1233 -25.20 5.42 -26.48
CA VAL A 1233 -24.97 5.52 -25.04
C VAL A 1233 -25.47 6.87 -24.52
N TYR A 1234 -25.14 7.96 -25.22
CA TYR A 1234 -25.59 9.30 -24.85
C TYR A 1234 -27.09 9.49 -25.05
N ASP A 1235 -27.65 8.97 -26.15
CA ASP A 1235 -29.09 9.02 -26.41
C ASP A 1235 -29.89 8.33 -25.28
N ASP A 1236 -29.44 7.16 -24.82
CA ASP A 1236 -30.09 6.41 -23.75
C ASP A 1236 -29.88 7.05 -22.37
N ILE A 1237 -28.72 7.63 -22.10
CA ILE A 1237 -28.47 8.42 -20.87
C ILE A 1237 -29.43 9.62 -20.84
N ALA A 1238 -29.50 10.39 -21.93
CA ALA A 1238 -30.39 11.55 -22.05
C ALA A 1238 -31.86 11.13 -21.88
N THR A 1239 -32.27 10.06 -22.55
CA THR A 1239 -33.64 9.52 -22.48
C THR A 1239 -34.01 9.09 -21.07
N THR A 1240 -33.12 8.36 -20.41
CA THR A 1240 -33.37 7.78 -19.08
C THR A 1240 -33.38 8.85 -17.99
N PHE A 1241 -32.41 9.76 -17.99
CA PHE A 1241 -32.15 10.65 -16.86
C PHE A 1241 -32.74 12.05 -17.02
N LEU A 1242 -32.85 12.59 -18.24
CA LEU A 1242 -33.26 14.00 -18.45
C LEU A 1242 -34.59 14.17 -19.21
N LEU A 1243 -34.85 13.32 -20.21
CA LEU A 1243 -36.05 13.42 -21.03
C LEU A 1243 -37.26 12.73 -20.37
N ASP A 1244 -37.04 11.73 -19.52
CA ASP A 1244 -38.05 11.24 -18.58
C ASP A 1244 -38.31 12.31 -17.51
N GLU A 1245 -39.48 12.95 -17.57
CA GLU A 1245 -39.86 14.03 -16.65
C GLU A 1245 -39.91 13.58 -15.19
N ALA A 1246 -40.33 12.34 -14.92
CA ALA A 1246 -40.44 11.82 -13.57
C ALA A 1246 -39.06 11.52 -12.98
N MET A 1247 -38.18 10.90 -13.78
CA MET A 1247 -36.79 10.65 -13.37
C MET A 1247 -36.04 11.97 -13.11
N ARG A 1248 -36.15 12.93 -14.04
CA ARG A 1248 -35.52 14.24 -13.90
C ARG A 1248 -36.00 14.97 -12.64
N ALA A 1249 -37.31 14.95 -12.36
CA ALA A 1249 -37.87 15.56 -11.16
C ALA A 1249 -37.34 14.90 -9.87
N ARG A 1250 -37.31 13.56 -9.83
CA ARG A 1250 -36.77 12.77 -8.70
C ARG A 1250 -35.31 13.13 -8.41
N MET A 1251 -34.47 13.18 -9.45
CA MET A 1251 -33.06 13.54 -9.29
C MET A 1251 -32.88 15.01 -8.87
N ALA A 1252 -33.63 15.93 -9.46
CA ALA A 1252 -33.53 17.35 -9.14
C ALA A 1252 -33.96 17.66 -7.70
N GLU A 1253 -34.97 16.95 -7.17
CA GLU A 1253 -35.38 17.04 -5.78
C GLU A 1253 -34.28 16.55 -4.82
N ALA A 1254 -33.56 15.48 -5.19
CA ALA A 1254 -32.50 14.94 -4.35
C ALA A 1254 -31.16 15.71 -4.46
N ASN A 1255 -30.76 16.09 -5.68
CA ASN A 1255 -29.54 16.86 -5.97
C ASN A 1255 -29.66 17.62 -7.30
N ALA A 1256 -30.16 18.86 -7.23
CA ALA A 1256 -30.31 19.72 -8.40
C ALA A 1256 -28.98 20.04 -9.11
N HIS A 1257 -27.87 20.13 -8.37
CA HIS A 1257 -26.56 20.50 -8.92
C HIS A 1257 -25.96 19.37 -9.77
N ALA A 1258 -25.99 18.13 -9.27
CA ALA A 1258 -25.56 16.95 -10.00
C ALA A 1258 -26.47 16.68 -11.21
N THR A 1259 -27.79 16.84 -11.06
CA THR A 1259 -28.74 16.73 -12.17
C THR A 1259 -28.42 17.72 -13.30
N ALA A 1260 -28.11 18.97 -12.95
CA ALA A 1260 -27.66 19.96 -13.93
C ALA A 1260 -26.28 19.63 -14.51
N GLY A 1261 -25.41 18.94 -13.76
CA GLY A 1261 -24.13 18.41 -14.22
C GLY A 1261 -24.28 17.42 -15.36
N ILE A 1262 -25.19 16.45 -15.21
CA ILE A 1262 -25.55 15.49 -16.27
C ILE A 1262 -25.97 16.22 -17.55
N ALA A 1263 -26.82 17.24 -17.43
CA ALA A 1263 -27.26 18.03 -18.58
C ALA A 1263 -26.12 18.81 -19.25
N ARG A 1264 -25.22 19.42 -18.48
CA ARG A 1264 -24.03 20.10 -19.03
C ARG A 1264 -23.15 19.13 -19.79
N ARG A 1265 -22.88 17.96 -19.20
CA ARG A 1265 -22.01 16.94 -19.80
C ARG A 1265 -22.58 16.38 -21.10
N LEU A 1266 -23.90 16.16 -21.17
CA LEU A 1266 -24.58 15.73 -22.39
C LEU A 1266 -24.66 16.80 -23.48
N LEU A 1267 -24.53 18.09 -23.14
CA LEU A 1267 -24.44 19.17 -24.13
C LEU A 1267 -23.01 19.35 -24.65
N GLU A 1268 -22.02 18.94 -23.87
CA GLU A 1268 -20.59 18.98 -24.22
C GLU A 1268 -20.18 17.79 -25.09
N ALA A 1269 -20.78 16.62 -24.86
CA ALA A 1269 -20.74 15.44 -25.74
C ALA A 1269 -21.50 15.69 -27.03
#